data_AF-A0A5I2WN87-F1
#
_entry.id   AF-A0A5I2WN87-F1
#
_cell.length_a   1.000
_cell.length_b   1.000
_cell.length_c   1.000
_cell.angle_alpha   90.00
_cell.angle_beta   90.00
_cell.angle_gamma   90.00
#
_symmetry.space_group_name_H-M   'P 1'
#
loop_
_entity.id
_entity.type
_entity.pdbx_description
1 polymer ?
#
loop_
_entity_poly.entity_id
_entity_poly.type
_entity_poly.pdbx_seq_one_letter_code
_entity_poly.pdbx_strand_id
1 'polypeptide(L)'
;MRFHPEGPSIPDILLERCDTGRVVFLCGAGVSLPSGMPSFVELTQHVIEYFDPPYDSEIMAAFRPWLHDQSSANVPLDQIFNLLHLEYGKDEVNALVSKRLGTARTDIEVGREHALIKRISSNQSGVPQIVTTNFDRLFEVNQAQDNLTRYVPPAFPNLNFGSTIEGITYLHGRLVDENAVNHPYVLSSADFGRAYLSEGWATNFIKLLLERYIVVLVGYQAEDPPVKYLLQGLNHDGQYDRSRLYAFDRGLAEDIEAKWRDRGVTAIAYSDHPALWKTLEAWAERADDPRRWRASIIAKSQQDPKVLAPYERGQLAHILRTTQGAKLFSEAVPLPHPEWLCVMDANIRSAKQKKRYYELDDNDAETFDPQEAYGLDDDLQDISEDEYKRGVVSNDNLLEWRDEDDNPSDYHRLAGCLETMPKRLSHLMAWFCKSLDSPVMAWWAIRKISIHPLLLQNIERNIEHSTSIHKRSRQLWSLILEHHKDPRNRRYDVDWYDLKDRITNQGWTTCVLREFRRVMTPRLEMKLPYGLGEVRPPSSSWEEIQFSELGQFEVVFTERHDDDLDVPDNVLLQVFSALEAQIIIASGMLDDIDTYYFPSPSCYPERAVEGEEHFAKGAEILTWFVHLLDRVVMKWPELAKAHVTTWPVKEPFFFRKLRLYAFSKTGVFEADRVAEELLSLDQSGFWDTNVTRELLFLLTDRWEEFSQENQNRIIEHILTGPNHLLYFPEKNIPKQREILAARYARYLELSGCKMSTIHRDQLTAMIKRIPDWNDGWATSVVINWGSRTGWVRTDEKPDIILDLPANEIIPKVKEILKREDDSFTSRQPFVGLIKENPRKALSALAIAGRGGDYPKEFWSPMISELPKDLKPRVRRVFLNRIVRLPVTALVELRHTLSNWLEQNLAATLEFDEDLGWAVYDHVIEGILSGGADATRSGFGEVIRNGEVVIQSRRTFSHAINGPVGKCTQALFQVMPSEEKKAGSLIPYSIKSRIERLFTAPGEGADHTIAITTRNLNWLMFVDPAWAKEWLIPILDLKHPAAEPAWNGYLHCNDMPSIAVAELIKPYFLNLIPWIESLSWEKNYSVRASQWLGLMRMFHPDEPSSPSRNEMRSILRELSDEARNRFISWLGLVGQKNESGWVKYVIPLIREDWPKERQYRTTSSVKAWVGLLDDTGDKFPEVYDSVKTYLVPIETIDHLFYRFTRELGGKEAIAAIFPETTLDLMDKITPQIFTRTSGELQKILELIGDTDTSLIKDSRYLRLIALVEKN
;
A
#
# COMPACT_ATOMS: atom_id res chain seq x y z
N MET A 1 0.91 22.69 -13.71
CA MET A 1 1.46 22.26 -15.03
C MET A 1 2.84 22.86 -15.27
N ARG A 2 3.84 22.07 -15.72
CA ARG A 2 5.13 22.59 -16.21
C ARG A 2 5.21 22.67 -17.74
N PHE A 3 5.92 23.68 -18.27
CA PHE A 3 6.25 23.76 -19.70
C PHE A 3 7.50 22.97 -20.08
N HIS A 4 8.44 22.80 -19.13
CA HIS A 4 9.71 22.10 -19.28
C HIS A 4 10.04 21.30 -18.00
N PRO A 5 10.93 20.29 -18.05
CA PRO A 5 11.25 19.44 -16.89
C PRO A 5 11.66 20.22 -15.63
N GLU A 6 12.61 21.15 -15.81
CA GLU A 6 13.18 21.99 -14.73
C GLU A 6 12.40 23.29 -14.49
N GLY A 7 11.28 23.50 -15.19
CA GLY A 7 10.49 24.72 -15.08
C GLY A 7 9.61 24.75 -13.83
N PRO A 8 9.21 25.95 -13.36
CA PRO A 8 8.22 26.07 -12.30
C PRO A 8 6.88 25.42 -12.68
N SER A 9 6.19 24.83 -11.69
CA SER A 9 4.82 24.35 -11.87
C SER A 9 3.84 25.53 -11.79
N ILE A 10 3.20 25.85 -12.91
CA ILE A 10 2.24 26.95 -13.01
C ILE A 10 0.83 26.42 -12.72
N PRO A 11 0.07 27.04 -11.80
CA PRO A 11 -1.31 26.66 -11.51
C PRO A 11 -2.22 26.77 -12.74
N ASP A 12 -3.11 25.80 -12.90
CA ASP A 12 -3.99 25.68 -14.06
C ASP A 12 -4.95 26.87 -14.19
N ILE A 13 -5.56 27.28 -13.07
CA ILE A 13 -6.43 28.45 -13.01
C ILE A 13 -5.73 29.73 -13.48
N LEU A 14 -4.43 29.87 -13.21
CA LEU A 14 -3.66 31.04 -13.65
C LEU A 14 -3.51 31.05 -15.17
N LEU A 15 -3.25 29.89 -15.78
CA LEU A 15 -3.12 29.75 -17.24
C LEU A 15 -4.45 30.04 -17.96
N GLU A 16 -5.57 29.52 -17.44
CA GLU A 16 -6.89 29.75 -18.04
C GLU A 16 -7.36 31.21 -17.91
N ARG A 17 -7.09 31.83 -16.76
CA ARG A 17 -7.40 33.25 -16.54
C ARG A 17 -6.51 34.15 -17.39
N CYS A 18 -5.28 33.73 -17.66
CA CYS A 18 -4.40 34.37 -18.62
C CYS A 18 -4.97 34.27 -20.05
N ASP A 19 -5.38 33.07 -20.48
CA ASP A 19 -6.02 32.83 -21.80
C ASP A 19 -7.29 33.69 -22.00
N THR A 20 -7.95 34.14 -20.92
CA THR A 20 -9.15 34.99 -20.95
C THR A 20 -8.90 36.49 -20.71
N GLY A 21 -7.63 36.93 -20.58
CA GLY A 21 -7.27 38.34 -20.35
C GLY A 21 -7.67 38.86 -18.96
N ARG A 22 -7.62 38.01 -17.93
CA ARG A 22 -7.97 38.32 -16.54
C ARG A 22 -6.77 38.32 -15.58
N VAL A 23 -5.55 38.32 -16.13
CA VAL A 23 -4.30 38.29 -15.38
C VAL A 23 -3.52 39.57 -15.62
N VAL A 24 -2.98 40.14 -14.54
CA VAL A 24 -2.13 41.34 -14.57
C VAL A 24 -0.77 41.00 -13.98
N PHE A 25 0.30 41.42 -14.66
CA PHE A 25 1.66 41.22 -14.17
C PHE A 25 2.13 42.46 -13.42
N LEU A 26 2.53 42.28 -12.16
CA LEU A 26 3.21 43.29 -11.35
C LEU A 26 4.73 43.02 -11.40
N CYS A 27 5.45 43.83 -12.17
CA CYS A 27 6.88 43.64 -12.42
C CYS A 27 7.74 44.53 -11.52
N GLY A 28 8.74 43.93 -10.87
CA GLY A 28 9.76 44.62 -10.09
C GLY A 28 11.14 44.63 -10.77
N ALA A 29 12.14 45.16 -10.05
CA ALA A 29 13.47 45.42 -10.60
C ALA A 29 14.17 44.15 -11.12
N GLY A 30 13.82 42.98 -10.58
CA GLY A 30 14.37 41.70 -11.03
C GLY A 30 14.11 41.37 -12.50
N VAL A 31 13.06 41.92 -13.12
CA VAL A 31 12.77 41.76 -14.56
C VAL A 31 13.78 42.53 -15.43
N SER A 32 14.33 43.64 -14.91
CA SER A 32 15.23 44.51 -15.67
C SER A 32 16.72 44.14 -15.50
N LEU A 33 17.07 43.27 -14.54
CA LEU A 33 18.45 42.82 -14.31
C LEU A 33 19.10 42.12 -15.53
N PRO A 34 18.43 41.21 -16.26
CA PRO A 34 19.02 40.58 -17.46
C PRO A 34 19.33 41.58 -18.57
N SER A 35 18.57 42.67 -18.63
CA SER A 35 18.78 43.80 -19.55
C SER A 35 19.87 44.78 -19.07
N GLY A 36 20.62 44.44 -18.01
CA GLY A 36 21.77 45.20 -17.50
C GLY A 36 21.41 46.42 -16.65
N MET A 37 20.16 46.54 -16.19
CA MET A 37 19.76 47.60 -15.26
C MET A 37 20.28 47.31 -13.85
N PRO A 38 20.66 48.34 -13.07
CA PRO A 38 21.15 48.15 -11.71
C PRO A 38 20.01 47.71 -10.76
N SER A 39 20.35 46.90 -9.77
CA SER A 39 19.49 46.64 -8.61
C SER A 39 19.31 47.90 -7.74
N PHE A 40 18.35 47.90 -6.82
CA PHE A 40 18.15 49.06 -5.93
C PHE A 40 19.38 49.33 -5.05
N VAL A 41 20.09 48.29 -4.60
CA VAL A 41 21.36 48.41 -3.85
C VAL A 41 22.44 49.08 -4.70
N GLU A 42 22.63 48.60 -5.93
CA GLU A 42 23.65 49.14 -6.86
C GLU A 42 23.33 50.58 -7.28
N LEU A 43 22.05 50.92 -7.39
CA LEU A 43 21.61 52.28 -7.65
C LEU A 43 21.95 53.20 -6.46
N THR A 44 21.64 52.79 -5.23
CA THR A 44 22.02 53.52 -4.01
C THR A 44 23.53 53.69 -3.91
N GLN A 45 24.29 52.62 -4.18
CA GLN A 45 25.75 52.65 -4.19
C GLN A 45 26.28 53.70 -5.18
N HIS A 46 25.76 53.72 -6.41
CA HIS A 46 26.19 54.68 -7.43
C HIS A 46 25.92 56.14 -7.02
N VAL A 47 24.78 56.39 -6.38
CA VAL A 47 24.43 57.73 -5.89
C VAL A 47 25.38 58.13 -4.75
N ILE A 48 25.67 57.24 -3.81
CA ILE A 48 26.60 57.48 -2.71
C ILE A 48 28.03 57.74 -3.24
N GLU A 49 28.51 56.93 -4.19
CA GLU A 49 29.83 57.10 -4.80
C GLU A 49 29.96 58.42 -5.56
N TYR A 50 28.89 58.94 -6.15
CA TYR A 50 28.90 60.21 -6.85
C TYR A 50 28.95 61.41 -5.90
N PHE A 51 28.16 61.40 -4.83
CA PHE A 51 28.10 62.50 -3.87
C PHE A 51 29.20 62.44 -2.79
N ASP A 52 29.89 61.31 -2.65
CA ASP A 52 31.02 61.06 -1.75
C ASP A 52 30.82 61.62 -0.32
N PRO A 53 29.76 61.17 0.40
CA PRO A 53 29.48 61.67 1.75
C PRO A 53 30.63 61.34 2.72
N PRO A 54 30.88 62.19 3.74
CA PRO A 54 31.94 61.97 4.72
C PRO A 54 31.89 60.57 5.37
N TYR A 55 33.05 60.00 5.69
CA TYR A 55 33.17 58.64 6.22
C TYR A 55 32.43 58.44 7.57
N ASP A 56 32.18 59.49 8.33
CA ASP A 56 31.45 59.50 9.60
C ASP A 56 29.99 59.96 9.49
N SER A 57 29.50 60.18 8.26
CA SER A 57 28.10 60.57 8.01
C SER A 57 27.10 59.48 8.36
N GLU A 58 25.87 59.89 8.68
CA GLU A 58 24.74 58.99 8.94
C GLU A 58 24.40 58.12 7.72
N ILE A 59 24.58 58.66 6.50
CA ILE A 59 24.39 57.93 5.22
C ILE A 59 25.37 56.75 5.13
N MET A 60 26.66 56.99 5.38
CA MET A 60 27.68 55.94 5.32
C MET A 60 27.53 54.90 6.44
N ALA A 61 27.14 55.32 7.64
CA ALA A 61 26.83 54.41 8.73
C ALA A 61 25.65 53.48 8.40
N ALA A 62 24.60 54.00 7.75
CA ALA A 62 23.43 53.23 7.33
C ALA A 62 23.69 52.31 6.14
N PHE A 63 24.55 52.71 5.19
CA PHE A 63 24.83 51.93 3.97
C PHE A 63 25.92 50.86 4.16
N ARG A 64 26.90 51.05 5.06
CA ARG A 64 28.01 50.11 5.26
C ARG A 64 27.63 48.63 5.48
N PRO A 65 26.58 48.30 6.26
CA PRO A 65 26.15 46.92 6.45
C PRO A 65 25.79 46.22 5.12
N TRP A 66 25.23 46.96 4.14
CA TRP A 66 24.92 46.43 2.82
C TRP A 66 26.15 46.01 2.00
N LEU A 67 27.35 46.52 2.33
CA LEU A 67 28.61 46.21 1.65
C LEU A 67 29.39 45.05 2.30
N HIS A 68 29.22 44.81 3.60
CA HIS A 68 30.10 43.91 4.38
C HIS A 68 29.39 42.68 4.96
N ASP A 69 28.08 42.74 5.25
CA ASP A 69 27.34 41.64 5.86
C ASP A 69 25.87 41.64 5.41
N GLN A 70 25.54 40.82 4.41
CA GLN A 70 24.17 40.71 3.89
C GLN A 70 23.21 39.97 4.85
N SER A 71 23.71 39.45 5.98
CA SER A 71 22.93 38.65 6.93
C SER A 71 22.42 39.41 8.16
N SER A 72 22.83 40.68 8.35
CA SER A 72 22.37 41.53 9.45
C SER A 72 21.09 42.33 9.12
N ALA A 73 20.38 42.79 10.15
CA ALA A 73 19.24 43.70 10.01
C ALA A 73 19.71 45.07 9.50
N ASN A 74 19.71 45.25 8.18
CA ASN A 74 20.19 46.46 7.52
C ASN A 74 19.13 47.55 7.54
N VAL A 75 19.56 48.82 7.56
CA VAL A 75 18.66 49.97 7.38
C VAL A 75 18.04 49.89 5.97
N PRO A 76 16.71 50.02 5.82
CA PRO A 76 16.06 50.01 4.52
C PRO A 76 16.61 51.08 3.57
N LEU A 77 16.81 50.72 2.30
CA LEU A 77 17.44 51.58 1.28
C LEU A 77 16.64 52.87 1.01
N ASP A 78 15.32 52.85 1.18
CA ASP A 78 14.44 54.02 1.05
C ASP A 78 14.70 55.07 2.15
N GLN A 79 15.11 54.65 3.36
CA GLN A 79 15.54 55.56 4.41
C GLN A 79 16.89 56.20 4.08
N ILE A 80 17.79 55.46 3.44
CA ILE A 80 19.08 55.99 2.97
C ILE A 80 18.85 57.02 1.86
N PHE A 81 17.92 56.77 0.92
CA PHE A 81 17.49 57.78 -0.06
C PHE A 81 16.85 59.00 0.58
N ASN A 82 16.16 58.85 1.71
CA ASN A 82 15.62 60.00 2.44
C ASN A 82 16.73 60.87 3.03
N LEU A 83 17.79 60.27 3.59
CA LEU A 83 18.96 61.00 4.06
C LEU A 83 19.67 61.72 2.90
N LEU A 84 19.84 61.05 1.75
CA LEU A 84 20.38 61.66 0.54
C LEU A 84 19.54 62.85 0.05
N HIS A 85 18.21 62.75 0.07
CA HIS A 85 17.32 63.86 -0.26
C HIS A 85 17.43 65.05 0.71
N LEU A 86 17.64 64.78 2.01
CA LEU A 86 17.80 65.83 3.03
C LEU A 86 19.13 66.56 2.91
N GLU A 87 20.21 65.85 2.57
CA GLU A 87 21.57 66.41 2.53
C GLU A 87 21.90 67.09 1.20
N TYR A 88 21.50 66.49 0.07
CA TYR A 88 21.86 66.95 -1.29
C TYR A 88 20.69 67.49 -2.10
N GLY A 89 19.46 67.39 -1.59
CA GLY A 89 18.26 67.87 -2.28
C GLY A 89 17.66 66.85 -3.25
N LYS A 90 16.33 66.81 -3.29
CA LYS A 90 15.56 65.81 -4.05
C LYS A 90 15.79 65.86 -5.56
N ASP A 91 15.84 67.05 -6.16
CA ASP A 91 15.93 67.19 -7.62
C ASP A 91 17.30 66.77 -8.15
N GLU A 92 18.39 67.07 -7.43
CA GLU A 92 19.76 66.69 -7.82
C GLU A 92 19.96 65.17 -7.75
N VAL A 93 19.47 64.53 -6.68
CA VAL A 93 19.51 63.07 -6.52
C VAL A 93 18.68 62.38 -7.61
N ASN A 94 17.47 62.86 -7.89
CA ASN A 94 16.59 62.28 -8.91
C ASN A 94 17.12 62.46 -10.35
N ALA A 95 17.79 63.59 -10.64
CA ALA A 95 18.45 63.81 -11.93
C ALA A 95 19.60 62.81 -12.14
N LEU A 96 20.39 62.53 -11.09
CA LEU A 96 21.46 61.52 -11.14
C LEU A 96 20.91 60.10 -11.35
N VAL A 97 19.83 59.74 -10.65
CA VAL A 97 19.13 58.47 -10.87
C VAL A 97 18.63 58.37 -12.31
N SER A 98 18.04 59.43 -12.86
CA SER A 98 17.58 59.47 -14.25
C SER A 98 18.72 59.28 -15.24
N LYS A 99 19.88 59.90 -15.00
CA LYS A 99 21.08 59.75 -15.83
C LYS A 99 21.60 58.31 -15.79
N ARG A 100 21.68 57.69 -14.61
CA ARG A 100 22.16 56.31 -14.46
C ARG A 100 21.26 55.31 -15.16
N LEU A 101 19.94 55.45 -15.02
CA LEU A 101 18.93 54.58 -15.64
C LEU A 101 18.72 54.89 -17.14
N GLY A 102 19.02 56.10 -17.59
CA GLY A 102 18.92 56.54 -18.99
C GLY A 102 20.13 56.16 -19.87
N THR A 103 21.23 55.69 -19.27
CA THR A 103 22.42 55.27 -20.02
C THR A 103 22.21 53.86 -20.61
N ALA A 104 21.47 53.77 -21.73
CA ALA A 104 21.19 52.51 -22.39
C ALA A 104 22.47 51.88 -22.97
N ARG A 105 22.68 50.57 -22.75
CA ARG A 105 23.68 49.78 -23.48
C ARG A 105 23.11 49.42 -24.86
N THR A 106 23.91 49.62 -25.89
CA THR A 106 23.55 49.44 -27.32
C THR A 106 23.85 48.04 -27.87
N ASP A 107 24.00 47.03 -27.00
CA ASP A 107 24.25 45.65 -27.43
C ASP A 107 22.93 44.84 -27.50
N ILE A 108 22.91 43.85 -28.39
CA ILE A 108 21.76 43.46 -29.26
C ILE A 108 20.63 42.64 -28.58
N GLU A 109 20.57 42.46 -27.26
CA GLU A 109 19.53 41.63 -26.59
C GLU A 109 18.71 42.35 -25.48
N VAL A 110 18.76 43.68 -25.41
CA VAL A 110 18.01 44.44 -24.40
C VAL A 110 16.49 44.32 -24.60
N GLY A 111 15.76 43.91 -23.55
CA GLY A 111 14.29 43.91 -23.50
C GLY A 111 13.59 42.63 -23.98
N ARG A 112 14.31 41.51 -24.15
CA ARG A 112 13.71 40.20 -24.48
C ARG A 112 12.68 39.78 -23.44
N GLU A 113 13.03 39.86 -22.16
CA GLU A 113 12.21 39.50 -21.01
C GLU A 113 10.92 40.32 -20.95
N HIS A 114 11.02 41.64 -21.17
CA HIS A 114 9.89 42.55 -21.25
C HIS A 114 8.97 42.23 -22.43
N ALA A 115 9.53 41.80 -23.57
CA ALA A 115 8.75 41.34 -24.72
C ALA A 115 7.94 40.07 -24.41
N LEU A 116 8.52 39.11 -23.69
CA LEU A 116 7.81 37.90 -23.27
C LEU A 116 6.64 38.22 -22.33
N ILE A 117 6.89 39.02 -21.28
CA ILE A 117 5.84 39.43 -20.34
C ILE A 117 4.73 40.21 -21.05
N LYS A 118 5.06 41.07 -22.02
CA LYS A 118 4.05 41.77 -22.85
C LYS A 118 3.13 40.80 -23.59
N ARG A 119 3.69 39.76 -24.20
CA ARG A 119 2.89 38.76 -24.92
C ARG A 119 1.97 38.00 -23.98
N ILE A 120 2.47 37.54 -22.82
CA ILE A 120 1.68 36.77 -21.84
C ILE A 120 0.60 37.64 -21.18
N SER A 121 0.92 38.89 -20.85
CA SER A 121 -0.01 39.82 -20.18
C SER A 121 -1.03 40.47 -21.11
N SER A 122 -1.05 40.13 -22.40
CA SER A 122 -1.97 40.75 -23.35
C SER A 122 -3.40 40.24 -23.21
N ASN A 123 -4.37 41.14 -23.32
CA ASN A 123 -5.78 40.77 -23.42
C ASN A 123 -6.10 40.14 -24.80
N GLN A 124 -7.36 39.74 -25.01
CA GLN A 124 -7.81 39.15 -26.29
C GLN A 124 -7.64 40.07 -27.51
N SER A 125 -7.49 41.38 -27.30
CA SER A 125 -7.24 42.37 -28.35
C SER A 125 -5.74 42.61 -28.60
N GLY A 126 -4.85 41.88 -27.92
CA GLY A 126 -3.40 42.01 -28.03
C GLY A 126 -2.82 43.23 -27.30
N VAL A 127 -3.56 43.82 -26.36
CA VAL A 127 -3.10 44.98 -25.57
C VAL A 127 -2.55 44.48 -24.22
N PRO A 128 -1.30 44.83 -23.86
CA PRO A 128 -0.67 44.35 -22.62
C PRO A 128 -1.34 44.91 -21.37
N GLN A 129 -1.34 44.14 -20.28
CA GLN A 129 -1.93 44.50 -18.98
C GLN A 129 -0.85 44.43 -17.89
N ILE A 130 -0.01 45.46 -17.81
CA ILE A 130 1.20 45.47 -16.98
C ILE A 130 1.14 46.58 -15.94
N VAL A 131 1.54 46.25 -14.71
CA VAL A 131 1.86 47.22 -13.66
C VAL A 131 3.35 47.03 -13.32
N THR A 132 4.11 48.11 -13.22
CA THR A 132 5.55 48.04 -12.92
C THR A 132 5.92 49.02 -11.84
N THR A 133 6.81 48.60 -10.93
CA THR A 133 7.49 49.51 -9.98
C THR A 133 8.81 50.02 -10.55
N ASN A 134 9.26 49.52 -11.69
CA ASN A 134 10.47 49.99 -12.36
C ASN A 134 10.21 51.30 -13.08
N PHE A 135 11.21 52.18 -13.06
CA PHE A 135 11.16 53.46 -13.78
C PHE A 135 11.49 53.31 -15.27
N ASP A 136 12.28 52.30 -15.64
CA ASP A 136 12.82 52.13 -16.99
C ASP A 136 11.73 51.99 -18.06
N ARG A 137 12.07 52.36 -19.30
CA ARG A 137 11.14 52.33 -20.44
C ARG A 137 11.23 51.02 -21.24
N LEU A 138 11.77 49.93 -20.68
CA LEU A 138 12.02 48.69 -21.44
C LEU A 138 10.74 48.02 -21.94
N PHE A 139 9.62 48.14 -21.21
CA PHE A 139 8.31 47.70 -21.70
C PHE A 139 7.82 48.49 -22.92
N GLU A 140 8.34 49.69 -23.17
CA GLU A 140 7.95 50.54 -24.31
C GLU A 140 8.75 50.25 -25.59
N VAL A 141 9.80 49.43 -25.50
CA VAL A 141 10.69 49.10 -26.63
C VAL A 141 9.99 48.15 -27.61
N ASN A 142 10.25 48.30 -28.91
CA ASN A 142 9.77 47.46 -30.03
C ASN A 142 8.28 47.58 -30.45
N GLN A 143 7.60 48.71 -30.20
CA GLN A 143 6.31 49.03 -30.84
C GLN A 143 6.33 50.41 -31.51
N ALA A 144 5.56 50.56 -32.60
CA ALA A 144 5.26 51.87 -33.17
C ALA A 144 4.64 52.75 -32.08
N GLN A 145 5.31 53.83 -31.71
CA GLN A 145 5.18 54.57 -30.44
C GLN A 145 3.79 55.17 -30.12
N ASP A 146 2.79 55.03 -30.99
CA ASP A 146 1.57 55.87 -31.00
C ASP A 146 0.28 55.25 -30.40
N ASN A 147 0.20 53.94 -30.11
CA ASN A 147 -1.08 53.31 -29.69
C ASN A 147 -1.12 52.70 -28.28
N LEU A 148 -0.07 52.82 -27.46
CA LEU A 148 -0.03 52.16 -26.15
C LEU A 148 -0.33 53.14 -25.00
N THR A 149 -1.44 52.89 -24.29
CA THR A 149 -1.88 53.71 -23.14
C THR A 149 -0.91 53.58 -21.97
N ARG A 150 -0.55 54.71 -21.35
CA ARG A 150 0.40 54.78 -20.23
C ARG A 150 -0.26 55.47 -19.06
N TYR A 151 -0.19 54.85 -17.89
CA TYR A 151 -0.70 55.41 -16.65
C TYR A 151 0.47 55.71 -15.71
N VAL A 152 0.51 56.94 -15.19
CA VAL A 152 1.55 57.42 -14.27
C VAL A 152 0.89 58.11 -13.07
N PRO A 153 1.52 58.13 -11.88
CA PRO A 153 0.92 58.73 -10.71
C PRO A 153 0.70 60.24 -10.91
N PRO A 154 -0.37 60.82 -10.34
CA PRO A 154 -1.41 60.18 -9.52
C PRO A 154 -2.63 59.67 -10.33
N ALA A 155 -2.59 59.70 -11.66
CA ALA A 155 -3.75 59.43 -12.52
C ALA A 155 -3.78 57.97 -13.03
N PHE A 156 -4.33 57.07 -12.20
CA PHE A 156 -4.56 55.67 -12.57
C PHE A 156 -5.97 55.44 -13.13
N PRO A 157 -6.19 54.36 -13.91
CA PRO A 157 -7.52 54.00 -14.36
C PRO A 157 -8.40 53.67 -13.16
N ASN A 158 -9.59 54.26 -13.11
CA ASN A 158 -10.54 53.96 -12.04
C ASN A 158 -11.20 52.61 -12.31
N LEU A 159 -10.71 51.57 -11.65
CA LEU A 159 -11.19 50.21 -11.86
C LEU A 159 -12.67 50.06 -11.44
N ASN A 160 -13.25 50.92 -10.58
CA ASN A 160 -14.62 50.76 -10.10
C ASN A 160 -15.70 50.86 -11.18
N PHE A 161 -15.49 51.65 -12.24
CA PHE A 161 -16.49 51.93 -13.28
C PHE A 161 -16.42 51.00 -14.51
N GLY A 162 -15.72 49.86 -14.41
CA GLY A 162 -15.64 48.89 -15.51
C GLY A 162 -14.52 49.17 -16.53
N SER A 163 -13.67 50.16 -16.26
CA SER A 163 -12.41 50.40 -17.00
C SER A 163 -11.52 49.15 -16.98
N THR A 164 -11.09 48.67 -18.15
CA THR A 164 -10.08 47.61 -18.26
C THR A 164 -8.69 48.19 -18.03
N ILE A 165 -7.78 47.40 -17.45
CA ILE A 165 -6.38 47.80 -17.25
C ILE A 165 -5.57 47.47 -18.52
N GLU A 166 -5.71 48.33 -19.52
CA GLU A 166 -5.07 48.17 -20.83
C GLU A 166 -3.90 49.16 -20.97
N GLY A 167 -2.70 48.64 -21.17
CA GLY A 167 -1.46 49.40 -21.29
C GLY A 167 -0.46 49.13 -20.15
N ILE A 168 0.46 50.07 -19.95
CA ILE A 168 1.50 49.99 -18.91
C ILE A 168 1.20 51.01 -17.80
N THR A 169 1.10 50.52 -16.57
CA THR A 169 0.92 51.35 -15.38
C THR A 169 2.23 51.43 -14.59
N TYR A 170 2.82 52.61 -14.49
CA TYR A 170 4.01 52.85 -13.69
C TYR A 170 3.60 53.25 -12.28
N LEU A 171 3.71 52.32 -11.33
CA LEU A 171 3.31 52.58 -9.95
C LEU A 171 4.24 53.58 -9.28
N HIS A 172 5.56 53.43 -9.40
CA HIS A 172 6.51 54.31 -8.71
C HIS A 172 6.97 55.52 -9.53
N GLY A 173 6.46 55.68 -10.74
CA GLY A 173 6.85 56.73 -11.68
C GLY A 173 7.53 56.18 -12.92
N ARG A 174 7.60 57.00 -13.96
CA ARG A 174 8.16 56.65 -15.28
C ARG A 174 9.40 57.50 -15.53
N LEU A 175 10.49 56.89 -16.00
CA LEU A 175 11.75 57.58 -16.31
C LEU A 175 11.50 58.78 -17.23
N VAL A 176 11.92 59.97 -16.81
CA VAL A 176 11.88 61.23 -17.57
C VAL A 176 13.30 61.69 -17.92
N ASP A 177 13.43 62.65 -18.82
CA ASP A 177 14.74 63.18 -19.21
C ASP A 177 15.43 63.88 -18.02
N GLU A 178 16.77 63.90 -18.01
CA GLU A 178 17.58 64.47 -16.92
C GLU A 178 17.23 65.95 -16.62
N ASN A 179 16.82 66.70 -17.64
CA ASN A 179 16.49 68.13 -17.56
C ASN A 179 14.98 68.39 -17.31
N ALA A 180 14.20 67.37 -16.94
CA ALA A 180 12.79 67.55 -16.63
C ALA A 180 12.58 68.41 -15.38
N VAL A 181 11.52 69.23 -15.38
CA VAL A 181 11.19 70.15 -14.27
C VAL A 181 10.73 69.40 -13.00
N ASN A 182 10.26 68.16 -13.15
CA ASN A 182 9.78 67.36 -12.04
C ASN A 182 10.04 65.87 -12.30
N HIS A 183 10.59 65.17 -11.32
CA HIS A 183 10.87 63.73 -11.35
C HIS A 183 9.91 63.01 -10.38
N PRO A 184 8.81 62.42 -10.87
CA PRO A 184 7.77 61.84 -10.03
C PRO A 184 8.15 60.41 -9.57
N TYR A 185 9.37 60.21 -9.06
CA TYR A 185 9.85 58.92 -8.59
C TYR A 185 9.49 58.69 -7.12
N VAL A 186 9.15 57.45 -6.79
CA VAL A 186 9.03 56.98 -5.41
C VAL A 186 10.31 56.24 -5.04
N LEU A 187 11.22 56.94 -4.34
CA LEU A 187 12.54 56.42 -3.97
C LEU A 187 12.83 56.49 -2.47
N SER A 188 12.40 57.56 -1.79
CA SER A 188 12.65 57.73 -0.36
C SER A 188 11.48 57.30 0.52
N SER A 189 11.74 57.07 1.80
CA SER A 189 10.70 56.77 2.79
C SER A 189 9.59 57.83 2.85
N ALA A 190 9.91 59.11 2.60
CA ALA A 190 8.93 60.19 2.49
C ALA A 190 8.03 60.03 1.24
N ASP A 191 8.60 59.60 0.11
CA ASP A 191 7.83 59.35 -1.11
C ASP A 191 6.94 58.11 -0.98
N PHE A 192 7.43 57.04 -0.34
CA PHE A 192 6.63 55.85 -0.01
C PHE A 192 5.49 56.19 0.95
N GLY A 193 5.76 56.98 2.00
CA GLY A 193 4.75 57.48 2.92
C GLY A 193 3.69 58.31 2.21
N ARG A 194 4.07 59.11 1.21
CA ARG A 194 3.12 59.84 0.37
C ARG A 194 2.25 58.91 -0.48
N ALA A 195 2.88 57.99 -1.20
CA ALA A 195 2.22 57.10 -2.16
C ALA A 195 1.25 56.09 -1.52
N TYR A 196 1.64 55.50 -0.40
CA TYR A 196 0.89 54.41 0.25
C TYR A 196 0.04 54.87 1.44
N LEU A 197 0.39 55.98 2.11
CA LEU A 197 -0.31 56.42 3.33
C LEU A 197 -1.04 57.75 3.15
N SER A 198 -0.34 58.86 2.88
CA SER A 198 -0.97 60.20 2.95
C SER A 198 -1.88 60.50 1.76
N GLU A 199 -1.43 60.24 0.53
CA GLU A 199 -2.26 60.33 -0.67
C GLU A 199 -2.89 58.98 -1.04
N GLY A 200 -2.27 57.87 -0.61
CA GLY A 200 -2.84 56.53 -0.65
C GLY A 200 -3.19 55.98 -2.05
N TRP A 201 -2.71 56.61 -3.13
CA TRP A 201 -3.03 56.20 -4.49
C TRP A 201 -2.53 54.79 -4.82
N ALA A 202 -1.36 54.39 -4.28
CA ALA A 202 -0.80 53.06 -4.54
C ALA A 202 -1.61 51.98 -3.84
N THR A 203 -1.94 52.21 -2.56
CA THR A 203 -2.76 51.32 -1.72
C THR A 203 -4.15 51.11 -2.32
N ASN A 204 -4.82 52.20 -2.72
CA ASN A 204 -6.15 52.13 -3.33
C ASN A 204 -6.13 51.38 -4.67
N PHE A 205 -5.11 51.63 -5.50
CA PHE A 205 -4.97 50.97 -6.79
C PHE A 205 -4.73 49.45 -6.65
N ILE A 206 -3.79 49.04 -5.80
CA ILE A 206 -3.48 47.61 -5.58
C ILE A 206 -4.69 46.88 -5.00
N LYS A 207 -5.41 47.48 -4.05
CA LYS A 207 -6.63 46.90 -3.48
C LYS A 207 -7.67 46.63 -4.57
N LEU A 208 -7.97 47.62 -5.40
CA LEU A 208 -8.93 47.48 -6.51
C LEU A 208 -8.47 46.50 -7.58
N LEU A 209 -7.15 46.37 -7.79
CA LEU A 209 -6.56 45.42 -8.73
C LEU A 209 -6.83 43.98 -8.28
N LEU A 210 -6.52 43.66 -7.01
CA LEU A 210 -6.71 42.33 -6.43
C LEU A 210 -8.19 41.92 -6.29
N GLU A 211 -9.10 42.88 -6.19
CA GLU A 211 -10.55 42.62 -6.19
C GLU A 211 -11.07 42.10 -7.55
N ARG A 212 -10.39 42.44 -8.66
CA ARG A 212 -10.91 42.21 -10.04
C ARG A 212 -10.05 41.31 -10.92
N TYR A 213 -8.76 41.25 -10.68
CA TYR A 213 -7.79 40.53 -11.51
C TYR A 213 -6.97 39.57 -10.65
N ILE A 214 -6.46 38.52 -11.30
CA ILE A 214 -5.38 37.72 -10.73
C ILE A 214 -4.08 38.47 -10.98
N VAL A 215 -3.29 38.67 -9.93
CA VAL A 215 -2.02 39.41 -10.00
C VAL A 215 -0.86 38.44 -9.89
N VAL A 216 0.13 38.59 -10.78
CA VAL A 216 1.36 37.79 -10.80
C VAL A 216 2.56 38.69 -10.54
N LEU A 217 3.27 38.47 -9.44
CA LEU A 217 4.49 39.17 -9.07
C LEU A 217 5.69 38.50 -9.78
N VAL A 218 6.44 39.28 -10.56
CA VAL A 218 7.66 38.82 -11.24
C VAL A 218 8.81 39.78 -10.95
N GLY A 219 9.96 39.24 -10.52
CA GLY A 219 11.14 40.05 -10.19
C GLY A 219 10.95 40.95 -8.96
N TYR A 220 10.07 40.53 -8.04
CA TYR A 220 9.73 41.25 -6.81
C TYR A 220 10.39 40.56 -5.60
N GLN A 221 10.91 41.32 -4.64
CA GLN A 221 11.42 40.78 -3.38
C GLN A 221 10.37 40.89 -2.28
N ALA A 222 10.24 39.85 -1.45
CA ALA A 222 9.25 39.81 -0.35
C ALA A 222 9.50 40.84 0.78
N GLU A 223 10.59 41.59 0.71
CA GLU A 223 11.07 42.50 1.77
C GLU A 223 10.81 43.99 1.47
N ASP A 224 10.19 44.36 0.35
CA ASP A 224 9.79 45.75 0.08
C ASP A 224 8.77 46.23 1.15
N PRO A 225 9.16 47.12 2.09
CA PRO A 225 8.41 47.31 3.34
C PRO A 225 6.94 47.72 3.14
N PRO A 226 6.59 48.69 2.27
CA PRO A 226 5.19 49.11 2.09
C PRO A 226 4.32 48.03 1.45
N VAL A 227 4.84 47.27 0.50
CA VAL A 227 4.10 46.17 -0.15
C VAL A 227 3.97 44.98 0.79
N LYS A 228 5.01 44.66 1.56
CA LYS A 228 4.98 43.64 2.62
C LYS A 228 3.87 43.92 3.63
N TYR A 229 3.81 45.15 4.17
CA TYR A 229 2.78 45.52 5.14
C TYR A 229 1.38 45.59 4.51
N LEU A 230 1.25 46.04 3.26
CA LEU A 230 -0.03 46.05 2.55
C LEU A 230 -0.58 44.63 2.37
N LEU A 231 0.25 43.69 1.91
CA LEU A 231 -0.14 42.30 1.70
C LEU A 231 -0.44 41.57 3.02
N GLN A 232 0.39 41.77 4.06
CA GLN A 232 0.11 41.25 5.41
C GLN A 232 -1.18 41.85 6.00
N GLY A 233 -1.43 43.14 5.77
CA GLY A 233 -2.66 43.82 6.20
C GLY A 233 -3.91 43.30 5.48
N LEU A 234 -3.81 43.01 4.18
CA LEU A 234 -4.89 42.37 3.41
C LEU A 234 -5.14 40.93 3.87
N ASN A 235 -4.12 40.24 4.40
CA ASN A 235 -4.18 38.87 4.90
C ASN A 235 -4.36 38.74 6.44
N HIS A 236 -4.72 39.82 7.14
CA HIS A 236 -4.72 39.88 8.61
C HIS A 236 -5.55 38.81 9.34
N ASP A 237 -6.64 38.32 8.75
CA ASP A 237 -7.49 37.28 9.35
C ASP A 237 -7.10 35.85 8.93
N GLY A 238 -6.10 35.68 8.06
CA GLY A 238 -5.76 34.40 7.42
C GLY A 238 -6.86 33.86 6.48
N GLN A 239 -7.85 34.71 6.15
CA GLN A 239 -9.04 34.38 5.35
C GLN A 239 -8.97 34.90 3.91
N TYR A 240 -7.83 35.41 3.45
CA TYR A 240 -7.69 35.98 2.12
C TYR A 240 -7.65 34.89 1.03
N ASP A 241 -8.32 35.13 -0.10
CA ASP A 241 -8.36 34.23 -1.25
C ASP A 241 -6.98 34.14 -1.93
N ARG A 242 -6.23 33.09 -1.59
CA ARG A 242 -4.87 32.85 -2.10
C ARG A 242 -4.82 32.55 -3.60
N SER A 243 -5.97 32.27 -4.25
CA SER A 243 -6.03 31.99 -5.69
C SER A 243 -5.88 33.25 -6.57
N ARG A 244 -5.83 34.44 -5.97
CA ARG A 244 -5.80 35.72 -6.70
C ARG A 244 -4.45 36.37 -6.82
N LEU A 245 -3.45 35.90 -6.05
CA LEU A 245 -2.14 36.53 -5.99
C LEU A 245 -1.04 35.47 -6.04
N TYR A 246 -0.22 35.54 -7.07
CA TYR A 246 0.89 34.62 -7.31
C TYR A 246 2.23 35.34 -7.32
N ALA A 247 3.30 34.69 -6.87
CA ALA A 247 4.65 35.26 -6.95
C ALA A 247 5.69 34.22 -7.36
N PHE A 248 6.54 34.56 -8.34
CA PHE A 248 7.69 33.73 -8.69
C PHE A 248 8.89 34.05 -7.79
N ASP A 249 9.44 33.03 -7.13
CA ASP A 249 10.63 33.19 -6.27
C ASP A 249 11.58 31.98 -6.37
N ARG A 250 12.87 32.21 -6.12
CA ARG A 250 13.93 31.21 -6.28
C ARG A 250 14.19 30.47 -4.98
N GLY A 251 14.07 29.14 -4.97
CA GLY A 251 14.36 28.30 -3.80
C GLY A 251 13.60 26.99 -3.80
N LEU A 252 13.68 26.26 -2.69
CA LEU A 252 12.85 25.07 -2.46
C LEU A 252 11.38 25.49 -2.26
N ALA A 253 10.44 24.68 -2.74
CA ALA A 253 9.02 25.00 -2.70
C ALA A 253 8.52 25.26 -1.28
N GLU A 254 8.99 24.50 -0.29
CA GLU A 254 8.61 24.62 1.11
C GLU A 254 9.10 25.94 1.74
N ASP A 255 10.36 26.29 1.51
CA ASP A 255 10.96 27.53 2.02
C ASP A 255 10.26 28.77 1.45
N ILE A 256 9.95 28.71 0.15
CA ILE A 256 9.30 29.80 -0.58
C ILE A 256 7.82 29.91 -0.20
N GLU A 257 7.11 28.80 -0.07
CA GLU A 257 5.73 28.80 0.46
C GLU A 257 5.70 29.36 1.89
N ALA A 258 6.63 28.96 2.77
CA ALA A 258 6.74 29.49 4.11
C ALA A 258 7.04 31.00 4.12
N LYS A 259 7.90 31.46 3.20
CA LYS A 259 8.25 32.87 3.02
C LYS A 259 7.06 33.73 2.61
N TRP A 260 6.14 33.24 1.79
CA TRP A 260 5.05 34.06 1.22
C TRP A 260 3.68 33.85 1.87
N ARG A 261 3.52 32.78 2.67
CA ARG A 261 2.24 32.40 3.31
C ARG A 261 1.63 33.49 4.20
N ASP A 262 2.45 34.24 4.94
CA ASP A 262 1.98 35.32 5.81
C ASP A 262 1.43 36.54 5.05
N ARG A 263 1.80 36.69 3.77
CA ARG A 263 1.40 37.78 2.86
C ARG A 263 0.18 37.43 2.00
N GLY A 264 -0.41 36.24 2.17
CA GLY A 264 -1.60 35.82 1.40
C GLY A 264 -1.30 35.50 -0.08
N VAL A 265 -0.03 35.25 -0.41
CA VAL A 265 0.44 35.00 -1.78
C VAL A 265 0.62 33.49 -1.99
N THR A 266 0.28 33.00 -3.18
CA THR A 266 0.61 31.64 -3.63
C THR A 266 1.94 31.67 -4.36
N ALA A 267 2.98 31.09 -3.75
CA ALA A 267 4.31 31.18 -4.31
C ALA A 267 4.55 30.09 -5.36
N ILE A 268 5.22 30.47 -6.46
CA ILE A 268 5.62 29.60 -7.55
C ILE A 268 7.14 29.51 -7.53
N ALA A 269 7.65 28.44 -6.93
CA ALA A 269 9.08 28.22 -6.76
C ALA A 269 9.75 27.78 -8.07
N TYR A 270 10.98 28.24 -8.30
CA TYR A 270 11.84 27.79 -9.40
C TYR A 270 13.31 27.64 -8.93
N SER A 271 14.06 26.78 -9.62
CA SER A 271 15.45 26.45 -9.28
C SER A 271 16.44 27.56 -9.67
N ASP A 272 16.34 28.05 -10.91
CA ASP A 272 17.19 29.09 -11.46
C ASP A 272 16.47 30.06 -12.42
N HIS A 273 17.04 31.24 -12.64
CA HIS A 273 16.45 32.24 -13.52
C HIS A 273 16.33 31.80 -14.99
N PRO A 274 17.31 31.07 -15.59
CA PRO A 274 17.16 30.53 -16.93
C PRO A 274 15.94 29.61 -17.11
N ALA A 275 15.65 28.72 -16.15
CA ALA A 275 14.47 27.85 -16.22
C ALA A 275 13.15 28.63 -16.16
N LEU A 276 13.10 29.71 -15.36
CA LEU A 276 11.95 30.63 -15.33
C LEU A 276 11.73 31.28 -16.70
N TRP A 277 12.76 31.89 -17.29
CA TRP A 277 12.61 32.61 -18.56
C TRP A 277 12.27 31.69 -19.72
N LYS A 278 12.86 30.48 -19.77
CA LYS A 278 12.48 29.45 -20.74
C LYS A 278 11.01 29.05 -20.61
N THR A 279 10.50 28.96 -19.37
CA THR A 279 9.10 28.67 -19.10
C THR A 279 8.18 29.81 -19.52
N LEU A 280 8.56 31.07 -19.27
CA LEU A 280 7.82 32.23 -19.74
C LEU A 280 7.81 32.34 -21.27
N GLU A 281 8.89 31.95 -21.95
CA GLU A 281 8.94 31.87 -23.41
C GLU A 281 7.90 30.89 -23.98
N ALA A 282 7.87 29.66 -23.46
CA ALA A 282 6.86 28.66 -23.85
C ALA A 282 5.42 29.09 -23.47
N TRP A 283 5.25 29.79 -22.34
CA TRP A 283 3.96 30.37 -21.97
C TRP A 283 3.54 31.47 -22.94
N ALA A 284 4.48 32.32 -23.40
CA ALA A 284 4.19 33.32 -24.42
C ALA A 284 3.81 32.69 -25.77
N GLU A 285 4.37 31.54 -26.14
CA GLU A 285 3.93 30.80 -27.33
C GLU A 285 2.49 30.27 -27.20
N ARG A 286 2.14 29.76 -26.01
CA ARG A 286 0.75 29.36 -25.71
C ARG A 286 -0.20 30.56 -25.75
N ALA A 287 0.19 31.68 -25.17
CA ALA A 287 -0.65 32.88 -25.07
C ALA A 287 -0.97 33.48 -26.46
N ASP A 288 -0.03 33.40 -27.40
CA ASP A 288 -0.23 33.87 -28.79
C ASP A 288 -1.33 33.07 -29.52
N ASP A 289 -1.36 31.75 -29.37
CA ASP A 289 -2.41 30.88 -29.95
C ASP A 289 -2.73 29.67 -29.06
N PRO A 290 -3.63 29.84 -28.07
CA PRO A 290 -3.99 28.76 -27.15
C PRO A 290 -4.63 27.56 -27.87
N ARG A 291 -5.31 27.78 -29.01
CA ARG A 291 -5.99 26.71 -29.75
C ARG A 291 -4.99 25.83 -30.47
N ARG A 292 -4.01 26.43 -31.16
CA ARG A 292 -2.93 25.69 -31.83
C ARG A 292 -2.06 24.95 -30.82
N TRP A 293 -1.76 25.57 -29.68
CA TRP A 293 -1.03 24.90 -28.60
C TRP A 293 -1.78 23.65 -28.11
N ARG A 294 -3.07 23.77 -27.77
CA ARG A 294 -3.90 22.61 -27.34
C ARG A 294 -3.95 21.50 -28.38
N ALA A 295 -4.12 21.85 -29.66
CA ALA A 295 -4.11 20.87 -30.76
C ALA A 295 -2.77 20.13 -30.87
N SER A 296 -1.65 20.84 -30.67
CA SER A 296 -0.31 20.23 -30.70
C SER A 296 -0.08 19.23 -29.57
N ILE A 297 -0.59 19.51 -28.36
CA ILE A 297 -0.48 18.61 -27.21
C ILE A 297 -1.40 17.40 -27.38
N ILE A 298 -2.63 17.60 -27.89
CA ILE A 298 -3.55 16.50 -28.18
C ILE A 298 -2.99 15.57 -29.25
N ALA A 299 -2.27 16.08 -30.26
CA ALA A 299 -1.60 15.23 -31.24
C ALA A 299 -0.56 14.28 -30.60
N LYS A 300 0.13 14.69 -29.52
CA LYS A 300 1.04 13.81 -28.78
C LYS A 300 0.34 12.63 -28.11
N SER A 301 -0.96 12.75 -27.81
CA SER A 301 -1.73 11.67 -27.19
C SER A 301 -1.90 10.43 -28.06
N GLN A 302 -1.56 10.50 -29.35
CA GLN A 302 -1.56 9.35 -30.26
C GLN A 302 -0.37 8.41 -30.03
N GLN A 303 0.67 8.88 -29.33
CA GLN A 303 1.84 8.10 -28.98
C GLN A 303 1.61 7.32 -27.67
N ASP A 304 2.41 6.28 -27.48
CA ASP A 304 2.48 5.55 -26.22
C ASP A 304 2.92 6.52 -25.09
N PRO A 305 2.13 6.70 -24.02
CA PRO A 305 2.49 7.60 -22.92
C PRO A 305 3.81 7.25 -22.21
N LYS A 306 4.31 6.01 -22.34
CA LYS A 306 5.60 5.59 -21.77
C LYS A 306 6.80 6.28 -22.44
N VAL A 307 6.66 6.75 -23.68
CA VAL A 307 7.75 7.44 -24.40
C VAL A 307 7.79 8.94 -24.11
N LEU A 308 6.77 9.47 -23.45
CA LEU A 308 6.64 10.89 -23.11
C LEU A 308 7.24 11.17 -21.75
N ALA A 309 7.89 12.32 -21.61
CA ALA A 309 8.42 12.75 -20.32
C ALA A 309 7.27 13.12 -19.34
N PRO A 310 7.49 13.04 -18.01
CA PRO A 310 6.46 13.34 -17.01
C PRO A 310 5.75 14.70 -17.20
N TYR A 311 6.50 15.75 -17.57
CA TYR A 311 5.91 17.08 -17.82
C TYR A 311 5.03 17.13 -19.08
N GLU A 312 5.32 16.31 -20.10
CA GLU A 312 4.48 16.22 -21.30
C GLU A 312 3.17 15.48 -21.00
N ARG A 313 3.23 14.44 -20.16
CA ARG A 313 2.04 13.79 -19.59
C ARG A 313 1.23 14.79 -18.76
N GLY A 314 1.90 15.60 -17.95
CA GLY A 314 1.30 16.71 -17.18
C GLY A 314 0.61 17.77 -18.02
N GLN A 315 1.18 18.13 -19.19
CA GLN A 315 0.53 19.06 -20.14
C GLN A 315 -0.77 18.49 -20.73
N LEU A 316 -0.80 17.20 -21.06
CA LEU A 316 -2.03 16.58 -21.53
C LEU A 316 -3.04 16.45 -20.38
N ALA A 317 -2.59 16.04 -19.19
CA ALA A 317 -3.42 16.01 -17.98
C ALA A 317 -4.10 17.36 -17.74
N HIS A 318 -3.35 18.47 -17.82
CA HIS A 318 -3.90 19.83 -17.74
C HIS A 318 -5.03 20.08 -18.73
N ILE A 319 -4.89 19.69 -19.99
CA ILE A 319 -5.95 19.84 -20.99
C ILE A 319 -7.19 19.01 -20.63
N LEU A 320 -6.99 17.78 -20.16
CA LEU A 320 -8.06 16.85 -19.81
C LEU A 320 -8.86 17.25 -18.55
N ARG A 321 -8.34 18.19 -17.75
CA ARG A 321 -9.06 18.79 -16.62
C ARG A 321 -10.25 19.63 -17.07
N THR A 322 -10.27 20.10 -18.32
CA THR A 322 -11.33 20.94 -18.89
C THR A 322 -12.29 20.16 -19.78
N THR A 323 -13.57 20.57 -19.82
CA THR A 323 -14.57 20.00 -20.74
C THR A 323 -14.17 20.14 -22.21
N GLN A 324 -13.60 21.30 -22.59
CA GLN A 324 -13.14 21.54 -23.97
C GLN A 324 -12.00 20.60 -24.36
N GLY A 325 -11.04 20.40 -23.47
CA GLY A 325 -9.91 19.51 -23.71
C GLY A 325 -10.31 18.05 -23.81
N ALA A 326 -11.17 17.56 -22.89
CA ALA A 326 -11.71 16.21 -22.95
C ALA A 326 -12.49 15.95 -24.24
N LYS A 327 -13.27 16.94 -24.72
CA LYS A 327 -13.95 16.87 -26.02
C LYS A 327 -12.95 16.67 -27.17
N LEU A 328 -11.97 17.57 -27.29
CA LEU A 328 -10.98 17.52 -28.36
C LEU A 328 -10.15 16.22 -28.32
N PHE A 329 -9.81 15.73 -27.13
CA PHE A 329 -9.17 14.43 -26.94
C PHE A 329 -10.05 13.28 -27.45
N SER A 330 -11.34 13.26 -27.10
CA SER A 330 -12.28 12.21 -27.51
C SER A 330 -12.63 12.19 -29.00
N GLU A 331 -12.49 13.34 -29.67
CA GLU A 331 -12.78 13.55 -31.10
C GLU A 331 -11.51 13.49 -31.97
N ALA A 332 -10.32 13.31 -31.38
CA ALA A 332 -9.07 13.28 -32.11
C ALA A 332 -9.00 12.12 -33.12
N VAL A 333 -8.38 12.39 -34.26
CA VAL A 333 -8.16 11.43 -35.35
C VAL A 333 -6.70 11.54 -35.82
N PRO A 334 -5.88 10.47 -35.77
CA PRO A 334 -6.13 9.17 -35.12
C PRO A 334 -6.53 9.24 -33.63
N LEU A 335 -7.20 8.19 -33.15
CA LEU A 335 -7.62 8.05 -31.75
C LEU A 335 -6.41 8.11 -30.81
N PRO A 336 -6.54 8.73 -29.62
CA PRO A 336 -5.50 8.69 -28.59
C PRO A 336 -5.18 7.26 -28.13
N HIS A 337 -3.94 7.03 -27.73
CA HIS A 337 -3.44 5.72 -27.32
C HIS A 337 -4.19 5.19 -26.08
N PRO A 338 -4.65 3.93 -26.05
CA PRO A 338 -5.43 3.37 -24.93
C PRO A 338 -4.74 3.44 -23.56
N GLU A 339 -3.41 3.32 -23.50
CA GLU A 339 -2.64 3.41 -22.24
C GLU A 339 -2.69 4.79 -21.57
N TRP A 340 -3.23 5.83 -22.20
CA TRP A 340 -3.50 7.09 -21.50
C TRP A 340 -4.45 6.92 -20.31
N LEU A 341 -5.25 5.85 -20.31
CA LEU A 341 -6.07 5.47 -19.17
C LEU A 341 -5.23 5.20 -17.90
N CYS A 342 -4.02 4.64 -18.05
CA CYS A 342 -3.08 4.41 -16.95
C CYS A 342 -2.52 5.71 -16.38
N VAL A 343 -2.35 6.74 -17.21
CA VAL A 343 -1.95 8.10 -16.78
C VAL A 343 -3.11 8.84 -16.12
N MET A 344 -4.33 8.70 -16.64
CA MET A 344 -5.52 9.37 -16.09
C MET A 344 -5.88 8.85 -14.70
N ASP A 345 -5.60 7.57 -14.42
CA ASP A 345 -5.93 6.90 -13.18
C ASP A 345 -4.80 6.97 -12.15
N ALA A 346 -5.01 7.77 -11.10
CA ALA A 346 -4.01 7.99 -10.05
C ALA A 346 -3.60 6.70 -9.34
N ASN A 347 -4.52 5.73 -9.19
CA ASN A 347 -4.22 4.48 -8.49
C ASN A 347 -3.28 3.57 -9.28
N ILE A 348 -3.30 3.65 -10.63
CA ILE A 348 -2.46 2.82 -11.49
C ILE A 348 -1.06 3.42 -11.58
N ARG A 349 -0.94 4.70 -11.94
CA ARG A 349 0.38 5.34 -12.09
C ARG A 349 1.11 5.50 -10.76
N SER A 350 0.39 5.52 -9.65
CA SER A 350 1.00 5.52 -8.32
C SER A 350 1.25 4.11 -7.81
N ALA A 351 0.98 3.03 -8.57
CA ALA A 351 1.18 1.67 -8.05
C ALA A 351 2.68 1.34 -7.85
N LYS A 352 2.98 0.52 -6.84
CA LYS A 352 4.37 0.10 -6.54
C LYS A 352 4.96 -0.74 -7.67
N GLN A 353 6.26 -0.56 -7.91
CA GLN A 353 7.05 -1.39 -8.82
C GLN A 353 6.90 -2.89 -8.49
N LYS A 354 6.82 -3.73 -9.53
CA LYS A 354 6.80 -5.21 -9.40
C LYS A 354 7.88 -5.86 -10.26
N LYS A 355 8.33 -7.05 -9.84
CA LYS A 355 9.25 -7.91 -10.58
C LYS A 355 8.56 -9.20 -11.04
N ARG A 356 9.02 -9.77 -12.15
CA ARG A 356 8.61 -11.10 -12.62
C ARG A 356 9.20 -12.18 -11.71
N TYR A 357 8.36 -13.02 -11.12
CA TYR A 357 8.75 -13.95 -10.06
C TYR A 357 8.94 -15.40 -10.55
N TYR A 358 9.68 -15.63 -11.64
CA TYR A 358 9.97 -17.00 -12.11
C TYR A 358 11.23 -17.03 -13.00
N GLU A 359 12.41 -16.90 -12.40
CA GLU A 359 13.64 -17.45 -12.97
C GLU A 359 14.67 -17.60 -11.84
N LEU A 360 15.30 -18.77 -11.76
CA LEU A 360 16.23 -19.20 -10.69
C LEU A 360 17.60 -18.48 -10.75
N ASP A 361 17.68 -17.35 -11.45
CA ASP A 361 18.87 -16.50 -11.57
C ASP A 361 18.45 -15.04 -11.29
N ASP A 362 18.85 -14.51 -10.13
CA ASP A 362 18.47 -13.18 -9.60
C ASP A 362 18.94 -11.97 -10.44
N ASN A 363 19.72 -12.20 -11.51
CA ASN A 363 20.41 -11.13 -12.24
C ASN A 363 19.63 -10.52 -13.42
N ASP A 364 18.54 -11.14 -13.90
CA ASP A 364 17.81 -10.69 -15.11
C ASP A 364 16.28 -10.53 -14.93
N ALA A 365 15.79 -10.40 -13.68
CA ALA A 365 14.36 -10.27 -13.42
C ALA A 365 13.77 -8.96 -13.97
N GLU A 366 12.93 -9.05 -15.01
CA GLU A 366 12.21 -7.92 -15.61
C GLU A 366 11.40 -7.15 -14.53
N THR A 367 11.64 -5.85 -14.44
CA THR A 367 10.98 -4.93 -13.50
C THR A 367 10.10 -3.95 -14.27
N PHE A 368 8.96 -3.55 -13.68
CA PHE A 368 8.11 -2.51 -14.25
C PHE A 368 7.71 -1.51 -13.16
N ASP A 369 8.05 -0.24 -13.38
CA ASP A 369 7.70 0.88 -12.51
C ASP A 369 6.58 1.73 -13.15
N PRO A 370 5.34 1.66 -12.63
CA PRO A 370 4.23 2.49 -13.10
C PRO A 370 4.45 3.99 -12.94
N GLN A 371 5.22 4.42 -11.94
CA GLN A 371 5.48 5.83 -11.68
C GLN A 371 6.41 6.41 -12.75
N GLU A 372 7.45 5.67 -13.13
CA GLU A 372 8.30 6.03 -14.27
C GLU A 372 7.51 6.00 -15.59
N ALA A 373 6.72 4.93 -15.80
CA ALA A 373 5.97 4.68 -17.03
C ALA A 373 4.79 5.64 -17.27
N TYR A 374 4.10 6.10 -16.21
CA TYR A 374 2.84 6.83 -16.32
C TYR A 374 2.70 8.04 -15.40
N GLY A 375 3.64 8.27 -14.47
CA GLY A 375 3.57 9.35 -13.48
C GLY A 375 3.59 10.75 -14.10
N LEU A 376 2.90 11.67 -13.45
CA LEU A 376 2.86 13.10 -13.78
C LEU A 376 3.99 13.86 -13.07
N ASP A 377 4.26 15.09 -13.51
CA ASP A 377 5.26 15.98 -12.92
C ASP A 377 4.84 16.59 -11.57
N ASP A 378 3.57 16.49 -11.22
CA ASP A 378 2.96 16.95 -9.97
C ASP A 378 2.54 15.81 -9.03
N ASP A 379 2.80 14.55 -9.38
CA ASP A 379 2.52 13.40 -8.51
C ASP A 379 3.49 13.37 -7.31
N LEU A 380 2.97 13.02 -6.13
CA LEU A 380 3.77 12.82 -4.91
C LEU A 380 4.73 11.63 -5.08
N GLN A 381 5.98 11.81 -4.68
CA GLN A 381 7.01 10.75 -4.77
C GLN A 381 6.96 9.79 -3.58
N ASP A 382 6.73 10.29 -2.37
CA ASP A 382 6.72 9.50 -1.13
C ASP A 382 5.29 9.23 -0.62
N ILE A 383 4.58 8.31 -1.28
CA ILE A 383 3.26 7.86 -0.81
C ILE A 383 3.46 6.82 0.29
N SER A 384 2.87 7.05 1.47
CA SER A 384 3.05 6.19 2.64
C SER A 384 2.43 4.80 2.44
N GLU A 385 3.01 3.76 3.08
CA GLU A 385 2.44 2.40 3.09
C GLU A 385 0.98 2.35 3.57
N ASP A 386 0.60 3.26 4.46
CA ASP A 386 -0.76 3.37 4.98
C ASP A 386 -1.74 3.98 3.97
N GLU A 387 -1.30 4.96 3.15
CA GLU A 387 -2.12 5.50 2.05
C GLU A 387 -2.40 4.45 0.98
N TYR A 388 -1.39 3.64 0.64
CA TYR A 388 -1.56 2.47 -0.25
C TYR A 388 -2.58 1.46 0.31
N LYS A 389 -2.47 1.10 1.59
CA LYS A 389 -3.36 0.10 2.22
C LYS A 389 -4.79 0.61 2.37
N ARG A 390 -4.99 1.93 2.46
CA ARG A 390 -6.32 2.55 2.56
C ARG A 390 -6.99 2.76 1.20
N GLY A 391 -6.27 2.55 0.09
CA GLY A 391 -6.80 2.76 -1.26
C GLY A 391 -7.14 4.23 -1.58
N VAL A 392 -6.59 5.17 -0.81
CA VAL A 392 -6.77 6.62 -1.01
C VAL A 392 -5.43 7.16 -1.47
N VAL A 393 -5.26 7.24 -2.79
CA VAL A 393 -4.11 7.89 -3.39
C VAL A 393 -4.35 9.40 -3.40
N SER A 394 -3.45 10.17 -2.79
CA SER A 394 -3.54 11.63 -2.68
C SER A 394 -3.29 12.36 -4.02
N ASN A 395 -2.84 11.66 -5.07
CA ASN A 395 -2.60 12.20 -6.40
C ASN A 395 -3.91 12.42 -7.21
N ASP A 396 -3.88 13.40 -8.12
CA ASP A 396 -5.05 13.85 -8.91
C ASP A 396 -5.58 12.77 -9.87
N ASN A 397 -6.83 12.33 -9.71
CA ASN A 397 -7.47 11.36 -10.59
C ASN A 397 -8.34 12.05 -11.65
N LEU A 398 -7.97 11.96 -12.93
CA LEU A 398 -8.67 12.64 -14.03
C LEU A 398 -10.02 11.98 -14.39
N LEU A 399 -10.26 10.76 -13.91
CA LEU A 399 -11.45 9.95 -14.17
C LEU A 399 -12.57 10.18 -13.13
N GLU A 400 -12.41 11.18 -12.25
CA GLU A 400 -13.34 11.56 -11.19
C GLU A 400 -13.85 13.00 -11.39
N TRP A 401 -14.95 13.37 -10.73
CA TRP A 401 -15.55 14.71 -10.73
C TRP A 401 -14.59 15.79 -10.24
N ARG A 402 -14.73 17.00 -10.77
CA ARG A 402 -13.95 18.19 -10.39
C ARG A 402 -14.88 19.40 -10.24
N ASP A 403 -14.49 20.38 -9.43
CA ASP A 403 -15.26 21.63 -9.21
C ASP A 403 -15.61 22.41 -10.48
N GLU A 404 -14.83 22.25 -11.54
CA GLU A 404 -15.04 22.92 -12.82
C GLU A 404 -16.04 22.19 -13.73
N ASP A 405 -16.58 21.05 -13.30
CA ASP A 405 -17.59 20.29 -14.03
C ASP A 405 -19.00 20.93 -13.90
N ASP A 406 -19.80 20.85 -14.97
CA ASP A 406 -21.05 21.62 -15.14
C ASP A 406 -22.21 21.25 -14.16
N ASN A 407 -22.03 20.28 -13.25
CA ASN A 407 -23.07 19.72 -12.35
C ASN A 407 -22.54 19.56 -10.91
N PRO A 408 -23.41 19.64 -9.88
CA PRO A 408 -23.01 19.54 -8.47
C PRO A 408 -22.30 18.22 -8.12
N SER A 409 -21.61 18.26 -6.99
CA SER A 409 -20.54 17.35 -6.53
C SER A 409 -20.91 15.91 -6.16
N ASP A 410 -22.16 15.47 -6.35
CA ASP A 410 -22.62 14.17 -5.85
C ASP A 410 -22.04 13.00 -6.68
N TYR A 411 -20.86 12.53 -6.26
CA TYR A 411 -20.27 11.22 -6.57
C TYR A 411 -20.22 10.81 -8.06
N HIS A 412 -19.77 11.70 -8.95
CA HIS A 412 -19.50 11.32 -10.34
C HIS A 412 -18.06 10.81 -10.51
N ARG A 413 -17.89 9.49 -10.60
CA ARG A 413 -16.65 8.87 -11.11
C ARG A 413 -17.04 7.92 -12.24
N LEU A 414 -16.10 7.58 -13.12
CA LEU A 414 -16.30 6.44 -14.03
C LEU A 414 -16.52 5.11 -13.26
N ALA A 415 -16.33 5.13 -11.92
CA ALA A 415 -16.63 4.10 -10.92
C ALA A 415 -17.57 4.61 -9.79
N GLY A 416 -18.90 4.48 -9.89
CA GLY A 416 -19.86 4.94 -8.83
C GLY A 416 -21.22 5.45 -9.37
N CYS A 417 -22.23 5.76 -8.53
CA CYS A 417 -23.67 5.79 -8.87
C CYS A 417 -24.37 7.18 -8.88
N LEU A 418 -25.36 7.33 -9.80
CA LEU A 418 -26.57 8.19 -9.85
C LEU A 418 -26.43 9.71 -9.61
N GLU A 419 -26.31 10.50 -10.69
CA GLU A 419 -27.12 11.70 -11.02
C GLU A 419 -26.44 12.57 -12.11
N THR A 420 -26.71 12.38 -13.40
CA THR A 420 -26.17 13.21 -14.52
C THR A 420 -24.65 13.38 -14.62
N MET A 421 -24.02 12.59 -15.53
CA MET A 421 -22.58 12.65 -15.78
C MET A 421 -22.12 14.03 -16.31
N PRO A 422 -21.04 14.63 -15.76
CA PRO A 422 -20.42 15.83 -16.31
C PRO A 422 -20.07 15.71 -17.79
N LYS A 423 -20.12 16.83 -18.52
CA LYS A 423 -19.78 16.84 -19.96
C LYS A 423 -18.35 16.35 -20.21
N ARG A 424 -17.40 16.76 -19.36
CA ARG A 424 -15.99 16.32 -19.42
C ARG A 424 -15.87 14.80 -19.31
N LEU A 425 -16.42 14.20 -18.25
CA LEU A 425 -16.41 12.74 -18.06
C LEU A 425 -17.19 12.02 -19.17
N SER A 426 -18.26 12.62 -19.69
CA SER A 426 -19.01 12.07 -20.83
C SER A 426 -18.16 11.98 -22.10
N HIS A 427 -17.29 12.95 -22.37
CA HIS A 427 -16.34 12.90 -23.48
C HIS A 427 -15.28 11.81 -23.28
N LEU A 428 -14.73 11.67 -22.07
CA LEU A 428 -13.78 10.59 -21.76
C LEU A 428 -14.44 9.21 -21.85
N MET A 429 -15.68 9.08 -21.40
CA MET A 429 -16.50 7.87 -21.55
C MET A 429 -16.71 7.52 -23.04
N ALA A 430 -16.96 8.52 -23.89
CA ALA A 430 -17.09 8.30 -25.33
C ALA A 430 -15.78 7.80 -25.96
N TRP A 431 -14.63 8.32 -25.54
CA TRP A 431 -13.32 7.81 -25.97
C TRP A 431 -13.07 6.38 -25.50
N PHE A 432 -13.39 6.08 -24.23
CA PHE A 432 -13.29 4.73 -23.68
C PHE A 432 -14.11 3.73 -24.53
N CYS A 433 -15.36 4.09 -24.86
CA CYS A 433 -16.23 3.26 -25.68
C CYS A 433 -15.71 3.05 -27.12
N LYS A 434 -15.04 4.05 -27.71
CA LYS A 434 -14.37 3.91 -29.03
C LYS A 434 -13.15 2.99 -28.99
N SER A 435 -12.60 2.74 -27.81
CA SER A 435 -11.35 2.00 -27.60
C SER A 435 -11.54 0.62 -26.98
N LEU A 436 -12.77 0.11 -26.89
CA LEU A 436 -13.11 -1.18 -26.23
C LEU A 436 -12.40 -2.40 -26.81
N ASP A 437 -11.95 -2.33 -28.06
CA ASP A 437 -11.19 -3.40 -28.68
C ASP A 437 -9.73 -3.47 -28.18
N SER A 438 -9.26 -2.47 -27.42
CA SER A 438 -7.96 -2.52 -26.77
C SER A 438 -8.02 -3.36 -25.48
N PRO A 439 -7.13 -4.35 -25.29
CA PRO A 439 -7.01 -5.11 -24.04
C PRO A 439 -6.81 -4.24 -22.80
N VAL A 440 -6.19 -3.06 -22.94
CA VAL A 440 -5.94 -2.11 -21.85
C VAL A 440 -7.24 -1.64 -21.18
N MET A 441 -8.32 -1.46 -21.96
CA MET A 441 -9.61 -1.01 -21.44
C MET A 441 -10.24 -2.07 -20.54
N ALA A 442 -10.17 -3.34 -20.94
CA ALA A 442 -10.64 -4.47 -20.16
C ALA A 442 -9.78 -4.67 -18.90
N TRP A 443 -8.45 -4.60 -19.05
CA TRP A 443 -7.48 -4.65 -17.95
C TRP A 443 -7.80 -3.60 -16.87
N TRP A 444 -8.09 -2.37 -17.28
CA TRP A 444 -8.48 -1.31 -16.35
C TRP A 444 -9.83 -1.58 -15.67
N ALA A 445 -10.84 -2.05 -16.41
CA ALA A 445 -12.18 -2.30 -15.90
C ALA A 445 -12.23 -3.41 -14.83
N ILE A 446 -11.38 -4.45 -14.98
CA ILE A 446 -11.23 -5.55 -14.02
C ILE A 446 -10.73 -5.04 -12.65
N ARG A 447 -9.96 -3.94 -12.63
CA ARG A 447 -9.38 -3.36 -11.40
C ARG A 447 -10.36 -2.54 -10.58
N LYS A 448 -11.54 -2.26 -11.12
CA LYS A 448 -12.51 -1.38 -10.47
C LYS A 448 -13.47 -2.18 -9.62
N ILE A 449 -13.69 -1.73 -8.39
CA ILE A 449 -14.70 -2.28 -7.48
C ILE A 449 -16.10 -2.06 -8.05
N SER A 450 -16.33 -0.94 -8.74
CA SER A 450 -17.58 -0.67 -9.45
C SER A 450 -17.31 0.20 -10.67
N ILE A 451 -18.16 0.07 -11.70
CA ILE A 451 -18.16 0.95 -12.87
C ILE A 451 -19.50 1.70 -12.91
N HIS A 452 -19.46 2.96 -13.36
CA HIS A 452 -20.64 3.81 -13.47
C HIS A 452 -21.73 3.16 -14.35
N PRO A 453 -23.01 3.13 -13.93
CA PRO A 453 -24.08 2.46 -14.67
C PRO A 453 -24.22 2.89 -16.14
N LEU A 454 -24.08 4.20 -16.42
CA LEU A 454 -24.11 4.72 -17.80
C LEU A 454 -22.95 4.20 -18.67
N LEU A 455 -21.75 4.04 -18.10
CA LEU A 455 -20.62 3.46 -18.83
C LEU A 455 -20.89 1.97 -19.08
N LEU A 456 -21.39 1.21 -18.10
CA LEU A 456 -21.79 -0.19 -18.29
C LEU A 456 -22.83 -0.34 -19.41
N GLN A 457 -23.85 0.52 -19.43
CA GLN A 457 -24.87 0.54 -20.48
C GLN A 457 -24.28 0.86 -21.86
N ASN A 458 -23.35 1.81 -21.93
CA ASN A 458 -22.68 2.16 -23.19
C ASN A 458 -21.74 1.05 -23.68
N ILE A 459 -21.01 0.39 -22.77
CA ILE A 459 -20.17 -0.77 -23.08
C ILE A 459 -21.04 -1.87 -23.69
N GLU A 460 -22.11 -2.26 -23.00
CA GLU A 460 -23.06 -3.29 -23.46
C GLU A 460 -23.61 -2.96 -24.86
N ARG A 461 -24.13 -1.74 -25.05
CA ARG A 461 -24.66 -1.30 -26.35
C ARG A 461 -23.61 -1.36 -27.47
N ASN A 462 -22.36 -0.99 -27.20
CA ASN A 462 -21.30 -1.04 -28.21
C ASN A 462 -20.89 -2.48 -28.53
N ILE A 463 -20.87 -3.37 -27.55
CA ILE A 463 -20.54 -4.79 -27.73
C ILE A 463 -21.61 -5.52 -28.54
N GLU A 464 -22.89 -5.21 -28.30
CA GLU A 464 -24.04 -5.78 -29.02
C GLU A 464 -24.10 -5.32 -30.48
N HIS A 465 -23.85 -4.04 -30.75
CA HIS A 465 -24.04 -3.46 -32.08
C HIS A 465 -22.77 -3.40 -32.94
N SER A 466 -21.58 -3.42 -32.35
CA SER A 466 -20.34 -3.32 -33.12
C SER A 466 -19.99 -4.65 -33.77
N THR A 467 -19.76 -4.64 -35.09
CA THR A 467 -19.25 -5.78 -35.85
C THR A 467 -17.73 -5.81 -35.93
N SER A 468 -17.03 -4.75 -35.49
CA SER A 468 -15.58 -4.61 -35.62
C SER A 468 -14.79 -5.08 -34.39
N ILE A 469 -15.45 -5.31 -33.25
CA ILE A 469 -14.79 -5.77 -32.01
C ILE A 469 -14.39 -7.24 -32.15
N HIS A 470 -13.16 -7.56 -31.76
CA HIS A 470 -12.61 -8.90 -31.79
C HIS A 470 -13.44 -9.87 -30.93
N LYS A 471 -13.57 -11.14 -31.36
CA LYS A 471 -14.42 -12.13 -30.68
C LYS A 471 -14.01 -12.35 -29.22
N ARG A 472 -12.70 -12.44 -28.94
CA ARG A 472 -12.17 -12.61 -27.57
C ARG A 472 -12.43 -11.37 -26.69
N SER A 473 -12.35 -10.17 -27.28
CA SER A 473 -12.72 -8.93 -26.57
C SER A 473 -14.20 -8.94 -26.16
N ARG A 474 -15.10 -9.30 -27.09
CA ARG A 474 -16.54 -9.44 -26.81
C ARG A 474 -16.81 -10.40 -25.66
N GLN A 475 -16.18 -11.58 -25.67
CA GLN A 475 -16.34 -12.58 -24.61
C GLN A 475 -15.86 -12.05 -23.25
N LEU A 476 -14.67 -11.44 -23.19
CA LEU A 476 -14.13 -10.89 -21.95
C LEU A 476 -15.02 -9.78 -21.38
N TRP A 477 -15.51 -8.87 -22.23
CA TRP A 477 -16.39 -7.83 -21.76
C TRP A 477 -17.75 -8.36 -21.26
N SER A 478 -18.27 -9.45 -21.82
CA SER A 478 -19.47 -10.12 -21.27
C SER A 478 -19.24 -10.57 -19.83
N LEU A 479 -18.08 -11.14 -19.53
CA LEU A 479 -17.67 -11.52 -18.16
C LEU A 479 -17.56 -10.30 -17.24
N ILE A 480 -16.90 -9.23 -17.71
CA ILE A 480 -16.77 -7.98 -16.94
C ILE A 480 -18.14 -7.36 -16.63
N LEU A 481 -19.05 -7.33 -17.61
CA LEU A 481 -20.40 -6.81 -17.43
C LEU A 481 -21.21 -7.65 -16.43
N GLU A 482 -21.11 -8.97 -16.49
CA GLU A 482 -21.80 -9.88 -15.56
C GLU A 482 -21.36 -9.65 -14.12
N HIS A 483 -20.04 -9.59 -13.87
CA HIS A 483 -19.50 -9.28 -12.55
C HIS A 483 -19.99 -7.93 -12.03
N HIS A 484 -19.89 -6.88 -12.85
CA HIS A 484 -20.24 -5.52 -12.42
C HIS A 484 -21.74 -5.33 -12.22
N LYS A 485 -22.60 -6.06 -12.93
CA LYS A 485 -24.06 -5.97 -12.79
C LYS A 485 -24.59 -6.68 -11.55
N ASP A 486 -23.85 -7.63 -10.99
CA ASP A 486 -24.25 -8.30 -9.76
C ASP A 486 -23.96 -7.40 -8.53
N PRO A 487 -25.00 -6.89 -7.83
CA PRO A 487 -24.81 -6.01 -6.69
C PRO A 487 -24.13 -6.71 -5.50
N ARG A 488 -24.15 -8.05 -5.46
CA ARG A 488 -23.55 -8.84 -4.38
C ARG A 488 -22.02 -8.74 -4.40
N ASN A 489 -21.41 -8.44 -5.55
CA ASN A 489 -19.97 -8.21 -5.69
C ASN A 489 -19.50 -6.87 -5.08
N ARG A 490 -20.42 -5.99 -4.68
CA ARG A 490 -20.12 -4.66 -4.13
C ARG A 490 -20.48 -4.50 -2.64
N ARG A 491 -21.17 -5.49 -2.05
CA ARG A 491 -21.68 -5.45 -0.66
C ARG A 491 -20.90 -6.44 0.20
N TYR A 492 -20.86 -6.18 1.51
CA TYR A 492 -20.40 -7.17 2.48
C TYR A 492 -21.29 -8.42 2.43
N ASP A 493 -20.69 -9.58 2.69
CA ASP A 493 -21.36 -10.88 2.65
C ASP A 493 -22.34 -11.03 3.82
N VAL A 494 -23.57 -10.54 3.62
CA VAL A 494 -24.65 -10.56 4.64
C VAL A 494 -25.90 -11.30 4.15
N ASP A 495 -25.96 -11.65 2.86
CA ASP A 495 -27.15 -12.26 2.24
C ASP A 495 -27.53 -13.61 2.89
N TRP A 496 -26.53 -14.39 3.36
CA TRP A 496 -26.77 -15.66 4.06
C TRP A 496 -27.44 -15.46 5.43
N TYR A 497 -26.97 -14.49 6.22
CA TYR A 497 -27.52 -14.17 7.54
C TYR A 497 -28.95 -13.63 7.42
N ASP A 498 -29.20 -12.73 6.46
CA ASP A 498 -30.54 -12.20 6.18
C ASP A 498 -31.54 -13.32 5.81
N LEU A 499 -31.09 -14.30 5.03
CA LEU A 499 -31.89 -15.47 4.66
C LEU A 499 -32.20 -16.34 5.89
N LYS A 500 -31.22 -16.61 6.74
CA LYS A 500 -31.39 -17.40 7.96
C LYS A 500 -32.35 -16.73 8.95
N ASP A 501 -32.23 -15.42 9.15
CA ASP A 501 -33.13 -14.65 10.00
C ASP A 501 -34.57 -14.70 9.47
N ARG A 502 -34.75 -14.63 8.15
CA ARG A 502 -36.08 -14.79 7.53
C ARG A 502 -36.63 -16.19 7.72
N ILE A 503 -35.83 -17.25 7.56
CA ILE A 503 -36.26 -18.63 7.80
C ILE A 503 -36.67 -18.82 9.27
N THR A 504 -35.88 -18.27 10.21
CA THR A 504 -36.15 -18.36 11.66
C THR A 504 -37.45 -17.65 12.03
N ASN A 505 -37.70 -16.46 11.47
CA ASN A 505 -38.86 -15.64 11.81
C ASN A 505 -40.15 -16.04 11.08
N GLN A 506 -40.06 -16.53 9.84
CA GLN A 506 -41.22 -16.75 8.96
C GLN A 506 -41.42 -18.22 8.57
N GLY A 507 -40.44 -19.08 8.83
CA GLY A 507 -40.42 -20.46 8.35
C GLY A 507 -40.20 -20.58 6.83
N TRP A 508 -40.19 -21.82 6.34
CA TRP A 508 -40.03 -22.11 4.91
C TRP A 508 -41.31 -21.82 4.10
N THR A 509 -41.52 -20.56 3.74
CA THR A 509 -42.62 -20.13 2.86
C THR A 509 -42.19 -20.07 1.38
N THR A 510 -43.15 -19.94 0.46
CA THR A 510 -42.85 -19.75 -0.98
C THR A 510 -42.05 -18.48 -1.27
N CYS A 511 -42.20 -17.43 -0.45
CA CYS A 511 -41.40 -16.23 -0.54
C CYS A 511 -39.94 -16.49 -0.15
N VAL A 512 -39.74 -17.16 0.98
CA VAL A 512 -38.41 -17.55 1.50
C VAL A 512 -37.70 -18.51 0.54
N LEU A 513 -38.41 -19.42 -0.13
CA LEU A 513 -37.82 -20.28 -1.15
C LEU A 513 -37.35 -19.53 -2.42
N ARG A 514 -38.02 -18.42 -2.79
CA ARG A 514 -37.52 -17.54 -3.87
C ARG A 514 -36.27 -16.78 -3.44
N GLU A 515 -36.25 -16.32 -2.20
CA GLU A 515 -35.08 -15.67 -1.60
C GLU A 515 -33.90 -16.64 -1.53
N PHE A 516 -34.13 -17.87 -1.08
CA PHE A 516 -33.14 -18.95 -1.09
C PHE A 516 -32.53 -19.15 -2.47
N ARG A 517 -33.34 -19.22 -3.53
CA ARG A 517 -32.84 -19.33 -4.91
C ARG A 517 -31.95 -18.16 -5.30
N ARG A 518 -32.36 -16.92 -4.99
CA ARG A 518 -31.57 -15.70 -5.26
C ARG A 518 -30.23 -15.74 -4.54
N VAL A 519 -30.25 -16.07 -3.25
CA VAL A 519 -29.06 -16.08 -2.40
C VAL A 519 -28.11 -17.19 -2.83
N MET A 520 -28.60 -18.37 -3.21
CA MET A 520 -27.75 -19.49 -3.63
C MET A 520 -27.24 -19.40 -5.08
N THR A 521 -27.72 -18.47 -5.91
CA THR A 521 -27.24 -18.33 -7.30
C THR A 521 -25.75 -18.04 -7.31
N PRO A 522 -24.92 -18.85 -8.01
CA PRO A 522 -23.50 -18.59 -8.14
C PRO A 522 -23.27 -17.23 -8.82
N ARG A 523 -22.12 -16.63 -8.58
CA ARG A 523 -21.77 -15.34 -9.19
C ARG A 523 -20.36 -15.38 -9.75
N LEU A 524 -20.12 -14.53 -10.73
CA LEU A 524 -18.80 -14.33 -11.30
C LEU A 524 -18.05 -13.28 -10.47
N GLU A 525 -16.92 -13.67 -9.90
CA GLU A 525 -15.98 -12.78 -9.23
C GLU A 525 -14.77 -12.53 -10.12
N MET A 526 -14.27 -11.29 -10.10
CA MET A 526 -13.08 -10.89 -10.82
C MET A 526 -11.99 -10.52 -9.82
N LYS A 527 -10.78 -11.02 -10.02
CA LYS A 527 -9.59 -10.70 -9.23
C LYS A 527 -8.48 -10.17 -10.12
N LEU A 528 -7.54 -9.47 -9.49
CA LEU A 528 -6.35 -8.97 -10.17
C LEU A 528 -5.47 -10.13 -10.66
N PRO A 529 -4.81 -9.98 -11.81
CA PRO A 529 -3.81 -10.94 -12.26
C PRO A 529 -2.58 -10.92 -11.34
N TYR A 530 -1.84 -12.03 -11.29
CA TYR A 530 -0.60 -12.12 -10.51
C TYR A 530 0.62 -11.57 -11.27
N GLY A 531 1.65 -11.16 -10.51
CA GLY A 531 2.95 -10.78 -11.07
C GLY A 531 2.93 -9.44 -11.81
N LEU A 532 3.66 -9.34 -12.93
CA LEU A 532 3.76 -8.10 -13.71
C LEU A 532 2.41 -7.63 -14.27
N GLY A 533 1.49 -8.55 -14.59
CA GLY A 533 0.17 -8.22 -15.10
C GLY A 533 -0.67 -7.37 -14.14
N GLU A 534 -0.34 -7.34 -12.85
CA GLU A 534 -0.98 -6.50 -11.83
C GLU A 534 -0.78 -5.00 -12.11
N VAL A 535 0.44 -4.62 -12.52
CA VAL A 535 0.87 -3.23 -12.66
C VAL A 535 1.14 -2.79 -14.09
N ARG A 536 1.33 -3.75 -15.01
CA ARG A 536 1.61 -3.51 -16.43
C ARG A 536 0.41 -3.96 -17.28
N PRO A 537 -0.18 -3.07 -18.11
CA PRO A 537 -1.18 -3.49 -19.09
C PRO A 537 -0.55 -4.36 -20.18
N PRO A 538 -1.30 -5.31 -20.77
CA PRO A 538 -0.75 -6.17 -21.82
C PRO A 538 -0.51 -5.39 -23.11
N SER A 539 0.51 -5.82 -23.84
CA SER A 539 0.95 -5.19 -25.11
C SER A 539 0.81 -6.10 -26.33
N SER A 540 0.46 -7.37 -26.13
CA SER A 540 0.32 -8.37 -27.18
C SER A 540 -1.03 -8.30 -27.91
N SER A 541 -1.17 -9.07 -28.98
CA SER A 541 -2.43 -9.17 -29.75
C SER A 541 -3.48 -10.03 -29.03
N TRP A 542 -4.76 -9.93 -29.41
CA TRP A 542 -5.82 -10.76 -28.80
C TRP A 542 -5.62 -12.27 -29.02
N GLU A 543 -4.90 -12.63 -30.08
CA GLU A 543 -4.55 -14.01 -30.43
C GLU A 543 -3.52 -14.62 -29.46
N GLU A 544 -2.68 -13.80 -28.86
CA GLU A 544 -1.59 -14.21 -27.97
C GLU A 544 -1.96 -14.05 -26.49
N ILE A 545 -2.81 -13.06 -26.15
CA ILE A 545 -3.17 -12.77 -24.76
C ILE A 545 -4.05 -13.86 -24.15
N GLN A 546 -3.62 -14.37 -23.00
CA GLN A 546 -4.48 -15.16 -22.11
C GLN A 546 -5.31 -14.24 -21.20
N PHE A 547 -6.57 -14.62 -20.91
CA PHE A 547 -7.42 -13.83 -20.01
C PHE A 547 -6.82 -13.70 -18.61
N SER A 548 -6.07 -14.71 -18.14
CA SER A 548 -5.33 -14.71 -16.87
C SER A 548 -4.28 -13.59 -16.77
N GLU A 549 -3.78 -13.05 -17.89
CA GLU A 549 -2.88 -11.88 -17.91
C GLU A 549 -3.62 -10.56 -17.68
N LEU A 550 -4.92 -10.53 -18.01
CA LEU A 550 -5.81 -9.37 -17.83
C LEU A 550 -6.46 -9.36 -16.46
N GLY A 551 -6.96 -10.52 -16.02
CA GLY A 551 -7.65 -10.73 -14.76
C GLY A 551 -8.00 -12.20 -14.53
N GLN A 552 -8.26 -12.54 -13.27
CA GLN A 552 -8.71 -13.87 -12.89
C GLN A 552 -10.22 -13.87 -12.69
N PHE A 553 -10.89 -14.82 -13.30
CA PHE A 553 -12.33 -14.99 -13.20
C PHE A 553 -12.60 -16.25 -12.39
N GLU A 554 -13.41 -16.13 -11.35
CA GLU A 554 -13.79 -17.24 -10.49
C GLU A 554 -15.31 -17.33 -10.39
N VAL A 555 -15.84 -18.55 -10.41
CA VAL A 555 -17.25 -18.82 -10.09
C VAL A 555 -17.34 -19.06 -8.59
N VAL A 556 -18.04 -18.18 -7.90
CA VAL A 556 -18.14 -18.16 -6.44
C VAL A 556 -19.54 -18.54 -6.01
N PHE A 557 -19.61 -19.46 -5.05
CA PHE A 557 -20.86 -19.83 -4.37
C PHE A 557 -20.97 -19.06 -3.06
N THR A 558 -22.20 -18.90 -2.58
CA THR A 558 -22.50 -18.22 -1.31
C THR A 558 -21.86 -18.94 -0.13
N GLU A 559 -21.12 -18.20 0.69
CA GLU A 559 -20.53 -18.71 1.92
C GLU A 559 -21.60 -18.92 2.99
N ARG A 560 -21.45 -20.02 3.72
CA ARG A 560 -22.38 -20.40 4.80
C ARG A 560 -21.78 -20.20 6.18
N HIS A 561 -20.51 -19.79 6.27
CA HIS A 561 -19.78 -19.47 7.50
C HIS A 561 -19.90 -20.54 8.61
N ASP A 562 -19.79 -21.83 8.24
CA ASP A 562 -19.98 -22.99 9.14
C ASP A 562 -21.35 -23.05 9.84
N ASP A 563 -22.37 -22.41 9.26
CA ASP A 563 -23.70 -22.26 9.84
C ASP A 563 -24.77 -22.87 8.91
N ASP A 564 -25.07 -24.16 9.12
CA ASP A 564 -26.00 -24.95 8.31
C ASP A 564 -27.48 -24.62 8.58
N LEU A 565 -28.31 -24.70 7.53
CA LEU A 565 -29.78 -24.61 7.64
C LEU A 565 -30.40 -26.00 7.86
N ASP A 566 -31.29 -26.11 8.85
CA ASP A 566 -32.15 -27.28 8.97
C ASP A 566 -33.25 -27.23 7.90
N VAL A 567 -33.27 -28.26 7.02
CA VAL A 567 -34.20 -28.38 5.91
C VAL A 567 -35.22 -29.47 6.24
N PRO A 568 -36.48 -29.09 6.58
CA PRO A 568 -37.51 -30.06 6.89
C PRO A 568 -37.97 -30.86 5.65
N ASP A 569 -38.52 -32.05 5.88
CA ASP A 569 -38.86 -32.99 4.80
C ASP A 569 -39.93 -32.47 3.83
N ASN A 570 -40.81 -31.56 4.28
CA ASN A 570 -41.87 -30.98 3.43
C ASN A 570 -41.33 -30.03 2.34
N VAL A 571 -40.11 -29.50 2.50
CA VAL A 571 -39.46 -28.59 1.55
C VAL A 571 -38.17 -29.15 0.95
N LEU A 572 -37.74 -30.34 1.39
CA LEU A 572 -36.50 -31.00 0.97
C LEU A 572 -36.35 -31.07 -0.55
N LEU A 573 -37.37 -31.52 -1.29
CA LEU A 573 -37.30 -31.62 -2.75
C LEU A 573 -37.16 -30.23 -3.42
N GLN A 574 -37.81 -29.20 -2.88
CA GLN A 574 -37.77 -27.84 -3.43
C GLN A 574 -36.40 -27.19 -3.22
N VAL A 575 -35.78 -27.42 -2.06
CA VAL A 575 -34.41 -26.98 -1.75
C VAL A 575 -33.39 -27.76 -2.58
N PHE A 576 -33.54 -29.07 -2.70
CA PHE A 576 -32.68 -29.91 -3.54
C PHE A 576 -32.71 -29.46 -5.02
N SER A 577 -33.89 -29.31 -5.62
CA SER A 577 -34.00 -28.84 -7.01
C SER A 577 -33.52 -27.41 -7.19
N ALA A 578 -33.64 -26.56 -6.16
CA ALA A 578 -33.10 -25.20 -6.21
C ALA A 578 -31.57 -25.20 -6.29
N LEU A 579 -30.90 -26.03 -5.48
CA LEU A 579 -29.44 -26.19 -5.49
C LEU A 579 -28.94 -26.89 -6.75
N GLU A 580 -29.65 -27.91 -7.23
CA GLU A 580 -29.36 -28.58 -8.51
C GLU A 580 -29.31 -27.56 -9.66
N ALA A 581 -30.31 -26.69 -9.74
CA ALA A 581 -30.35 -25.62 -10.74
C ALA A 581 -29.16 -24.65 -10.61
N GLN A 582 -28.69 -24.37 -9.39
CA GLN A 582 -27.51 -23.51 -9.18
C GLN A 582 -26.21 -24.18 -9.63
N ILE A 583 -26.06 -25.49 -9.44
CA ILE A 583 -24.90 -26.24 -9.94
C ILE A 583 -24.89 -26.29 -11.47
N ILE A 584 -26.07 -26.41 -12.12
CA ILE A 584 -26.18 -26.31 -13.59
C ILE A 584 -25.73 -24.93 -14.08
N ILE A 585 -26.17 -23.86 -13.42
CA ILE A 585 -25.76 -22.48 -13.78
C ILE A 585 -24.23 -22.34 -13.60
N ALA A 586 -23.68 -22.79 -12.47
CA ALA A 586 -22.25 -22.71 -12.20
C ALA A 586 -21.41 -23.46 -13.25
N SER A 587 -21.86 -24.63 -13.71
CA SER A 587 -21.20 -25.37 -14.79
C SER A 587 -21.13 -24.55 -16.09
N GLY A 588 -22.22 -23.88 -16.47
CA GLY A 588 -22.21 -23.00 -17.65
C GLY A 588 -21.24 -21.83 -17.50
N MET A 589 -21.20 -21.22 -16.31
CA MET A 589 -20.25 -20.13 -16.02
C MET A 589 -18.79 -20.58 -16.06
N LEU A 590 -18.49 -21.81 -15.61
CA LEU A 590 -17.13 -22.38 -15.69
C LEU A 590 -16.69 -22.61 -17.14
N ASP A 591 -17.61 -23.04 -18.01
CA ASP A 591 -17.34 -23.14 -19.45
C ASP A 591 -17.09 -21.75 -20.08
N ASP A 592 -17.82 -20.71 -19.66
CA ASP A 592 -17.70 -19.35 -20.20
C ASP A 592 -16.34 -18.68 -19.90
N ILE A 593 -15.73 -19.00 -18.75
CA ILE A 593 -14.41 -18.48 -18.35
C ILE A 593 -13.23 -19.29 -18.94
N ASP A 594 -13.50 -20.33 -19.74
CA ASP A 594 -12.48 -21.20 -20.38
C ASP A 594 -11.49 -21.80 -19.36
N THR A 595 -11.98 -22.17 -18.16
CA THR A 595 -11.14 -22.85 -17.16
C THR A 595 -11.08 -24.34 -17.43
N TYR A 596 -9.87 -24.91 -17.37
CA TYR A 596 -9.65 -26.35 -17.48
C TYR A 596 -9.67 -27.06 -16.13
N TYR A 597 -9.75 -26.31 -15.03
CA TYR A 597 -9.62 -26.84 -13.67
C TYR A 597 -10.49 -26.06 -12.68
N PHE A 598 -11.33 -26.79 -11.93
CA PHE A 598 -12.09 -26.27 -10.80
C PHE A 598 -12.00 -27.27 -9.63
N PRO A 599 -11.40 -26.91 -8.49
CA PRO A 599 -11.25 -27.81 -7.36
C PRO A 599 -12.60 -27.98 -6.62
N SER A 600 -13.36 -29.03 -6.95
CA SER A 600 -14.61 -29.37 -6.28
C SER A 600 -14.41 -30.44 -5.18
N PRO A 601 -15.13 -30.36 -4.04
CA PRO A 601 -15.06 -31.38 -3.00
C PRO A 601 -15.32 -32.80 -3.48
N SER A 602 -14.74 -33.77 -2.76
CA SER A 602 -15.06 -35.19 -2.92
C SER A 602 -16.49 -35.45 -2.46
N CYS A 603 -17.24 -36.30 -3.19
CA CYS A 603 -18.57 -36.74 -2.73
C CYS A 603 -18.48 -37.69 -1.51
N TYR A 604 -17.27 -38.12 -1.15
CA TYR A 604 -16.97 -38.89 0.05
C TYR A 604 -16.06 -38.07 0.98
N PRO A 605 -16.61 -37.12 1.78
CA PRO A 605 -15.81 -36.21 2.60
C PRO A 605 -15.07 -36.90 3.75
N GLU A 606 -15.53 -38.06 4.21
CA GLU A 606 -14.96 -38.78 5.37
C GLU A 606 -14.11 -40.00 4.98
N ARG A 607 -14.11 -40.42 3.70
CA ARG A 607 -13.45 -41.66 3.26
C ARG A 607 -12.05 -41.38 2.72
N ALA A 608 -11.02 -41.96 3.34
CA ALA A 608 -9.61 -41.85 2.92
C ALA A 608 -9.16 -40.38 2.72
N VAL A 609 -9.32 -39.56 3.76
CA VAL A 609 -8.90 -38.15 3.80
C VAL A 609 -7.82 -37.98 4.85
N GLU A 610 -6.73 -37.29 4.50
CA GLU A 610 -5.64 -36.93 5.42
C GLU A 610 -5.34 -35.42 5.34
N GLY A 611 -5.55 -34.68 6.43
CA GLY A 611 -5.34 -33.23 6.53
C GLY A 611 -6.62 -32.40 6.35
N GLU A 612 -6.49 -31.07 6.46
CA GLU A 612 -7.58 -30.10 6.20
C GLU A 612 -7.51 -29.61 4.75
N GLU A 613 -8.63 -29.66 4.04
CA GLU A 613 -8.73 -29.24 2.64
C GLU A 613 -8.93 -27.73 2.48
N HIS A 614 -8.37 -27.18 1.40
CA HIS A 614 -8.70 -25.84 0.92
C HIS A 614 -9.35 -26.00 -0.46
N PHE A 615 -10.66 -25.88 -0.51
CA PHE A 615 -11.41 -25.78 -1.77
C PHE A 615 -11.59 -24.32 -2.19
N ALA A 616 -12.02 -24.10 -3.44
CA ALA A 616 -12.49 -22.78 -3.85
C ALA A 616 -13.60 -22.30 -2.90
N LYS A 617 -13.59 -21.01 -2.57
CA LYS A 617 -14.53 -20.37 -1.63
C LYS A 617 -15.97 -20.71 -2.03
N GLY A 618 -16.74 -21.32 -1.11
CA GLY A 618 -18.13 -21.72 -1.33
C GLY A 618 -18.35 -23.11 -1.98
N ALA A 619 -17.30 -23.85 -2.35
CA ALA A 619 -17.46 -25.18 -2.95
C ALA A 619 -18.05 -26.25 -1.99
N GLU A 620 -18.09 -25.97 -0.68
CA GLU A 620 -18.79 -26.76 0.35
C GLU A 620 -20.28 -26.96 0.08
N ILE A 621 -20.88 -26.12 -0.77
CA ILE A 621 -22.25 -26.30 -1.25
C ILE A 621 -22.45 -27.69 -1.87
N LEU A 622 -21.40 -28.26 -2.47
CA LEU A 622 -21.44 -29.59 -3.05
C LEU A 622 -21.58 -30.68 -1.98
N THR A 623 -20.88 -30.53 -0.85
CA THR A 623 -21.00 -31.44 0.30
C THR A 623 -22.43 -31.41 0.87
N TRP A 624 -23.01 -30.21 0.99
CA TRP A 624 -24.39 -30.07 1.43
C TRP A 624 -25.37 -30.66 0.40
N PHE A 625 -25.15 -30.44 -0.89
CA PHE A 625 -25.94 -31.03 -1.97
C PHE A 625 -25.91 -32.57 -1.92
N VAL A 626 -24.75 -33.17 -1.67
CA VAL A 626 -24.59 -34.62 -1.49
C VAL A 626 -25.39 -35.14 -0.30
N HIS A 627 -25.35 -34.46 0.86
CA HIS A 627 -26.18 -34.82 2.02
C HIS A 627 -27.69 -34.76 1.71
N LEU A 628 -28.13 -33.74 0.97
CA LEU A 628 -29.53 -33.63 0.55
C LEU A 628 -29.91 -34.70 -0.48
N LEU A 629 -29.01 -35.03 -1.42
CA LEU A 629 -29.19 -36.13 -2.36
C LEU A 629 -29.41 -37.45 -1.62
N ASP A 630 -28.62 -37.75 -0.59
CA ASP A 630 -28.77 -38.98 0.21
C ASP A 630 -30.12 -39.04 0.93
N ARG A 631 -30.60 -37.91 1.48
CA ARG A 631 -31.95 -37.82 2.05
C ARG A 631 -33.05 -38.02 1.00
N VAL A 632 -32.88 -37.48 -0.21
CA VAL A 632 -33.84 -37.66 -1.33
C VAL A 632 -33.84 -39.10 -1.82
N VAL A 633 -32.67 -39.74 -1.95
CA VAL A 633 -32.53 -41.17 -2.30
C VAL A 633 -33.23 -42.06 -1.29
N MET A 634 -33.08 -41.78 0.00
CA MET A 634 -33.71 -42.56 1.08
C MET A 634 -35.25 -42.45 1.08
N LYS A 635 -35.80 -41.27 0.75
CA LYS A 635 -37.25 -41.02 0.80
C LYS A 635 -37.97 -41.26 -0.53
N TRP A 636 -37.35 -40.89 -1.64
CA TRP A 636 -37.95 -40.86 -2.98
C TRP A 636 -36.96 -41.37 -4.05
N PRO A 637 -36.61 -42.67 -4.04
CA PRO A 637 -35.60 -43.24 -4.94
C PRO A 637 -35.92 -43.06 -6.42
N GLU A 638 -37.19 -43.18 -6.83
CA GLU A 638 -37.59 -42.96 -8.24
C GLU A 638 -37.44 -41.49 -8.69
N LEU A 639 -37.66 -40.53 -7.79
CA LEU A 639 -37.41 -39.11 -8.11
C LEU A 639 -35.91 -38.83 -8.17
N ALA A 640 -35.12 -39.37 -7.24
CA ALA A 640 -33.67 -39.27 -7.27
C ALA A 640 -33.11 -39.82 -8.60
N LYS A 641 -33.63 -40.98 -9.06
CA LYS A 641 -33.29 -41.58 -10.35
C LYS A 641 -33.59 -40.65 -11.51
N ALA A 642 -34.79 -40.05 -11.54
CA ALA A 642 -35.18 -39.12 -12.60
C ALA A 642 -34.24 -37.91 -12.69
N HIS A 643 -33.90 -37.28 -11.55
CA HIS A 643 -32.94 -36.17 -11.49
C HIS A 643 -31.55 -36.56 -12.01
N VAL A 644 -30.99 -37.67 -11.52
CA VAL A 644 -29.64 -38.12 -11.93
C VAL A 644 -29.60 -38.43 -13.44
N THR A 645 -30.68 -38.97 -14.02
CA THR A 645 -30.73 -39.25 -15.46
C THR A 645 -30.77 -38.01 -16.35
N THR A 646 -31.17 -36.85 -15.81
CA THR A 646 -31.17 -35.57 -16.57
C THR A 646 -29.86 -34.80 -16.44
N TRP A 647 -28.93 -35.24 -15.60
CA TRP A 647 -27.65 -34.57 -15.41
C TRP A 647 -26.73 -34.65 -16.66
N PRO A 648 -26.07 -33.54 -17.05
CA PRO A 648 -25.13 -33.52 -18.16
C PRO A 648 -24.06 -34.61 -18.06
N VAL A 649 -23.90 -35.41 -19.12
CA VAL A 649 -22.97 -36.56 -19.12
C VAL A 649 -21.50 -36.12 -19.23
N LYS A 650 -21.24 -35.07 -20.03
CA LYS A 650 -19.88 -34.67 -20.42
C LYS A 650 -19.27 -33.57 -19.54
N GLU A 651 -20.07 -32.97 -18.66
CA GLU A 651 -19.67 -31.87 -17.78
C GLU A 651 -18.64 -32.34 -16.74
N PRO A 652 -17.41 -31.75 -16.72
CA PRO A 652 -16.29 -32.30 -15.97
C PRO A 652 -16.20 -31.85 -14.50
N PHE A 653 -16.83 -30.74 -14.09
CA PHE A 653 -16.59 -30.10 -12.80
C PHE A 653 -17.43 -30.68 -11.66
N PHE A 654 -18.72 -30.97 -11.90
CA PHE A 654 -19.66 -31.40 -10.87
C PHE A 654 -20.40 -32.70 -11.21
N PHE A 655 -21.07 -32.76 -12.36
CA PHE A 655 -22.06 -33.80 -12.66
C PHE A 655 -21.42 -35.14 -12.98
N ARG A 656 -20.24 -35.18 -13.60
CA ARG A 656 -19.48 -36.44 -13.75
C ARG A 656 -19.24 -37.10 -12.40
N LYS A 657 -18.76 -36.32 -11.42
CA LYS A 657 -18.51 -36.75 -10.05
C LYS A 657 -19.79 -37.18 -9.33
N LEU A 658 -20.82 -36.33 -9.37
CA LEU A 658 -22.12 -36.59 -8.74
C LEU A 658 -22.83 -37.82 -9.32
N ARG A 659 -22.72 -38.07 -10.64
CA ARG A 659 -23.27 -39.28 -11.28
C ARG A 659 -22.59 -40.54 -10.78
N LEU A 660 -21.26 -40.55 -10.70
CA LEU A 660 -20.50 -41.68 -10.16
C LEU A 660 -20.90 -41.97 -8.70
N TYR A 661 -21.06 -40.94 -7.88
CA TYR A 661 -21.58 -41.08 -6.52
C TYR A 661 -23.03 -41.61 -6.50
N ALA A 662 -23.92 -41.07 -7.33
CA ALA A 662 -25.30 -41.52 -7.40
C ALA A 662 -25.43 -42.99 -7.86
N PHE A 663 -24.55 -43.44 -8.75
CA PHE A 663 -24.47 -44.84 -9.18
C PHE A 663 -24.03 -45.79 -8.06
N SER A 664 -23.44 -45.29 -6.98
CA SER A 664 -23.09 -46.08 -5.80
C SER A 664 -24.32 -46.47 -4.98
N LYS A 665 -25.49 -45.87 -5.24
CA LYS A 665 -26.73 -46.09 -4.48
C LYS A 665 -27.49 -47.30 -5.01
N THR A 666 -27.35 -48.44 -4.33
CA THR A 666 -27.91 -49.74 -4.70
C THR A 666 -29.43 -49.78 -4.81
N GLY A 667 -30.14 -48.94 -4.04
CA GLY A 667 -31.60 -48.83 -4.07
C GLY A 667 -32.17 -48.03 -5.25
N VAL A 668 -31.33 -47.47 -6.13
CA VAL A 668 -31.75 -46.55 -7.21
C VAL A 668 -31.36 -47.08 -8.59
N PHE A 669 -30.16 -47.65 -8.73
CA PHE A 669 -29.61 -48.09 -10.02
C PHE A 669 -29.21 -49.57 -10.02
N GLU A 670 -29.68 -50.31 -11.01
CA GLU A 670 -29.26 -51.71 -11.25
C GLU A 670 -27.78 -51.79 -11.64
N ALA A 671 -27.07 -52.80 -11.12
CA ALA A 671 -25.62 -52.92 -11.24
C ALA A 671 -25.14 -53.05 -12.69
N ASP A 672 -25.77 -53.92 -13.49
CA ASP A 672 -25.37 -54.11 -14.89
C ASP A 672 -25.58 -52.84 -15.73
N ARG A 673 -26.61 -52.05 -15.43
CA ARG A 673 -26.80 -50.76 -16.09
C ARG A 673 -25.71 -49.75 -15.72
N VAL A 674 -25.26 -49.73 -14.47
CA VAL A 674 -24.14 -48.89 -14.04
C VAL A 674 -22.85 -49.30 -14.75
N ALA A 675 -22.58 -50.60 -14.89
CA ALA A 675 -21.42 -51.08 -15.61
C ALA A 675 -21.40 -50.63 -17.09
N GLU A 676 -22.53 -50.70 -17.79
CA GLU A 676 -22.63 -50.20 -19.17
C GLU A 676 -22.43 -48.68 -19.26
N GLU A 677 -22.98 -47.91 -18.32
CA GLU A 677 -22.77 -46.45 -18.25
C GLU A 677 -21.28 -46.11 -18.03
N LEU A 678 -20.58 -46.83 -17.14
CA LEU A 678 -19.14 -46.66 -16.92
C LEU A 678 -18.32 -46.97 -18.18
N LEU A 679 -18.66 -48.04 -18.89
CA LEU A 679 -18.00 -48.44 -20.13
C LEU A 679 -18.32 -47.52 -21.32
N SER A 680 -19.37 -46.70 -21.21
CA SER A 680 -19.74 -45.70 -22.22
C SER A 680 -18.99 -44.38 -22.09
N LEU A 681 -18.27 -44.15 -20.98
CA LEU A 681 -17.43 -42.97 -20.78
C LEU A 681 -16.29 -42.92 -21.80
N ASP A 682 -16.00 -41.73 -22.32
CA ASP A 682 -14.82 -41.55 -23.17
C ASP A 682 -13.51 -41.63 -22.38
N GLN A 683 -12.38 -41.76 -23.08
CA GLN A 683 -11.07 -41.92 -22.46
C GLN A 683 -10.70 -40.76 -21.53
N SER A 684 -11.03 -39.53 -21.91
CA SER A 684 -10.80 -38.35 -21.09
C SER A 684 -11.65 -38.34 -19.82
N GLY A 685 -12.89 -38.82 -19.88
CA GLY A 685 -13.82 -38.84 -18.76
C GLY A 685 -13.58 -39.99 -17.79
N PHE A 686 -13.22 -41.17 -18.29
CA PHE A 686 -12.92 -42.34 -17.45
C PHE A 686 -11.60 -42.15 -16.67
N TRP A 687 -10.59 -41.53 -17.30
CA TRP A 687 -9.27 -41.30 -16.71
C TRP A 687 -9.08 -39.89 -16.15
N ASP A 688 -10.18 -39.16 -15.94
CA ASP A 688 -10.14 -37.83 -15.32
C ASP A 688 -9.66 -37.92 -13.87
N THR A 689 -8.58 -37.21 -13.56
CA THR A 689 -7.98 -37.18 -12.23
C THR A 689 -8.93 -36.60 -11.17
N ASN A 690 -9.87 -35.74 -11.56
CA ASN A 690 -10.80 -35.08 -10.62
C ASN A 690 -11.92 -36.00 -10.12
N VAL A 691 -12.20 -37.11 -10.80
CA VAL A 691 -13.28 -38.07 -10.43
C VAL A 691 -12.77 -39.46 -10.08
N THR A 692 -11.45 -39.61 -10.00
CA THR A 692 -10.78 -40.89 -9.77
C THR A 692 -11.23 -41.56 -8.47
N ARG A 693 -11.44 -40.78 -7.41
CA ARG A 693 -11.93 -41.26 -6.12
C ARG A 693 -13.34 -41.85 -6.25
N GLU A 694 -14.25 -41.09 -6.84
CA GLU A 694 -15.65 -41.51 -7.01
C GLU A 694 -15.76 -42.74 -7.89
N LEU A 695 -14.96 -42.83 -8.95
CA LEU A 695 -14.93 -44.01 -9.82
C LEU A 695 -14.44 -45.26 -9.07
N LEU A 696 -13.31 -45.18 -8.37
CA LEU A 696 -12.70 -46.33 -7.70
C LEU A 696 -13.51 -46.78 -6.48
N PHE A 697 -14.11 -45.84 -5.73
CA PHE A 697 -15.03 -46.18 -4.65
C PHE A 697 -16.32 -46.81 -5.17
N LEU A 698 -16.92 -46.28 -6.23
CA LEU A 698 -18.08 -46.91 -6.90
C LEU A 698 -17.77 -48.36 -7.31
N LEU A 699 -16.64 -48.56 -7.99
CA LEU A 699 -16.23 -49.89 -8.44
C LEU A 699 -15.99 -50.84 -7.26
N THR A 700 -15.35 -50.37 -6.19
CA THR A 700 -15.10 -51.17 -4.99
C THR A 700 -16.40 -51.54 -4.29
N ASP A 701 -17.31 -50.58 -4.12
CA ASP A 701 -18.53 -50.75 -3.34
C ASP A 701 -19.56 -51.65 -4.06
N ARG A 702 -19.54 -51.68 -5.40
CA ARG A 702 -20.50 -52.44 -6.22
C ARG A 702 -19.91 -53.64 -6.95
N TRP A 703 -18.62 -53.96 -6.76
CA TRP A 703 -17.91 -54.94 -7.58
C TRP A 703 -18.62 -56.30 -7.67
N GLU A 704 -19.06 -56.84 -6.53
CA GLU A 704 -19.69 -58.17 -6.45
C GLU A 704 -21.10 -58.22 -7.07
N GLU A 705 -21.74 -57.07 -7.28
CA GLU A 705 -23.07 -56.98 -7.91
C GLU A 705 -23.00 -56.99 -9.45
N PHE A 706 -21.85 -56.63 -10.04
CA PHE A 706 -21.68 -56.65 -11.49
C PHE A 706 -21.61 -58.09 -12.01
N SER A 707 -22.26 -58.36 -13.15
CA SER A 707 -22.10 -59.64 -13.83
C SER A 707 -20.63 -59.92 -14.18
N GLN A 708 -20.26 -61.21 -14.25
CA GLN A 708 -18.88 -61.61 -14.54
C GLN A 708 -18.37 -61.07 -15.89
N GLU A 709 -19.26 -60.90 -16.86
CA GLU A 709 -18.98 -60.29 -18.16
C GLU A 709 -18.60 -58.80 -18.00
N ASN A 710 -19.38 -58.05 -17.23
CA ASN A 710 -19.12 -56.64 -16.98
C ASN A 710 -17.87 -56.40 -16.13
N GLN A 711 -17.61 -57.21 -15.11
CA GLN A 711 -16.35 -57.17 -14.35
C GLN A 711 -15.13 -57.35 -15.27
N ASN A 712 -15.21 -58.29 -16.22
CA ASN A 712 -14.14 -58.54 -17.20
C ASN A 712 -13.97 -57.35 -18.15
N ARG A 713 -15.05 -56.81 -18.71
CA ARG A 713 -15.00 -55.64 -19.61
C ARG A 713 -14.40 -54.41 -18.91
N ILE A 714 -14.78 -54.15 -17.67
CA ILE A 714 -14.26 -53.01 -16.89
C ILE A 714 -12.77 -53.20 -16.61
N ILE A 715 -12.34 -54.38 -16.15
CA ILE A 715 -10.92 -54.59 -15.85
C ILE A 715 -10.05 -54.61 -17.12
N GLU A 716 -10.55 -55.12 -18.25
CA GLU A 716 -9.88 -55.01 -19.56
C GLU A 716 -9.73 -53.53 -19.97
N HIS A 717 -10.75 -52.71 -19.74
CA HIS A 717 -10.68 -51.27 -20.00
C HIS A 717 -9.62 -50.58 -19.14
N ILE A 718 -9.57 -50.89 -17.84
CA ILE A 718 -8.57 -50.35 -16.91
C ILE A 718 -7.15 -50.80 -17.29
N LEU A 719 -6.95 -52.09 -17.59
CA LEU A 719 -5.66 -52.67 -17.97
C LEU A 719 -5.19 -52.17 -19.35
N THR A 720 -6.10 -51.68 -20.19
CA THR A 720 -5.72 -50.99 -21.42
C THR A 720 -5.03 -49.67 -21.12
N GLY A 721 -5.43 -48.93 -20.08
CA GLY A 721 -4.85 -47.63 -19.72
C GLY A 721 -5.25 -46.47 -20.65
N PRO A 722 -4.96 -45.21 -20.28
CA PRO A 722 -5.38 -44.03 -21.05
C PRO A 722 -4.66 -43.90 -22.40
N ASN A 723 -5.38 -43.51 -23.44
CA ASN A 723 -4.82 -43.29 -24.78
C ASN A 723 -4.04 -41.96 -24.93
N HIS A 724 -4.36 -40.94 -24.12
CA HIS A 724 -3.68 -39.65 -24.09
C HIS A 724 -3.39 -39.24 -22.64
N LEU A 725 -2.20 -38.69 -22.40
CA LEU A 725 -1.81 -38.09 -21.14
C LEU A 725 -1.33 -36.67 -21.42
N LEU A 726 -2.18 -35.68 -21.12
CA LEU A 726 -1.80 -34.27 -21.15
C LEU A 726 -0.64 -34.09 -20.13
N TYR A 727 0.32 -33.21 -20.43
CA TYR A 727 1.49 -32.89 -19.61
C TYR A 727 2.70 -33.84 -19.66
N PHE A 728 2.69 -34.93 -20.44
CA PHE A 728 3.88 -35.78 -20.63
C PHE A 728 4.45 -35.72 -22.06
N PRO A 729 5.78 -35.64 -22.24
CA PRO A 729 6.40 -35.76 -23.56
C PRO A 729 6.04 -37.08 -24.23
N GLU A 730 5.81 -37.09 -25.56
CA GLU A 730 5.36 -38.29 -26.31
C GLU A 730 6.17 -39.56 -26.00
N LYS A 731 7.48 -39.41 -25.80
CA LYS A 731 8.41 -40.49 -25.43
C LYS A 731 8.11 -41.20 -24.11
N ASN A 732 7.42 -40.54 -23.17
CA ASN A 732 7.13 -41.04 -21.82
C ASN A 732 5.68 -41.54 -21.66
N ILE A 733 4.80 -41.29 -22.64
CA ILE A 733 3.38 -41.66 -22.60
C ILE A 733 3.17 -43.17 -22.39
N PRO A 734 3.90 -44.09 -23.08
CA PRO A 734 3.68 -45.52 -22.91
C PRO A 734 3.96 -46.01 -21.47
N LYS A 735 5.01 -45.48 -20.84
CA LYS A 735 5.39 -45.82 -19.47
C LYS A 735 4.37 -45.31 -18.46
N GLN A 736 3.90 -44.07 -18.62
CA GLN A 736 2.95 -43.46 -17.68
C GLN A 736 1.54 -44.09 -17.80
N ARG A 737 1.13 -44.46 -19.02
CA ARG A 737 -0.10 -45.23 -19.27
C ARG A 737 -0.09 -46.55 -18.49
N GLU A 738 1.02 -47.29 -18.56
CA GLU A 738 1.18 -48.57 -17.86
C GLU A 738 1.17 -48.40 -16.34
N ILE A 739 1.78 -47.32 -15.81
CA ILE A 739 1.75 -47.00 -14.38
C ILE A 739 0.32 -46.69 -13.91
N LEU A 740 -0.43 -45.85 -14.62
CA LEU A 740 -1.81 -45.51 -14.24
C LEU A 740 -2.75 -46.71 -14.30
N ALA A 741 -2.66 -47.52 -15.36
CA ALA A 741 -3.43 -48.77 -15.49
C ALA A 741 -3.15 -49.73 -14.33
N ALA A 742 -1.87 -49.94 -13.99
CA ALA A 742 -1.46 -50.75 -12.86
C ALA A 742 -1.99 -50.20 -11.53
N ARG A 743 -2.02 -48.87 -11.34
CA ARG A 743 -2.48 -48.23 -10.09
C ARG A 743 -3.97 -48.49 -9.85
N TYR A 744 -4.81 -48.36 -10.86
CA TYR A 744 -6.26 -48.56 -10.73
C TYR A 744 -6.59 -50.03 -10.53
N ALA A 745 -6.04 -50.92 -11.37
CA ALA A 745 -6.30 -52.36 -11.26
C ALA A 745 -5.76 -52.94 -9.94
N ARG A 746 -4.56 -52.54 -9.51
CA ARG A 746 -4.00 -52.97 -8.22
C ARG A 746 -4.79 -52.44 -7.04
N TYR A 747 -5.32 -51.21 -7.12
CA TYR A 747 -6.20 -50.69 -6.08
C TYR A 747 -7.46 -51.55 -5.91
N LEU A 748 -8.14 -51.91 -7.01
CA LEU A 748 -9.31 -52.79 -6.95
C LEU A 748 -8.98 -54.15 -6.34
N GLU A 749 -7.86 -54.75 -6.74
CA GLU A 749 -7.39 -56.03 -6.18
C GLU A 749 -7.13 -55.94 -4.67
N LEU A 750 -6.44 -54.90 -4.22
CA LEU A 750 -6.15 -54.67 -2.79
C LEU A 750 -7.41 -54.37 -1.97
N SER A 751 -8.42 -53.76 -2.57
CA SER A 751 -9.72 -53.49 -1.96
C SER A 751 -10.67 -54.70 -1.95
N GLY A 752 -10.22 -55.88 -2.41
CA GLY A 752 -10.97 -57.13 -2.33
C GLY A 752 -11.80 -57.48 -3.58
N CYS A 753 -11.67 -56.72 -4.68
CA CYS A 753 -12.38 -56.98 -5.92
C CYS A 753 -11.80 -58.22 -6.63
N LYS A 754 -12.55 -59.33 -6.67
CA LYS A 754 -12.09 -60.59 -7.29
C LYS A 754 -12.02 -60.45 -8.80
N MET A 755 -10.84 -60.68 -9.37
CA MET A 755 -10.59 -60.72 -10.81
C MET A 755 -10.38 -62.16 -11.29
N SER A 756 -10.69 -62.40 -12.58
CA SER A 756 -10.34 -63.67 -13.24
C SER A 756 -8.81 -63.90 -13.21
N THR A 757 -8.39 -65.15 -13.31
CA THR A 757 -6.97 -65.52 -13.30
C THR A 757 -6.19 -64.85 -14.43
N ILE A 758 -6.82 -64.71 -15.61
CA ILE A 758 -6.21 -64.08 -16.79
C ILE A 758 -5.85 -62.61 -16.52
N HIS A 759 -6.79 -61.82 -15.99
CA HIS A 759 -6.57 -60.40 -15.71
C HIS A 759 -5.58 -60.18 -14.57
N ARG A 760 -5.58 -61.08 -13.57
CA ARG A 760 -4.61 -61.05 -12.47
C ARG A 760 -3.17 -61.31 -12.94
N ASP A 761 -2.99 -62.29 -13.83
CA ASP A 761 -1.70 -62.60 -14.40
C ASP A 761 -1.19 -61.45 -15.29
N GLN A 762 -2.10 -60.80 -16.04
CA GLN A 762 -1.79 -59.59 -16.81
C GLN A 762 -1.36 -58.42 -15.92
N LEU A 763 -2.09 -58.13 -14.84
CA LEU A 763 -1.73 -57.10 -13.87
C LEU A 763 -0.36 -57.39 -13.22
N THR A 764 -0.12 -58.65 -12.84
CA THR A 764 1.15 -59.07 -12.23
C THR A 764 2.33 -58.89 -13.20
N ALA A 765 2.13 -59.22 -14.48
CA ALA A 765 3.13 -59.00 -15.52
C ALA A 765 3.39 -57.50 -15.76
N MET A 766 2.34 -56.68 -15.74
CA MET A 766 2.42 -55.23 -15.88
C MET A 766 3.21 -54.59 -14.73
N ILE A 767 2.88 -54.91 -13.47
CA ILE A 767 3.57 -54.42 -12.28
C ILE A 767 5.07 -54.77 -12.30
N LYS A 768 5.43 -55.99 -12.73
CA LYS A 768 6.83 -56.42 -12.85
C LYS A 768 7.67 -55.60 -13.84
N ARG A 769 7.02 -54.95 -14.83
CA ARG A 769 7.70 -54.09 -15.81
C ARG A 769 7.91 -52.67 -15.30
N ILE A 770 7.26 -52.28 -14.20
CA ILE A 770 7.39 -50.95 -13.59
C ILE A 770 8.49 -51.00 -12.52
N PRO A 771 9.65 -50.34 -12.74
CA PRO A 771 10.71 -50.29 -11.75
C PRO A 771 10.21 -49.60 -10.47
N ASP A 772 10.64 -50.12 -9.31
CA ASP A 772 10.37 -49.53 -7.99
C ASP A 772 8.89 -49.44 -7.57
N TRP A 773 8.02 -50.25 -8.17
CA TRP A 773 6.60 -50.32 -7.82
C TRP A 773 6.37 -50.56 -6.32
N ASN A 774 5.46 -49.78 -5.74
CA ASN A 774 5.01 -49.90 -4.36
C ASN A 774 3.47 -49.89 -4.36
N ASP A 775 2.85 -50.84 -3.68
CA ASP A 775 1.38 -50.90 -3.56
C ASP A 775 0.80 -49.63 -2.89
N GLY A 776 1.61 -48.89 -2.13
CA GLY A 776 1.30 -47.56 -1.62
C GLY A 776 1.02 -46.51 -2.70
N TRP A 777 1.44 -46.74 -3.96
CA TRP A 777 1.10 -45.90 -5.10
C TRP A 777 -0.33 -46.13 -5.58
N ALA A 778 -0.82 -47.37 -5.48
CA ALA A 778 -2.20 -47.73 -5.80
C ALA A 778 -3.17 -47.24 -4.72
N THR A 779 -2.83 -47.42 -3.44
CA THR A 779 -3.68 -46.93 -2.34
C THR A 779 -3.71 -45.41 -2.26
N SER A 780 -2.64 -44.70 -2.65
CA SER A 780 -2.63 -43.24 -2.65
C SER A 780 -3.41 -42.60 -3.81
N VAL A 781 -3.88 -43.38 -4.80
CA VAL A 781 -4.72 -42.86 -5.90
C VAL A 781 -6.01 -42.27 -5.35
N VAL A 782 -6.54 -42.86 -4.28
CA VAL A 782 -7.80 -42.47 -3.68
C VAL A 782 -7.62 -41.66 -2.40
N ILE A 783 -6.41 -41.22 -2.02
CA ILE A 783 -6.23 -40.38 -0.83
C ILE A 783 -6.41 -38.91 -1.23
N ASN A 784 -7.28 -38.20 -0.51
CA ASN A 784 -7.44 -36.76 -0.69
C ASN A 784 -6.43 -36.02 0.19
N TRP A 785 -5.60 -35.17 -0.41
CA TRP A 785 -4.53 -34.45 0.27
C TRP A 785 -4.88 -32.95 0.30
N GLY A 786 -5.18 -32.41 1.48
CA GLY A 786 -5.41 -30.97 1.65
C GLY A 786 -4.16 -30.10 1.45
N SER A 787 -4.34 -28.79 1.24
CA SER A 787 -3.22 -27.88 0.94
C SER A 787 -2.21 -27.85 2.08
N ARG A 788 -1.00 -28.32 1.77
CA ARG A 788 0.24 -27.84 2.40
C ARG A 788 0.97 -27.01 1.35
N THR A 789 1.57 -25.90 1.75
CA THR A 789 2.70 -25.33 1.01
C THR A 789 3.65 -26.48 0.68
N GLY A 790 3.92 -26.68 -0.61
CA GLY A 790 4.28 -27.98 -1.17
C GLY A 790 5.40 -28.72 -0.43
N TRP A 791 5.14 -29.98 -0.08
CA TRP A 791 6.17 -30.93 0.35
C TRP A 791 6.17 -32.16 -0.55
N VAL A 792 7.37 -32.54 -0.97
CA VAL A 792 7.66 -33.85 -1.56
C VAL A 792 7.14 -34.94 -0.61
N ARG A 793 6.41 -35.94 -1.10
CA ARG A 793 5.87 -37.04 -0.26
C ARG A 793 7.03 -37.85 0.32
N THR A 794 7.19 -37.89 1.64
CA THR A 794 8.28 -38.65 2.27
C THR A 794 7.90 -40.13 2.45
N ASP A 795 8.59 -41.06 1.80
CA ASP A 795 8.45 -42.49 2.07
C ASP A 795 9.50 -42.91 3.11
N GLU A 796 9.06 -43.08 4.36
CA GLU A 796 9.95 -43.41 5.48
C GLU A 796 10.17 -44.92 5.67
N LYS A 797 9.56 -45.81 4.88
CA LYS A 797 9.63 -47.26 5.17
C LYS A 797 11.08 -47.79 5.20
N PRO A 798 11.53 -48.39 6.32
CA PRO A 798 12.91 -48.89 6.43
C PRO A 798 13.11 -50.27 5.80
N ASP A 799 12.10 -50.87 5.17
CA ASP A 799 12.08 -52.26 4.67
C ASP A 799 13.36 -52.68 3.91
N ILE A 800 13.94 -51.77 3.12
CA ILE A 800 15.13 -52.00 2.30
C ILE A 800 16.43 -52.07 3.14
N ILE A 801 16.43 -51.49 4.34
CA ILE A 801 17.59 -51.39 5.24
C ILE A 801 17.39 -52.05 6.61
N LEU A 802 16.16 -52.47 6.94
CA LEU A 802 15.79 -52.99 8.26
C LEU A 802 16.53 -54.28 8.59
N ASP A 803 16.80 -55.13 7.59
CA ASP A 803 17.51 -56.42 7.76
C ASP A 803 19.03 -56.33 7.49
N LEU A 804 19.53 -55.20 6.97
CA LEU A 804 20.95 -55.05 6.62
C LEU A 804 21.85 -54.98 7.87
N PRO A 805 23.11 -55.46 7.78
CA PRO A 805 24.14 -55.18 8.78
C PRO A 805 24.37 -53.67 8.96
N ALA A 806 24.63 -53.20 10.18
CA ALA A 806 24.73 -51.76 10.48
C ALA A 806 25.80 -51.02 9.65
N ASN A 807 26.87 -51.70 9.23
CA ASN A 807 27.92 -51.15 8.36
C ASN A 807 27.50 -50.95 6.90
N GLU A 808 26.41 -51.58 6.44
CA GLU A 808 25.94 -51.52 5.06
C GLU A 808 24.80 -50.51 4.86
N ILE A 809 24.21 -50.02 5.94
CA ILE A 809 23.04 -49.13 5.91
C ILE A 809 23.35 -47.77 5.27
N ILE A 810 24.37 -47.04 5.75
CA ILE A 810 24.68 -45.69 5.24
C ILE A 810 25.07 -45.70 3.74
N PRO A 811 25.96 -46.60 3.27
CA PRO A 811 26.25 -46.71 1.84
C PRO A 811 25.01 -46.99 0.99
N LYS A 812 24.11 -47.86 1.48
CA LYS A 812 22.90 -48.23 0.74
C LYS A 812 21.92 -47.07 0.62
N VAL A 813 21.74 -46.27 1.67
CA VAL A 813 20.85 -45.11 1.60
C VAL A 813 21.44 -43.98 0.74
N LYS A 814 22.78 -43.76 0.77
CA LYS A 814 23.46 -42.83 -0.15
C LYS A 814 23.29 -43.22 -1.64
N GLU A 815 23.20 -44.51 -1.96
CA GLU A 815 22.93 -45.00 -3.32
C GLU A 815 21.50 -44.69 -3.78
N ILE A 816 20.53 -44.79 -2.87
CA ILE A 816 19.10 -44.53 -3.14
C ILE A 816 18.87 -43.04 -3.40
N LEU A 817 19.49 -42.16 -2.58
CA LEU A 817 19.35 -40.69 -2.70
C LEU A 817 19.96 -40.11 -4.00
N LYS A 818 20.86 -40.82 -4.69
CA LYS A 818 21.50 -40.36 -5.95
C LYS A 818 20.70 -40.68 -7.22
N ARG A 819 19.62 -41.47 -7.15
CA ARG A 819 18.91 -41.99 -8.34
C ARG A 819 17.61 -41.26 -8.68
N GLU A 820 17.17 -40.28 -7.89
CA GLU A 820 15.88 -39.61 -8.06
C GLU A 820 16.04 -38.09 -8.22
N ASP A 821 16.17 -37.59 -9.46
CA ASP A 821 16.13 -36.15 -9.79
C ASP A 821 14.77 -35.70 -10.38
N ASP A 822 13.77 -36.59 -10.46
CA ASP A 822 12.53 -36.33 -11.23
C ASP A 822 11.25 -36.95 -10.61
N SER A 823 11.16 -37.06 -9.28
CA SER A 823 9.98 -37.64 -8.62
C SER A 823 9.48 -36.82 -7.42
N PHE A 824 8.15 -36.64 -7.34
CA PHE A 824 7.44 -35.98 -6.22
C PHE A 824 7.42 -36.81 -4.92
N THR A 825 8.27 -37.84 -4.79
CA THR A 825 8.41 -38.69 -3.58
C THR A 825 9.88 -38.70 -3.13
N SER A 826 10.14 -38.34 -1.87
CA SER A 826 11.48 -38.36 -1.25
C SER A 826 11.55 -39.62 -0.39
N ARG A 827 12.29 -40.63 -0.83
CA ARG A 827 12.50 -41.83 -0.02
C ARG A 827 13.47 -41.52 1.12
N GLN A 828 12.99 -41.59 2.37
CA GLN A 828 13.78 -41.41 3.59
C GLN A 828 13.76 -42.68 4.46
N PRO A 829 14.21 -43.84 3.96
CA PRO A 829 14.18 -45.11 4.69
C PRO A 829 14.99 -45.06 6.00
N PHE A 830 15.98 -44.17 6.07
CA PHE A 830 16.75 -43.93 7.29
C PHE A 830 15.91 -43.29 8.41
N VAL A 831 14.94 -42.42 8.08
CA VAL A 831 14.03 -41.82 9.07
C VAL A 831 13.11 -42.87 9.68
N GLY A 832 12.54 -43.78 8.89
CA GLY A 832 11.78 -44.89 9.47
C GLY A 832 12.64 -45.82 10.31
N LEU A 833 13.91 -46.04 9.95
CA LEU A 833 14.82 -46.84 10.78
C LEU A 833 15.11 -46.15 12.12
N ILE A 834 15.17 -44.82 12.16
CA ILE A 834 15.30 -44.05 13.41
C ILE A 834 14.07 -44.27 14.29
N LYS A 835 12.87 -44.20 13.71
CA LYS A 835 11.60 -44.38 14.43
C LYS A 835 11.38 -45.81 14.92
N GLU A 836 11.69 -46.81 14.08
CA GLU A 836 11.46 -48.23 14.39
C GLU A 836 12.58 -48.87 15.22
N ASN A 837 13.84 -48.57 14.92
CA ASN A 837 15.01 -49.16 15.60
C ASN A 837 16.15 -48.14 15.78
N PRO A 838 15.98 -47.15 16.68
CA PRO A 838 16.95 -46.05 16.86
C PRO A 838 18.34 -46.56 17.28
N ARG A 839 18.41 -47.71 17.97
CA ARG A 839 19.68 -48.34 18.34
C ARG A 839 20.47 -48.78 17.10
N LYS A 840 19.79 -49.34 16.10
CA LYS A 840 20.43 -49.82 14.86
C LYS A 840 20.86 -48.64 13.99
N ALA A 841 20.01 -47.63 13.84
CA ALA A 841 20.35 -46.37 13.16
C ALA A 841 21.59 -45.69 13.79
N LEU A 842 21.61 -45.54 15.13
CA LEU A 842 22.75 -44.96 15.84
C LEU A 842 24.03 -45.80 15.69
N SER A 843 23.90 -47.12 15.63
CA SER A 843 25.04 -48.02 15.43
C SER A 843 25.63 -47.87 14.02
N ALA A 844 24.79 -47.69 13.00
CA ALA A 844 25.23 -47.43 11.63
C ALA A 844 26.03 -46.12 11.52
N LEU A 845 25.52 -45.04 12.12
CA LEU A 845 26.24 -43.76 12.20
C LEU A 845 27.54 -43.86 13.01
N ALA A 846 27.54 -44.62 14.09
CA ALA A 846 28.74 -44.83 14.90
C ALA A 846 29.81 -45.68 14.20
N ILE A 847 29.44 -46.49 13.20
CA ILE A 847 30.39 -47.21 12.35
C ILE A 847 30.94 -46.27 11.28
N ALA A 848 30.09 -45.50 10.61
CA ALA A 848 30.51 -44.48 9.64
C ALA A 848 31.48 -43.46 10.25
N GLY A 849 31.17 -42.96 11.45
CA GLY A 849 32.02 -42.02 12.17
C GLY A 849 33.39 -42.59 12.58
N ARG A 850 33.53 -43.92 12.77
CA ARG A 850 34.85 -44.54 12.99
C ARG A 850 35.75 -44.49 11.75
N GLY A 851 35.15 -44.39 10.56
CA GLY A 851 35.84 -44.13 9.30
C GLY A 851 36.02 -42.64 8.99
N GLY A 852 35.62 -41.74 9.89
CA GLY A 852 35.69 -40.28 9.69
C GLY A 852 34.53 -39.68 8.89
N ASP A 853 33.49 -40.46 8.54
CA ASP A 853 32.32 -40.00 7.77
C ASP A 853 31.18 -39.57 8.72
N TYR A 854 30.83 -38.29 8.69
CA TYR A 854 29.76 -37.68 9.51
C TYR A 854 28.72 -36.97 8.62
N PRO A 855 27.99 -37.72 7.79
CA PRO A 855 27.09 -37.16 6.78
C PRO A 855 25.92 -36.39 7.40
N LYS A 856 25.82 -35.09 7.10
CA LYS A 856 24.76 -34.20 7.59
C LYS A 856 23.36 -34.75 7.30
N GLU A 857 23.15 -35.29 6.10
CA GLU A 857 21.88 -35.84 5.62
C GLU A 857 21.33 -37.01 6.47
N PHE A 858 22.17 -37.68 7.27
CA PHE A 858 21.73 -38.74 8.19
C PHE A 858 21.81 -38.32 9.66
N TRP A 859 22.77 -37.48 10.04
CA TRP A 859 22.84 -36.96 11.40
C TRP A 859 21.72 -35.97 11.72
N SER A 860 21.32 -35.11 10.77
CA SER A 860 20.19 -34.19 10.96
C SER A 860 18.89 -34.92 11.32
N PRO A 861 18.39 -35.89 10.53
CA PRO A 861 17.20 -36.64 10.91
C PRO A 861 17.41 -37.49 12.17
N MET A 862 18.61 -38.04 12.42
CA MET A 862 18.88 -38.76 13.66
C MET A 862 18.70 -37.88 14.90
N ILE A 863 19.03 -36.60 14.81
CA ILE A 863 18.89 -35.63 15.89
C ILE A 863 17.43 -35.14 16.00
N SER A 864 16.78 -34.85 14.87
CA SER A 864 15.45 -34.25 14.82
C SER A 864 14.29 -35.24 15.01
N GLU A 865 14.41 -36.48 14.53
CA GLU A 865 13.32 -37.47 14.46
C GLU A 865 13.41 -38.55 15.55
N LEU A 866 14.30 -38.38 16.52
CA LEU A 866 14.51 -39.35 17.59
C LEU A 866 13.25 -39.49 18.47
N PRO A 867 12.71 -40.71 18.72
CA PRO A 867 11.52 -40.88 19.56
C PRO A 867 11.71 -40.34 20.99
N LYS A 868 10.65 -39.79 21.60
CA LYS A 868 10.71 -39.22 22.97
C LYS A 868 10.81 -40.30 24.06
N ASP A 869 10.30 -41.50 23.80
CA ASP A 869 10.18 -42.63 24.73
C ASP A 869 11.36 -43.62 24.65
N LEU A 870 12.58 -43.11 24.50
CA LEU A 870 13.78 -43.96 24.39
C LEU A 870 14.11 -44.71 25.68
N LYS A 871 14.51 -45.98 25.52
CA LYS A 871 15.14 -46.74 26.60
C LYS A 871 16.36 -45.96 27.15
N PRO A 872 16.54 -45.83 28.49
CA PRO A 872 17.62 -45.06 29.10
C PRO A 872 19.02 -45.34 28.54
N ARG A 873 19.32 -46.62 28.24
CA ARG A 873 20.60 -47.02 27.64
C ARG A 873 20.82 -46.41 26.25
N VAL A 874 19.80 -46.36 25.40
CA VAL A 874 19.91 -45.82 24.03
C VAL A 874 20.06 -44.31 24.09
N ARG A 875 19.29 -43.65 24.96
CA ARG A 875 19.39 -42.21 25.22
C ARG A 875 20.80 -41.81 25.69
N ARG A 876 21.36 -42.51 26.68
CA ARG A 876 22.74 -42.27 27.15
C ARG A 876 23.78 -42.48 26.05
N VAL A 877 23.62 -43.50 25.19
CA VAL A 877 24.55 -43.73 24.07
C VAL A 877 24.44 -42.60 23.04
N PHE A 878 23.23 -42.14 22.70
CA PHE A 878 23.02 -41.02 21.78
C PHE A 878 23.71 -39.74 22.26
N LEU A 879 23.50 -39.34 23.51
CA LEU A 879 24.14 -38.15 24.10
C LEU A 879 25.67 -38.26 24.10
N ASN A 880 26.21 -39.41 24.49
CA ASN A 880 27.66 -39.66 24.42
C ASN A 880 28.22 -39.66 22.98
N ARG A 881 27.38 -39.86 21.96
CA ARG A 881 27.78 -39.74 20.56
C ARG A 881 27.79 -38.29 20.10
N ILE A 882 26.85 -37.46 20.55
CA ILE A 882 26.89 -36.01 20.29
C ILE A 882 28.19 -35.40 20.85
N VAL A 883 28.57 -35.75 22.10
CA VAL A 883 29.84 -35.30 22.73
C VAL A 883 31.10 -35.74 21.97
N ARG A 884 30.99 -36.70 21.04
CA ARG A 884 32.10 -37.22 20.24
C ARG A 884 32.07 -36.76 18.78
N LEU A 885 31.11 -35.91 18.39
CA LEU A 885 31.10 -35.34 17.04
C LEU A 885 32.29 -34.40 16.87
N PRO A 886 33.02 -34.47 15.74
CA PRO A 886 34.11 -33.53 15.46
C PRO A 886 33.55 -32.13 15.15
N VAL A 887 34.40 -31.11 15.33
CA VAL A 887 34.04 -29.69 15.11
C VAL A 887 33.42 -29.46 13.73
N THR A 888 33.98 -30.06 12.67
CA THR A 888 33.46 -29.93 11.30
C THR A 888 32.01 -30.37 11.18
N ALA A 889 31.65 -31.52 11.78
CA ALA A 889 30.28 -32.02 11.79
C ALA A 889 29.35 -31.14 12.63
N LEU A 890 29.83 -30.60 13.76
CA LEU A 890 29.05 -29.68 14.61
C LEU A 890 28.70 -28.40 13.86
N VAL A 891 29.62 -27.84 13.07
CA VAL A 891 29.40 -26.64 12.25
C VAL A 891 28.40 -26.90 11.12
N GLU A 892 28.48 -28.06 10.46
CA GLU A 892 27.52 -28.46 9.42
C GLU A 892 26.10 -28.71 9.97
N LEU A 893 26.01 -29.24 11.19
CA LEU A 893 24.77 -29.57 11.88
C LEU A 893 24.25 -28.45 12.80
N ARG A 894 24.90 -27.28 12.83
CA ARG A 894 24.65 -26.19 13.78
C ARG A 894 23.17 -25.88 14.04
N HIS A 895 22.36 -25.72 12.99
CA HIS A 895 20.94 -25.38 13.10
C HIS A 895 20.11 -26.55 13.62
N THR A 896 20.45 -27.78 13.22
CA THR A 896 19.78 -28.98 13.71
C THR A 896 20.07 -29.21 15.19
N LEU A 897 21.34 -29.09 15.59
CA LEU A 897 21.78 -29.25 16.97
C LEU A 897 21.23 -28.14 17.89
N SER A 898 21.26 -26.89 17.45
CA SER A 898 20.73 -25.77 18.23
C SER A 898 19.21 -25.87 18.44
N ASN A 899 18.45 -26.25 17.40
CA ASN A 899 17.01 -26.51 17.52
C ASN A 899 16.73 -27.65 18.50
N TRP A 900 17.53 -28.72 18.41
CA TRP A 900 17.36 -29.87 19.28
C TRP A 900 17.66 -29.52 20.74
N LEU A 901 18.73 -28.76 21.01
CA LEU A 901 19.05 -28.26 22.36
C LEU A 901 17.94 -27.38 22.90
N GLU A 902 17.43 -26.44 22.11
CA GLU A 902 16.30 -25.59 22.50
C GLU A 902 15.11 -26.44 22.95
N GLN A 903 14.78 -27.53 22.24
CA GLN A 903 13.61 -28.35 22.56
C GLN A 903 13.85 -29.41 23.65
N ASN A 904 15.10 -29.85 23.87
CA ASN A 904 15.39 -31.08 24.63
C ASN A 904 16.40 -30.91 25.78
N LEU A 905 16.99 -29.72 26.00
CA LEU A 905 17.99 -29.54 27.05
C LEU A 905 17.43 -29.84 28.44
N ALA A 906 16.23 -29.33 28.77
CA ALA A 906 15.57 -29.57 30.07
C ALA A 906 15.45 -31.07 30.39
N ALA A 907 14.82 -31.82 29.47
CA ALA A 907 14.64 -33.25 29.63
C ALA A 907 15.99 -34.01 29.68
N THR A 908 17.04 -33.48 29.06
CA THR A 908 18.38 -34.09 29.04
C THR A 908 19.09 -33.89 30.38
N LEU A 909 18.97 -32.70 30.98
CA LEU A 909 19.49 -32.41 32.31
C LEU A 909 18.76 -33.22 33.39
N GLU A 910 17.44 -33.37 33.29
CA GLU A 910 16.66 -34.25 34.18
C GLU A 910 17.08 -35.71 34.09
N PHE A 911 17.56 -36.15 32.92
CA PHE A 911 18.00 -37.52 32.70
C PHE A 911 19.41 -37.77 33.26
N ASP A 912 20.35 -36.86 33.00
CA ASP A 912 21.75 -36.96 33.38
C ASP A 912 22.38 -35.56 33.31
N GLU A 913 22.45 -34.86 34.44
CA GLU A 913 22.84 -33.44 34.50
C GLU A 913 24.24 -33.19 33.94
N ASP A 914 25.24 -33.94 34.40
CA ASP A 914 26.64 -33.81 33.95
C ASP A 914 26.75 -34.06 32.44
N LEU A 915 26.07 -35.09 31.93
CA LEU A 915 26.10 -35.42 30.51
C LEU A 915 25.32 -34.39 29.66
N GLY A 916 24.22 -33.85 30.18
CA GLY A 916 23.45 -32.81 29.51
C GLY A 916 24.26 -31.52 29.35
N TRP A 917 24.97 -31.09 30.39
CA TRP A 917 25.90 -29.96 30.31
C TRP A 917 27.09 -30.24 29.38
N ALA A 918 27.66 -31.44 29.44
CA ALA A 918 28.74 -31.83 28.52
C ALA A 918 28.29 -31.81 27.05
N VAL A 919 27.05 -32.20 26.74
CA VAL A 919 26.47 -32.11 25.39
C VAL A 919 26.31 -30.64 24.98
N TYR A 920 25.73 -29.81 25.85
CA TYR A 920 25.55 -28.38 25.59
C TYR A 920 26.90 -27.70 25.29
N ASP A 921 27.89 -27.88 26.15
CA ASP A 921 29.20 -27.25 26.05
C ASP A 921 29.95 -27.70 24.79
N HIS A 922 29.91 -29.00 24.48
CA HIS A 922 30.57 -29.54 23.29
C HIS A 922 29.96 -29.00 22.00
N VAL A 923 28.63 -28.93 21.92
CA VAL A 923 27.94 -28.37 20.76
C VAL A 923 28.23 -26.87 20.62
N ILE A 924 28.16 -26.11 21.71
CA ILE A 924 28.46 -24.68 21.70
C ILE A 924 29.90 -24.41 21.28
N GLU A 925 30.90 -25.02 21.93
CA GLU A 925 32.31 -24.76 21.58
C GLU A 925 32.63 -25.23 20.15
N GLY A 926 31.97 -26.29 19.67
CA GLY A 926 32.03 -26.71 18.27
C GLY A 926 31.48 -25.67 17.29
N ILE A 927 30.33 -25.06 17.61
CA ILE A 927 29.74 -23.98 16.79
C ILE A 927 30.63 -22.73 16.84
N LEU A 928 31.09 -22.32 18.02
CA LEU A 928 31.90 -21.11 18.20
C LEU A 928 33.28 -21.24 17.53
N SER A 929 33.88 -22.42 17.53
CA SER A 929 35.15 -22.67 16.83
C SER A 929 35.02 -22.65 15.30
N GLY A 930 33.81 -22.73 14.75
CA GLY A 930 33.51 -22.56 13.34
C GLY A 930 33.53 -21.10 12.83
N GLY A 931 33.75 -20.12 13.72
CA GLY A 931 33.84 -18.70 13.35
C GLY A 931 32.48 -18.04 13.05
N ALA A 932 32.51 -16.88 12.38
CA ALA A 932 31.33 -16.05 12.17
C ALA A 932 30.24 -16.71 11.30
N ASP A 933 30.63 -17.52 10.30
CA ASP A 933 29.68 -18.22 9.43
C ASP A 933 28.88 -19.30 10.19
N ALA A 934 29.49 -19.90 11.21
CA ALA A 934 28.86 -20.93 12.03
C ALA A 934 27.84 -20.35 13.03
N THR A 935 27.87 -19.05 13.31
CA THR A 935 26.92 -18.38 14.22
C THR A 935 25.81 -17.62 13.49
N ARG A 936 25.89 -17.55 12.15
CA ARG A 936 24.97 -16.83 11.27
C ARG A 936 23.52 -17.34 11.38
N SER A 937 22.57 -16.42 11.41
CA SER A 937 21.14 -16.71 11.42
C SER A 937 20.67 -17.35 10.12
N GLY A 938 19.76 -18.32 10.23
CA GLY A 938 19.06 -18.91 9.08
C GLY A 938 17.95 -18.01 8.51
N PHE A 939 17.68 -16.87 9.15
CA PHE A 939 16.77 -15.86 8.63
C PHE A 939 17.43 -15.10 7.46
N GLY A 940 16.83 -15.23 6.28
CA GLY A 940 17.33 -14.68 5.03
C GLY A 940 17.19 -13.17 4.92
N GLU A 941 17.74 -12.61 3.85
CA GLU A 941 17.61 -11.19 3.54
C GLU A 941 16.18 -10.85 3.13
N VAL A 942 15.68 -9.70 3.60
CA VAL A 942 14.36 -9.22 3.21
C VAL A 942 14.47 -8.58 1.84
N ILE A 943 14.02 -9.30 0.83
CA ILE A 943 13.94 -8.82 -0.54
C ILE A 943 12.66 -7.99 -0.66
N ARG A 944 12.78 -6.67 -0.75
CA ARG A 944 11.66 -5.78 -1.15
C ARG A 944 11.98 -5.19 -2.50
N ASN A 945 11.04 -5.27 -3.42
CA ASN A 945 11.21 -4.77 -4.78
C ASN A 945 12.47 -5.34 -5.45
N GLY A 946 12.79 -6.62 -5.15
CA GLY A 946 13.95 -7.35 -5.67
C GLY A 946 15.31 -6.68 -5.46
N GLU A 947 15.40 -5.73 -4.53
CA GLU A 947 16.65 -5.30 -3.93
C GLU A 947 16.73 -5.89 -2.53
N VAL A 948 17.94 -6.29 -2.14
CA VAL A 948 18.22 -6.65 -0.76
C VAL A 948 18.04 -5.38 0.06
N VAL A 949 16.97 -5.29 0.84
CA VAL A 949 16.85 -4.22 1.84
C VAL A 949 17.92 -4.53 2.88
N ILE A 950 18.94 -3.68 2.94
CA ILE A 950 19.99 -3.78 3.94
C ILE A 950 19.37 -3.50 5.30
N GLN A 951 18.87 -4.55 5.94
CA GLN A 951 18.38 -4.53 7.31
C GLN A 951 19.48 -4.99 8.24
N SER A 952 19.48 -4.45 9.44
CA SER A 952 20.37 -4.94 10.48
C SER A 952 20.04 -6.40 10.79
N ARG A 953 21.09 -7.21 10.85
CA ARG A 953 21.02 -8.62 11.27
C ARG A 953 21.19 -8.75 12.80
N ARG A 954 21.41 -7.63 13.50
CA ARG A 954 21.61 -7.55 14.95
C ARG A 954 20.29 -7.42 15.69
N THR A 955 19.29 -8.22 15.27
CA THR A 955 17.90 -8.12 15.74
C THR A 955 17.44 -9.39 16.44
N PHE A 956 16.40 -9.28 17.27
CA PHE A 956 15.78 -10.39 17.99
C PHE A 956 15.20 -11.44 17.03
N SER A 957 14.63 -11.03 15.90
CA SER A 957 14.13 -11.95 14.86
C SER A 957 15.25 -12.82 14.28
N HIS A 958 16.43 -12.24 14.04
CA HIS A 958 17.61 -13.00 13.62
C HIS A 958 18.12 -13.89 14.75
N ALA A 959 18.07 -13.42 16.00
CA ALA A 959 18.50 -14.15 17.19
C ALA A 959 17.73 -15.45 17.41
N ILE A 960 16.39 -15.42 17.38
CA ILE A 960 15.56 -16.64 17.57
C ILE A 960 15.71 -17.66 16.44
N ASN A 961 16.28 -17.25 15.30
CA ASN A 961 16.57 -18.11 14.15
C ASN A 961 18.07 -18.49 14.03
N GLY A 962 18.92 -17.95 14.91
CA GLY A 962 20.35 -18.20 14.96
C GLY A 962 20.74 -19.40 15.83
N PRO A 963 21.80 -20.15 15.48
CA PRO A 963 22.26 -21.29 16.28
C PRO A 963 22.57 -20.91 17.73
N VAL A 964 23.33 -19.83 17.92
CA VAL A 964 23.72 -19.33 19.25
C VAL A 964 22.52 -18.78 20.02
N GLY A 965 21.58 -18.13 19.33
CA GLY A 965 20.37 -17.61 19.96
C GLY A 965 19.45 -18.73 20.47
N LYS A 966 19.24 -19.80 19.69
CA LYS A 966 18.47 -20.97 20.14
C LYS A 966 19.09 -21.68 21.34
N CYS A 967 20.42 -21.79 21.37
CA CYS A 967 21.12 -22.29 22.56
C CYS A 967 20.96 -21.35 23.77
N THR A 968 20.96 -20.03 23.55
CA THR A 968 20.66 -19.04 24.60
C THR A 968 19.23 -19.22 25.13
N GLN A 969 18.24 -19.44 24.26
CA GLN A 969 16.86 -19.74 24.66
C GLN A 969 16.77 -21.04 25.47
N ALA A 970 17.53 -22.08 25.08
CA ALA A 970 17.61 -23.33 25.83
C ALA A 970 18.05 -23.08 27.29
N LEU A 971 19.05 -22.22 27.52
CA LEU A 971 19.53 -21.87 28.85
C LEU A 971 18.44 -21.19 29.70
N PHE A 972 17.62 -20.31 29.11
CA PHE A 972 16.50 -19.69 29.82
C PHE A 972 15.37 -20.68 30.13
N GLN A 973 15.13 -21.66 29.26
CA GLN A 973 14.07 -22.66 29.46
C GLN A 973 14.38 -23.65 30.58
N VAL A 974 15.66 -23.92 30.86
CA VAL A 974 16.10 -24.85 31.93
C VAL A 974 16.27 -24.17 33.29
N MET A 975 15.94 -22.89 33.40
CA MET A 975 15.97 -22.20 34.69
C MET A 975 14.90 -22.79 35.64
N PRO A 976 15.24 -23.14 36.89
CA PRO A 976 14.35 -23.80 37.82
C PRO A 976 13.05 -23.01 38.09
N SER A 977 11.91 -23.71 38.04
CA SER A 977 10.57 -23.16 38.34
C SER A 977 10.47 -22.54 39.76
N GLU A 978 11.27 -23.06 40.70
CA GLU A 978 11.27 -22.68 42.12
C GLU A 978 11.99 -21.35 42.40
N GLU A 979 12.74 -20.81 41.42
CA GLU A 979 13.54 -19.58 41.53
C GLU A 979 12.79 -18.32 41.07
N LYS A 980 11.45 -18.34 40.99
CA LYS A 980 10.62 -17.17 40.62
C LYS A 980 10.37 -16.19 41.78
N LYS A 981 11.26 -16.13 42.76
CA LYS A 981 11.21 -15.18 43.90
C LYS A 981 12.28 -14.12 43.71
N ALA A 982 12.02 -12.90 44.19
CA ALA A 982 13.01 -11.83 44.13
C ALA A 982 14.31 -12.24 44.81
N GLY A 983 15.46 -12.08 44.12
CA GLY A 983 16.78 -12.38 44.68
C GLY A 983 17.14 -13.87 44.79
N SER A 984 16.48 -14.76 44.06
CA SER A 984 16.83 -16.20 43.98
C SER A 984 18.19 -16.48 43.34
N LEU A 985 18.75 -15.51 42.61
CA LEU A 985 20.01 -15.58 41.86
C LEU A 985 19.99 -16.59 40.72
N ILE A 986 20.70 -16.29 39.63
CA ILE A 986 20.82 -17.21 38.50
C ILE A 986 21.88 -18.27 38.85
N PRO A 987 21.60 -19.57 38.64
CA PRO A 987 22.58 -20.62 38.87
C PRO A 987 23.89 -20.35 38.11
N TYR A 988 25.03 -20.50 38.79
CA TYR A 988 26.35 -20.19 38.22
C TYR A 988 26.65 -20.98 36.93
N SER A 989 26.16 -22.23 36.85
CA SER A 989 26.27 -23.07 35.67
C SER A 989 25.60 -22.46 34.43
N ILE A 990 24.47 -21.77 34.60
CA ILE A 990 23.77 -21.10 33.50
C ILE A 990 24.41 -19.75 33.21
N LYS A 991 24.69 -18.98 34.26
CA LYS A 991 25.27 -17.63 34.18
C LYS A 991 26.61 -17.61 33.43
N SER A 992 27.55 -18.48 33.79
CA SER A 992 28.85 -18.58 33.11
C SER A 992 28.72 -18.94 31.62
N ARG A 993 27.69 -19.69 31.23
CA ARG A 993 27.43 -20.04 29.82
C ARG A 993 26.83 -18.89 29.04
N ILE A 994 25.92 -18.11 29.63
CA ILE A 994 25.40 -16.88 28.99
C ILE A 994 26.55 -15.88 28.81
N GLU A 995 27.39 -15.69 29.84
CA GLU A 995 28.56 -14.81 29.79
C GLU A 995 29.55 -15.25 28.68
N ARG A 996 29.78 -16.55 28.53
CA ARG A 996 30.60 -17.10 27.44
C ARG A 996 30.03 -16.73 26.07
N LEU A 997 28.71 -16.77 25.90
CA LEU A 997 28.05 -16.48 24.63
C LEU A 997 28.01 -14.99 24.28
N PHE A 998 28.15 -14.06 25.24
CA PHE A 998 28.33 -12.63 24.95
C PHE A 998 29.60 -12.31 24.15
N THR A 999 30.54 -13.26 24.06
CA THR A 999 31.78 -13.14 23.28
C THR A 999 31.81 -14.06 22.07
N ALA A 1000 30.66 -14.60 21.65
CA ALA A 1000 30.56 -15.46 20.48
C ALA A 1000 30.93 -14.69 19.18
N PRO A 1001 31.62 -15.34 18.22
CA PRO A 1001 32.03 -14.69 16.97
C PRO A 1001 30.82 -14.41 16.07
N GLY A 1002 30.98 -13.46 15.15
CA GLY A 1002 29.94 -13.09 14.17
C GLY A 1002 28.66 -12.57 14.83
N GLU A 1003 27.51 -13.01 14.33
CA GLU A 1003 26.19 -12.61 14.84
C GLU A 1003 25.87 -13.24 16.22
N GLY A 1004 26.67 -14.21 16.67
CA GLY A 1004 26.40 -15.00 17.87
C GLY A 1004 26.25 -14.16 19.14
N ALA A 1005 27.17 -13.21 19.37
CA ALA A 1005 27.11 -12.34 20.54
C ALA A 1005 25.86 -11.45 20.51
N ASP A 1006 25.54 -10.86 19.36
CA ASP A 1006 24.37 -10.01 19.17
C ASP A 1006 23.07 -10.79 19.41
N HIS A 1007 23.00 -12.05 18.96
CA HIS A 1007 21.86 -12.93 19.20
C HIS A 1007 21.65 -13.21 20.70
N THR A 1008 22.71 -13.56 21.42
CA THR A 1008 22.65 -13.79 22.86
C THR A 1008 22.24 -12.52 23.61
N ILE A 1009 22.78 -11.37 23.23
CA ILE A 1009 22.44 -10.08 23.83
C ILE A 1009 20.95 -9.78 23.63
N ALA A 1010 20.44 -9.85 22.40
CA ALA A 1010 19.03 -9.57 22.12
C ALA A 1010 18.05 -10.49 22.90
N ILE A 1011 18.37 -11.77 23.01
CA ILE A 1011 17.53 -12.72 23.79
C ILE A 1011 17.62 -12.44 25.29
N THR A 1012 18.81 -12.10 25.78
CA THR A 1012 19.03 -11.84 27.21
C THR A 1012 18.37 -10.54 27.64
N THR A 1013 18.49 -9.46 26.86
CA THR A 1013 17.87 -8.17 27.16
C THR A 1013 16.35 -8.18 27.03
N ARG A 1014 15.76 -9.04 26.17
CA ARG A 1014 14.31 -9.28 26.18
C ARG A 1014 13.80 -9.71 27.57
N ASN A 1015 14.62 -10.45 28.32
CA ASN A 1015 14.30 -10.95 29.67
C ASN A 1015 14.77 -9.99 30.78
N LEU A 1016 15.21 -8.77 30.48
CA LEU A 1016 15.85 -7.86 31.43
C LEU A 1016 15.00 -7.56 32.66
N ASN A 1017 13.69 -7.31 32.50
CA ASN A 1017 12.79 -7.07 33.64
C ASN A 1017 12.79 -8.24 34.64
N TRP A 1018 12.73 -9.47 34.13
CA TRP A 1018 12.74 -10.68 34.95
C TRP A 1018 14.12 -10.92 35.58
N LEU A 1019 15.21 -10.70 34.82
CA LEU A 1019 16.58 -10.82 35.31
C LEU A 1019 16.89 -9.80 36.40
N MET A 1020 16.37 -8.58 36.29
CA MET A 1020 16.48 -7.54 37.32
C MET A 1020 15.68 -7.87 38.58
N PHE A 1021 14.63 -8.67 38.47
CA PHE A 1021 13.88 -9.17 39.62
C PHE A 1021 14.61 -10.33 40.32
N VAL A 1022 15.24 -11.23 39.56
CA VAL A 1022 15.87 -12.46 40.06
C VAL A 1022 17.33 -12.27 40.53
N ASP A 1023 18.16 -11.60 39.72
CA ASP A 1023 19.57 -11.32 40.01
C ASP A 1023 19.93 -9.88 39.58
N PRO A 1024 19.47 -8.87 40.36
CA PRO A 1024 19.68 -7.46 40.04
C PRO A 1024 21.16 -7.06 39.99
N ALA A 1025 22.03 -7.72 40.75
CA ALA A 1025 23.46 -7.43 40.74
C ALA A 1025 24.06 -7.78 39.38
N TRP A 1026 23.74 -8.98 38.88
CA TRP A 1026 24.22 -9.42 37.58
C TRP A 1026 23.67 -8.58 36.43
N ALA A 1027 22.36 -8.30 36.44
CA ALA A 1027 21.74 -7.50 35.38
C ALA A 1027 22.27 -6.05 35.35
N LYS A 1028 22.56 -5.44 36.51
CA LYS A 1028 23.21 -4.12 36.60
C LYS A 1028 24.64 -4.12 36.09
N GLU A 1029 25.39 -5.19 36.32
CA GLU A 1029 26.78 -5.32 35.87
C GLU A 1029 26.87 -5.57 34.36
N TRP A 1030 26.02 -6.45 33.81
CA TRP A 1030 26.16 -6.94 32.44
C TRP A 1030 25.18 -6.35 31.43
N LEU A 1031 23.95 -6.02 31.82
CA LEU A 1031 22.88 -5.68 30.86
C LEU A 1031 22.53 -4.19 30.84
N ILE A 1032 22.63 -3.50 31.97
CA ILE A 1032 22.39 -2.06 32.01
C ILE A 1032 23.44 -1.28 31.21
N PRO A 1033 24.77 -1.54 31.33
CA PRO A 1033 25.78 -0.76 30.62
C PRO A 1033 25.71 -0.90 29.10
N ILE A 1034 25.27 -2.06 28.59
CA ILE A 1034 25.17 -2.31 27.16
C ILE A 1034 23.98 -1.59 26.50
N LEU A 1035 23.06 -1.00 27.29
CA LEU A 1035 21.98 -0.15 26.79
C LEU A 1035 22.41 1.32 26.59
N ASP A 1036 23.62 1.70 26.99
CA ASP A 1036 24.18 3.00 26.58
C ASP A 1036 24.29 3.03 25.05
N LEU A 1037 23.70 4.04 24.41
CA LEU A 1037 23.63 4.18 22.95
C LEU A 1037 25.02 4.21 22.28
N LYS A 1038 26.09 4.50 23.05
CA LYS A 1038 27.49 4.48 22.58
C LYS A 1038 28.13 3.10 22.66
N HIS A 1039 27.51 2.16 23.37
CA HIS A 1039 28.05 0.82 23.54
C HIS A 1039 27.93 0.03 22.22
N PRO A 1040 28.95 -0.73 21.78
CA PRO A 1040 28.88 -1.49 20.53
C PRO A 1040 27.72 -2.49 20.45
N ALA A 1041 27.26 -2.99 21.60
CA ALA A 1041 26.13 -3.91 21.72
C ALA A 1041 24.76 -3.24 21.98
N ALA A 1042 24.68 -1.90 21.91
CA ALA A 1042 23.43 -1.18 22.15
C ALA A 1042 22.31 -1.60 21.21
N GLU A 1043 22.63 -1.82 19.95
CA GLU A 1043 21.67 -2.18 18.91
C GLU A 1043 20.91 -3.48 19.21
N PRO A 1044 21.57 -4.64 19.35
CA PRO A 1044 20.88 -5.88 19.73
C PRO A 1044 20.25 -5.79 21.12
N ALA A 1045 20.86 -5.05 22.06
CA ALA A 1045 20.32 -4.88 23.40
C ALA A 1045 18.95 -4.19 23.40
N TRP A 1046 18.83 -3.03 22.72
CA TRP A 1046 17.58 -2.29 22.59
C TRP A 1046 16.57 -3.01 21.71
N ASN A 1047 17.00 -3.64 20.61
CA ASN A 1047 16.11 -4.41 19.76
C ASN A 1047 15.46 -5.58 20.53
N GLY A 1048 16.26 -6.32 21.29
CA GLY A 1048 15.79 -7.38 22.17
C GLY A 1048 14.84 -6.90 23.26
N TYR A 1049 15.20 -5.80 23.93
CA TYR A 1049 14.39 -5.27 25.02
C TYR A 1049 13.06 -4.70 24.55
N LEU A 1050 13.04 -3.96 23.45
CA LEU A 1050 11.81 -3.45 22.83
C LEU A 1050 10.94 -4.56 22.24
N HIS A 1051 11.46 -5.76 22.02
CA HIS A 1051 10.65 -6.94 21.65
C HIS A 1051 9.84 -7.48 22.84
N CYS A 1052 10.17 -7.09 24.08
CA CYS A 1052 9.37 -7.41 25.26
C CYS A 1052 7.97 -6.78 25.16
N ASN A 1053 6.96 -7.48 25.69
CA ASN A 1053 5.60 -6.95 25.79
C ASN A 1053 5.41 -6.10 27.06
N ASP A 1054 6.25 -6.33 28.07
CA ASP A 1054 6.17 -5.64 29.36
C ASP A 1054 7.00 -4.35 29.34
N MET A 1055 6.41 -3.28 29.87
CA MET A 1055 7.10 -2.00 30.09
C MET A 1055 8.29 -2.18 31.05
N PRO A 1056 9.33 -1.32 30.97
CA PRO A 1056 10.39 -1.31 31.95
C PRO A 1056 9.86 -1.28 33.39
N SER A 1057 10.28 -2.26 34.18
CA SER A 1057 10.07 -2.23 35.63
C SER A 1057 10.69 -0.95 36.21
N ILE A 1058 10.15 -0.42 37.31
CA ILE A 1058 10.64 0.84 37.92
C ILE A 1058 12.17 0.78 38.13
N ALA A 1059 12.68 -0.34 38.65
CA ALA A 1059 14.11 -0.54 38.88
C ALA A 1059 14.96 -0.48 37.60
N VAL A 1060 14.43 -0.91 36.45
CA VAL A 1060 15.11 -0.76 35.16
C VAL A 1060 14.96 0.65 34.63
N ALA A 1061 13.74 1.18 34.66
CA ALA A 1061 13.38 2.50 34.13
C ALA A 1061 14.25 3.61 34.73
N GLU A 1062 14.50 3.60 36.03
CA GLU A 1062 15.39 4.56 36.70
C GLU A 1062 16.82 4.53 36.16
N LEU A 1063 17.35 3.34 35.87
CA LEU A 1063 18.71 3.15 35.41
C LEU A 1063 18.87 3.49 33.92
N ILE A 1064 17.86 3.20 33.11
CA ILE A 1064 17.93 3.38 31.66
C ILE A 1064 17.42 4.75 31.19
N LYS A 1065 16.74 5.53 32.04
CA LYS A 1065 16.16 6.83 31.68
C LYS A 1065 17.12 7.72 30.87
N PRO A 1066 18.39 7.92 31.26
CA PRO A 1066 19.30 8.79 30.49
C PRO A 1066 19.52 8.34 29.04
N TYR A 1067 19.53 7.02 28.82
CA TYR A 1067 19.66 6.42 27.50
C TYR A 1067 18.32 6.43 26.76
N PHE A 1068 17.23 6.20 27.49
CA PHE A 1068 15.89 6.05 26.93
C PHE A 1068 15.34 7.35 26.35
N LEU A 1069 15.68 8.51 26.95
CA LEU A 1069 15.27 9.82 26.46
C LEU A 1069 15.81 10.15 25.06
N ASN A 1070 17.01 9.65 24.71
CA ASN A 1070 17.64 9.89 23.40
C ASN A 1070 17.50 8.70 22.44
N LEU A 1071 16.69 7.71 22.81
CA LEU A 1071 16.59 6.45 22.10
C LEU A 1071 15.89 6.60 20.74
N ILE A 1072 14.88 7.47 20.65
CA ILE A 1072 14.04 7.60 19.46
C ILE A 1072 14.84 8.05 18.22
N PRO A 1073 15.60 9.16 18.25
CA PRO A 1073 16.42 9.57 17.11
C PRO A 1073 17.45 8.51 16.72
N TRP A 1074 17.98 7.79 17.71
CA TRP A 1074 18.95 6.74 17.47
C TRP A 1074 18.33 5.51 16.81
N ILE A 1075 17.15 5.04 17.25
CA ILE A 1075 16.42 3.94 16.59
C ILE A 1075 16.01 4.31 15.17
N GLU A 1076 15.58 5.55 14.93
CA GLU A 1076 15.19 5.98 13.57
C GLU A 1076 16.38 6.01 12.60
N SER A 1077 17.63 6.05 13.10
CA SER A 1077 18.83 5.87 12.29
C SER A 1077 19.17 4.40 11.96
N LEU A 1078 18.50 3.43 12.60
CA LEU A 1078 18.75 2.00 12.45
C LEU A 1078 17.73 1.35 11.51
N SER A 1079 18.21 0.47 10.63
CA SER A 1079 17.38 -0.23 9.65
C SER A 1079 16.83 -1.56 10.22
N TRP A 1080 15.84 -1.49 11.10
CA TRP A 1080 15.17 -2.67 11.68
C TRP A 1080 13.93 -3.13 10.89
N GLU A 1081 13.52 -4.40 11.07
CA GLU A 1081 12.32 -4.98 10.45
C GLU A 1081 11.01 -4.29 10.88
N LYS A 1082 10.97 -3.82 12.13
CA LYS A 1082 9.81 -3.15 12.75
C LYS A 1082 10.21 -1.76 13.21
N ASN A 1083 9.32 -0.79 13.01
CA ASN A 1083 9.50 0.54 13.59
C ASN A 1083 9.20 0.51 15.09
N TYR A 1084 10.24 0.36 15.91
CA TYR A 1084 10.14 0.36 17.36
C TYR A 1084 10.12 1.77 17.99
N SER A 1085 10.28 2.85 17.20
CA SER A 1085 10.20 4.22 17.72
C SER A 1085 8.81 4.51 18.30
N VAL A 1086 7.76 3.98 17.65
CA VAL A 1086 6.38 4.03 18.14
C VAL A 1086 6.26 3.36 19.51
N ARG A 1087 6.80 2.14 19.68
CA ARG A 1087 6.73 1.41 20.96
C ARG A 1087 7.50 2.14 22.07
N ALA A 1088 8.72 2.61 21.78
CA ALA A 1088 9.52 3.37 22.72
C ALA A 1088 8.78 4.64 23.19
N SER A 1089 8.18 5.39 22.26
CA SER A 1089 7.40 6.57 22.58
C SER A 1089 6.18 6.26 23.45
N GLN A 1090 5.46 5.16 23.16
CA GLN A 1090 4.32 4.70 23.98
C GLN A 1090 4.73 4.36 25.41
N TRP A 1091 5.87 3.67 25.60
CA TRP A 1091 6.41 3.38 26.94
C TRP A 1091 6.75 4.66 27.71
N LEU A 1092 7.42 5.63 27.08
CA LEU A 1092 7.71 6.93 27.69
C LEU A 1092 6.42 7.68 28.04
N GLY A 1093 5.41 7.61 27.17
CA GLY A 1093 4.08 8.15 27.41
C GLY A 1093 3.37 7.49 28.61
N LEU A 1094 3.42 6.15 28.72
CA LEU A 1094 2.87 5.42 29.87
C LEU A 1094 3.56 5.82 31.17
N MET A 1095 4.88 5.87 31.18
CA MET A 1095 5.65 6.29 32.35
C MET A 1095 5.24 7.71 32.78
N ARG A 1096 5.15 8.65 31.82
CA ARG A 1096 4.71 10.03 32.07
C ARG A 1096 3.28 10.11 32.63
N MET A 1097 2.35 9.32 32.10
CA MET A 1097 0.93 9.38 32.47
C MET A 1097 0.60 8.67 33.79
N PHE A 1098 1.15 7.47 34.01
CA PHE A 1098 0.78 6.63 35.15
C PHE A 1098 1.68 6.85 36.37
N HIS A 1099 2.88 7.38 36.16
CA HIS A 1099 3.90 7.55 37.21
C HIS A 1099 4.60 8.92 37.15
N PRO A 1100 3.88 10.07 37.08
CA PRO A 1100 4.47 11.38 36.78
C PRO A 1100 5.49 11.89 37.81
N ASP A 1101 5.41 11.40 39.05
CA ASP A 1101 6.26 11.81 40.18
C ASP A 1101 7.46 10.87 40.41
N GLU A 1102 7.54 9.76 39.66
CA GLU A 1102 8.65 8.81 39.78
C GLU A 1102 9.92 9.36 39.10
N PRO A 1103 11.12 9.23 39.71
CA PRO A 1103 12.38 9.68 39.10
C PRO A 1103 12.65 9.08 37.73
N SER A 1104 12.15 7.86 37.50
CA SER A 1104 12.23 7.13 36.23
C SER A 1104 11.41 7.74 35.09
N SER A 1105 10.38 8.54 35.40
CA SER A 1105 9.47 9.08 34.39
C SER A 1105 10.01 10.33 33.72
N PRO A 1106 9.71 10.55 32.42
CA PRO A 1106 10.03 11.81 31.76
C PRO A 1106 9.35 13.00 32.45
N SER A 1107 10.09 14.09 32.61
CA SER A 1107 9.52 15.39 32.95
C SER A 1107 8.72 15.97 31.79
N ARG A 1108 7.91 17.00 32.04
CA ARG A 1108 7.12 17.68 31.00
C ARG A 1108 7.98 18.17 29.83
N ASN A 1109 9.14 18.75 30.12
CA ASN A 1109 10.05 19.27 29.10
C ASN A 1109 10.71 18.15 28.30
N GLU A 1110 11.10 17.06 28.97
CA GLU A 1110 11.67 15.87 28.30
C GLU A 1110 10.63 15.21 27.39
N MET A 1111 9.40 15.00 27.88
CA MET A 1111 8.31 14.43 27.06
C MET A 1111 8.00 15.32 25.84
N ARG A 1112 7.98 16.65 26.00
CA ARG A 1112 7.80 17.56 24.87
C ARG A 1112 8.94 17.48 23.87
N SER A 1113 10.20 17.35 24.32
CA SER A 1113 11.34 17.17 23.42
C SER A 1113 11.21 15.88 22.61
N ILE A 1114 10.87 14.77 23.28
CA ILE A 1114 10.62 13.48 22.64
C ILE A 1114 9.55 13.61 21.54
N LEU A 1115 8.42 14.25 21.84
CA LEU A 1115 7.33 14.41 20.86
C LEU A 1115 7.71 15.30 19.66
N ARG A 1116 8.66 16.22 19.83
CA ARG A 1116 9.23 17.03 18.73
C ARG A 1116 10.16 16.20 17.84
N GLU A 1117 10.94 15.31 18.45
CA GLU A 1117 11.91 14.46 17.76
C GLU A 1117 11.27 13.29 16.99
N LEU A 1118 10.04 12.89 17.33
CA LEU A 1118 9.30 11.89 16.56
C LEU A 1118 9.10 12.33 15.09
N SER A 1119 9.28 11.38 14.16
CA SER A 1119 8.76 11.49 12.80
C SER A 1119 7.24 11.75 12.76
N ASP A 1120 6.73 12.35 11.68
CA ASP A 1120 5.30 12.67 11.56
C ASP A 1120 4.42 11.41 11.69
N GLU A 1121 4.83 10.31 11.06
CA GLU A 1121 4.15 9.01 11.17
C GLU A 1121 4.11 8.50 12.62
N ALA A 1122 5.25 8.49 13.33
CA ALA A 1122 5.31 8.00 14.69
C ALA A 1122 4.50 8.88 15.66
N ARG A 1123 4.52 10.20 15.46
CA ARG A 1123 3.69 11.15 16.22
C ARG A 1123 2.20 10.90 15.98
N ASN A 1124 1.77 10.67 14.73
CA ASN A 1124 0.38 10.38 14.40
C ASN A 1124 -0.08 9.04 14.98
N ARG A 1125 0.78 8.01 14.96
CA ARG A 1125 0.53 6.73 15.63
C ARG A 1125 0.46 6.87 17.16
N PHE A 1126 1.25 7.76 17.75
CA PHE A 1126 1.16 8.09 19.17
C PHE A 1126 -0.19 8.75 19.52
N ILE A 1127 -0.72 9.65 18.68
CA ILE A 1127 -2.08 10.20 18.83
C ILE A 1127 -3.11 9.08 18.82
N SER A 1128 -3.10 8.19 17.82
CA SER A 1128 -4.04 7.06 17.78
C SER A 1128 -3.96 6.16 19.02
N TRP A 1129 -2.74 5.96 19.55
CA TRP A 1129 -2.55 5.21 20.78
C TRP A 1129 -3.13 5.89 22.03
N LEU A 1130 -3.10 7.22 22.12
CA LEU A 1130 -3.79 7.94 23.20
C LEU A 1130 -5.30 7.65 23.22
N GLY A 1131 -5.90 7.40 22.06
CA GLY A 1131 -7.30 6.95 21.95
C GLY A 1131 -7.55 5.64 22.70
N LEU A 1132 -6.66 4.65 22.52
CA LEU A 1132 -6.71 3.38 23.26
C LEU A 1132 -6.52 3.57 24.77
N VAL A 1133 -5.64 4.48 25.19
CA VAL A 1133 -5.42 4.81 26.61
C VAL A 1133 -6.68 5.42 27.22
N GLY A 1134 -7.32 6.34 26.51
CA GLY A 1134 -8.57 6.97 26.92
C GLY A 1134 -9.70 5.97 27.13
N GLN A 1135 -9.84 5.00 26.22
CA GLN A 1135 -10.91 3.99 26.26
C GLN A 1135 -10.71 2.88 27.29
N LYS A 1136 -9.48 2.37 27.44
CA LYS A 1136 -9.22 1.15 28.25
C LYS A 1136 -9.08 1.42 29.74
N ASN A 1137 -8.92 2.67 30.17
CA ASN A 1137 -8.70 3.03 31.56
C ASN A 1137 -9.90 3.77 32.17
N GLU A 1138 -10.22 3.47 33.43
CA GLU A 1138 -11.26 4.20 34.17
C GLU A 1138 -10.91 5.69 34.25
N SER A 1139 -11.80 6.55 33.75
CA SER A 1139 -11.55 7.99 33.60
C SER A 1139 -10.26 8.33 32.81
N GLY A 1140 -9.85 7.46 31.89
CA GLY A 1140 -8.57 7.56 31.19
C GLY A 1140 -8.37 8.87 30.43
N TRP A 1141 -9.44 9.37 29.81
CA TRP A 1141 -9.46 10.67 29.13
C TRP A 1141 -9.09 11.84 30.06
N VAL A 1142 -9.79 11.96 31.18
CA VAL A 1142 -9.65 13.08 32.12
C VAL A 1142 -8.35 12.99 32.92
N LYS A 1143 -7.98 11.77 33.35
CA LYS A 1143 -6.85 11.57 34.25
C LYS A 1143 -5.50 11.54 33.53
N TYR A 1144 -5.46 11.06 32.28
CA TYR A 1144 -4.19 10.79 31.59
C TYR A 1144 -4.06 11.56 30.27
N VAL A 1145 -5.04 11.42 29.37
CA VAL A 1145 -4.93 11.95 28.00
C VAL A 1145 -4.98 13.48 27.97
N ILE A 1146 -5.99 14.10 28.60
CA ILE A 1146 -6.16 15.56 28.62
C ILE A 1146 -4.95 16.28 29.26
N PRO A 1147 -4.44 15.86 30.44
CA PRO A 1147 -3.24 16.46 31.03
C PRO A 1147 -2.02 16.38 30.09
N LEU A 1148 -1.77 15.23 29.47
CA LEU A 1148 -0.65 15.08 28.54
C LEU A 1148 -0.79 16.03 27.33
N ILE A 1149 -1.98 16.15 26.75
CA ILE A 1149 -2.23 17.04 25.61
C ILE A 1149 -2.05 18.52 25.99
N ARG A 1150 -2.49 18.93 27.18
CA ARG A 1150 -2.42 20.34 27.62
C ARG A 1150 -1.03 20.74 28.08
N GLU A 1151 -0.35 19.85 28.78
CA GLU A 1151 0.90 20.13 29.49
C GLU A 1151 2.14 19.72 28.72
N ASP A 1152 2.11 18.60 27.99
CA ASP A 1152 3.31 17.97 27.43
C ASP A 1152 3.38 18.09 25.89
N TRP A 1153 2.24 18.19 25.20
CA TRP A 1153 2.20 18.22 23.73
C TRP A 1153 2.93 19.43 23.10
N PRO A 1154 3.63 19.28 21.95
CA PRO A 1154 4.21 20.38 21.19
C PRO A 1154 3.17 21.40 20.71
N LYS A 1155 3.46 22.70 20.79
CA LYS A 1155 2.50 23.79 20.48
C LYS A 1155 2.78 24.52 19.17
N GLU A 1156 3.94 24.28 18.59
CA GLU A 1156 4.45 24.89 17.38
C GLU A 1156 3.53 24.59 16.18
N ARG A 1157 3.35 25.57 15.28
CA ARG A 1157 2.46 25.42 14.11
C ARG A 1157 2.96 24.38 13.10
N GLN A 1158 4.26 24.13 13.04
CA GLN A 1158 4.86 23.16 12.12
C GLN A 1158 4.36 21.71 12.32
N TYR A 1159 3.86 21.38 13.52
CA TYR A 1159 3.32 20.05 13.82
C TYR A 1159 1.82 19.91 13.57
N ARG A 1160 1.19 20.92 12.94
CA ARG A 1160 -0.24 20.94 12.61
C ARG A 1160 -0.42 20.62 11.12
N THR A 1161 -0.15 19.37 10.78
CA THR A 1161 -0.24 18.84 9.41
C THR A 1161 -1.64 18.26 9.15
N THR A 1162 -2.02 18.12 7.89
CA THR A 1162 -3.27 17.42 7.49
C THR A 1162 -3.35 16.02 8.09
N SER A 1163 -2.23 15.28 8.11
CA SER A 1163 -2.12 13.95 8.72
C SER A 1163 -2.36 13.97 10.23
N SER A 1164 -1.83 14.97 10.93
CA SER A 1164 -2.07 15.14 12.37
C SER A 1164 -3.54 15.45 12.67
N VAL A 1165 -4.21 16.28 11.86
CA VAL A 1165 -5.65 16.57 12.02
C VAL A 1165 -6.48 15.29 11.86
N LYS A 1166 -6.16 14.45 10.87
CA LYS A 1166 -6.82 13.14 10.70
C LYS A 1166 -6.63 12.24 11.93
N ALA A 1167 -5.42 12.20 12.50
CA ALA A 1167 -5.15 11.43 13.71
C ALA A 1167 -5.93 11.96 14.93
N TRP A 1168 -6.01 13.29 15.09
CA TRP A 1168 -6.81 13.94 16.14
C TRP A 1168 -8.30 13.65 16.00
N VAL A 1169 -8.84 13.73 14.79
CA VAL A 1169 -10.25 13.39 14.52
C VAL A 1169 -10.51 11.92 14.84
N GLY A 1170 -9.62 11.02 14.43
CA GLY A 1170 -9.71 9.60 14.80
C GLY A 1170 -9.70 9.37 16.32
N LEU A 1171 -8.88 10.12 17.08
CA LEU A 1171 -8.92 10.09 18.54
C LEU A 1171 -10.25 10.60 19.10
N LEU A 1172 -10.83 11.65 18.50
CA LEU A 1172 -12.12 12.21 18.93
C LEU A 1172 -13.29 11.25 18.67
N ASP A 1173 -13.27 10.49 17.58
CA ASP A 1173 -14.24 9.41 17.27
C ASP A 1173 -14.30 8.35 18.39
N ASP A 1174 -13.20 8.21 19.12
CA ASP A 1174 -13.01 7.23 20.19
C ASP A 1174 -13.45 7.69 21.59
N THR A 1175 -13.89 8.95 21.75
CA THR A 1175 -14.09 9.60 23.08
C THR A 1175 -15.42 9.32 23.77
N GLY A 1176 -16.48 9.00 23.02
CA GLY A 1176 -17.82 8.76 23.59
C GLY A 1176 -18.36 9.98 24.36
N ASP A 1177 -18.78 9.78 25.61
CA ASP A 1177 -19.33 10.82 26.50
C ASP A 1177 -18.31 11.90 26.89
N LYS A 1178 -17.02 11.62 26.68
CA LYS A 1178 -15.91 12.54 26.98
C LYS A 1178 -15.51 13.44 25.81
N PHE A 1179 -16.27 13.40 24.72
CA PHE A 1179 -16.01 14.18 23.52
C PHE A 1179 -15.78 15.68 23.78
N PRO A 1180 -16.63 16.41 24.54
CA PRO A 1180 -16.42 17.86 24.71
C PRO A 1180 -15.14 18.21 25.48
N GLU A 1181 -14.82 17.42 26.51
CA GLU A 1181 -13.66 17.65 27.37
C GLU A 1181 -12.35 17.40 26.61
N VAL A 1182 -12.31 16.35 25.78
CA VAL A 1182 -11.15 16.01 24.96
C VAL A 1182 -11.02 16.97 23.77
N TYR A 1183 -12.13 17.31 23.11
CA TYR A 1183 -12.15 18.29 22.03
C TYR A 1183 -11.61 19.64 22.48
N ASP A 1184 -12.00 20.14 23.65
CA ASP A 1184 -11.48 21.40 24.19
C ASP A 1184 -9.95 21.40 24.34
N SER A 1185 -9.36 20.25 24.67
CA SER A 1185 -7.90 20.10 24.77
C SER A 1185 -7.20 20.07 23.40
N VAL A 1186 -7.88 19.58 22.36
CA VAL A 1186 -7.29 19.36 21.01
C VAL A 1186 -7.59 20.51 20.03
N LYS A 1187 -8.65 21.29 20.24
CA LYS A 1187 -9.17 22.31 19.30
C LYS A 1187 -8.16 23.38 18.85
N THR A 1188 -7.06 23.53 19.57
CA THR A 1188 -5.98 24.48 19.24
C THR A 1188 -4.95 23.93 18.26
N TYR A 1189 -4.94 22.61 18.04
CA TYR A 1189 -4.05 21.89 17.13
C TYR A 1189 -4.70 21.56 15.78
N LEU A 1190 -6.01 21.74 15.67
CA LEU A 1190 -6.77 21.53 14.43
C LEU A 1190 -6.53 22.70 13.44
N VAL A 1191 -6.42 22.35 12.17
CA VAL A 1191 -6.34 23.29 11.03
C VAL A 1191 -7.33 22.85 9.94
N PRO A 1192 -7.78 23.77 9.07
CA PRO A 1192 -8.64 23.41 7.95
C PRO A 1192 -7.99 22.38 7.02
N ILE A 1193 -8.76 21.40 6.54
CA ILE A 1193 -8.32 20.35 5.61
C ILE A 1193 -9.24 20.29 4.38
N GLU A 1194 -8.68 20.06 3.20
CA GLU A 1194 -9.43 20.09 1.92
C GLU A 1194 -10.32 18.87 1.69
N THR A 1195 -10.02 17.73 2.33
CA THR A 1195 -10.78 16.46 2.15
C THR A 1195 -11.24 15.90 3.49
N ILE A 1196 -12.55 15.68 3.64
CA ILE A 1196 -13.21 15.16 4.85
C ILE A 1196 -13.89 13.79 4.56
N ASP A 1197 -13.17 12.88 3.90
CA ASP A 1197 -13.74 11.57 3.53
C ASP A 1197 -13.44 10.50 4.59
N HIS A 1198 -14.48 9.79 5.01
CA HIS A 1198 -14.44 8.60 5.90
C HIS A 1198 -13.93 8.80 7.35
N LEU A 1199 -13.75 10.03 7.82
CA LEU A 1199 -13.19 10.34 9.15
C LEU A 1199 -14.23 10.35 10.31
N PHE A 1200 -15.53 10.40 10.00
CA PHE A 1200 -16.59 10.75 10.95
C PHE A 1200 -17.61 9.62 11.21
N TYR A 1201 -17.16 8.37 11.11
CA TYR A 1201 -18.05 7.21 11.13
C TYR A 1201 -18.93 7.11 12.40
N ARG A 1202 -18.44 7.45 13.61
CA ARG A 1202 -19.27 7.45 14.84
C ARG A 1202 -19.99 8.77 15.11
N PHE A 1203 -19.68 9.82 14.35
CA PHE A 1203 -20.40 11.09 14.44
C PHE A 1203 -21.75 11.02 13.72
N THR A 1204 -21.93 10.12 12.75
CA THR A 1204 -23.16 10.00 11.94
C THR A 1204 -23.99 8.73 12.18
N ARG A 1205 -23.47 7.70 12.87
CA ARG A 1205 -24.17 6.40 13.02
C ARG A 1205 -24.31 5.91 14.45
N GLU A 1206 -25.42 5.23 14.72
CA GLU A 1206 -25.64 4.45 15.94
C GLU A 1206 -24.84 3.14 15.91
N LEU A 1207 -24.10 2.85 16.97
CA LEU A 1207 -23.28 1.64 17.09
C LEU A 1207 -23.50 0.98 18.45
N GLY A 1208 -23.90 -0.30 18.43
CA GLY A 1208 -24.08 -1.09 19.66
C GLY A 1208 -25.14 -0.53 20.61
N GLY A 1209 -26.16 0.18 20.10
CA GLY A 1209 -27.22 0.80 20.90
C GLY A 1209 -26.88 2.16 21.51
N LYS A 1210 -25.79 2.81 21.08
CA LYS A 1210 -25.44 4.19 21.46
C LYS A 1210 -25.74 5.17 20.30
N GLU A 1211 -26.35 6.31 20.62
CA GLU A 1211 -26.63 7.41 19.70
C GLU A 1211 -25.34 8.01 19.10
N ALA A 1212 -25.45 8.66 17.94
CA ALA A 1212 -24.34 9.28 17.23
C ALA A 1212 -23.76 10.50 18.00
N ILE A 1213 -22.44 10.71 17.95
CA ILE A 1213 -21.77 11.80 18.71
C ILE A 1213 -22.35 13.18 18.35
N ALA A 1214 -22.68 13.42 17.07
CA ALA A 1214 -23.25 14.68 16.62
C ALA A 1214 -24.66 14.94 17.20
N ALA A 1215 -25.42 13.89 17.52
CA ALA A 1215 -26.71 14.02 18.20
C ALA A 1215 -26.52 14.29 19.71
N ILE A 1216 -25.56 13.64 20.35
CA ILE A 1216 -25.32 13.80 21.79
C ILE A 1216 -24.68 15.17 22.10
N PHE A 1217 -23.77 15.66 21.25
CA PHE A 1217 -23.02 16.91 21.46
C PHE A 1217 -23.04 17.82 20.21
N PRO A 1218 -24.22 18.35 19.83
CA PRO A 1218 -24.40 19.05 18.57
C PRO A 1218 -23.60 20.35 18.47
N GLU A 1219 -23.57 21.17 19.54
CA GLU A 1219 -22.82 22.43 19.55
C GLU A 1219 -21.30 22.22 19.43
N THR A 1220 -20.79 21.20 20.13
CA THR A 1220 -19.34 20.89 20.11
C THR A 1220 -18.94 20.28 18.77
N THR A 1221 -19.80 19.45 18.19
CA THR A 1221 -19.59 18.90 16.84
C THR A 1221 -19.61 20.01 15.80
N LEU A 1222 -20.52 20.99 15.93
CA LEU A 1222 -20.56 22.16 15.04
C LEU A 1222 -19.25 22.97 15.11
N ASP A 1223 -18.70 23.19 16.30
CA ASP A 1223 -17.41 23.87 16.47
C ASP A 1223 -16.25 23.10 15.82
N LEU A 1224 -16.25 21.77 15.95
CA LEU A 1224 -15.26 20.91 15.30
C LEU A 1224 -15.33 21.03 13.77
N MET A 1225 -16.54 20.93 13.21
CA MET A 1225 -16.76 21.06 11.76
C MET A 1225 -16.32 22.43 11.25
N ASP A 1226 -16.65 23.51 11.97
CA ASP A 1226 -16.29 24.87 11.59
C ASP A 1226 -14.77 25.08 11.52
N LYS A 1227 -14.01 24.48 12.45
CA LYS A 1227 -12.55 24.58 12.50
C LYS A 1227 -11.81 23.79 11.43
N ILE A 1228 -12.30 22.60 11.08
CA ILE A 1228 -11.62 21.72 10.11
C ILE A 1228 -12.05 21.98 8.67
N THR A 1229 -13.15 22.71 8.45
CA THR A 1229 -13.65 23.03 7.10
C THR A 1229 -13.06 24.36 6.62
N PRO A 1230 -12.40 24.41 5.44
CA PRO A 1230 -11.87 25.66 4.88
C PRO A 1230 -12.98 26.64 4.45
N GLN A 1231 -12.63 27.89 4.15
CA GLN A 1231 -13.60 28.91 3.71
C GLN A 1231 -14.07 28.72 2.27
N ILE A 1232 -13.25 28.08 1.45
CA ILE A 1232 -13.58 27.69 0.08
C ILE A 1232 -13.43 26.18 0.06
N PHE A 1233 -14.55 25.49 -0.16
CA PHE A 1233 -14.62 24.04 -0.14
C PHE A 1233 -14.63 23.56 -1.60
N THR A 1234 -13.61 22.81 -2.00
CA THR A 1234 -13.39 22.31 -3.37
C THR A 1234 -13.90 20.87 -3.55
N ARG A 1235 -14.41 20.24 -2.50
CA ARG A 1235 -15.05 18.91 -2.55
C ARG A 1235 -16.04 18.78 -1.42
N THR A 1236 -17.31 18.64 -1.76
CA THR A 1236 -18.38 18.47 -0.75
C THR A 1236 -18.31 17.04 -0.20
N SER A 1237 -18.03 16.90 1.11
CA SER A 1237 -18.14 15.62 1.78
C SER A 1237 -19.61 15.36 2.12
N GLY A 1238 -20.20 14.29 1.57
CA GLY A 1238 -21.54 13.86 1.96
C GLY A 1238 -21.68 13.53 3.45
N GLU A 1239 -20.58 13.39 4.18
CA GLU A 1239 -20.61 13.27 5.65
C GLU A 1239 -20.83 14.63 6.34
N LEU A 1240 -20.31 15.74 5.81
CA LEU A 1240 -20.55 17.08 6.38
C LEU A 1240 -22.04 17.43 6.34
N GLN A 1241 -22.70 17.18 5.22
CA GLN A 1241 -24.15 17.39 5.09
C GLN A 1241 -24.92 16.57 6.11
N LYS A 1242 -24.65 15.26 6.23
CA LYS A 1242 -25.32 14.39 7.22
C LYS A 1242 -25.10 14.88 8.66
N ILE A 1243 -23.91 15.36 8.99
CA ILE A 1243 -23.61 15.90 10.33
C ILE A 1243 -24.44 17.17 10.58
N LEU A 1244 -24.53 18.08 9.61
CA LEU A 1244 -25.33 19.30 9.74
C LEU A 1244 -26.82 18.99 9.84
N GLU A 1245 -27.35 18.09 9.01
CA GLU A 1245 -28.74 17.61 9.09
C GLU A 1245 -29.04 17.04 10.48
N LEU A 1246 -28.17 16.15 10.98
CA LEU A 1246 -28.31 15.56 12.31
C LEU A 1246 -28.24 16.60 13.44
N ILE A 1247 -27.34 17.60 13.33
CA ILE A 1247 -27.27 18.72 14.28
C ILE A 1247 -28.57 19.54 14.25
N GLY A 1248 -29.08 19.85 13.06
CA GLY A 1248 -30.32 20.62 12.89
C GLY A 1248 -31.56 19.89 13.40
N ASP A 1249 -31.63 18.58 13.19
CA ASP A 1249 -32.70 17.72 13.68
C ASP A 1249 -32.67 17.57 15.21
N THR A 1250 -31.47 17.59 15.80
CA THR A 1250 -31.29 17.39 17.24
C THR A 1250 -31.43 18.68 18.05
N ASP A 1251 -30.84 19.79 17.59
CA ASP A 1251 -30.93 21.10 18.23
C ASP A 1251 -31.22 22.23 17.21
N THR A 1252 -32.51 22.49 17.04
CA THR A 1252 -33.01 23.53 16.13
C THR A 1252 -32.53 24.96 16.44
N SER A 1253 -31.98 25.21 17.64
CA SER A 1253 -31.44 26.54 17.98
C SER A 1253 -30.12 26.82 17.25
N LEU A 1254 -29.33 25.78 16.94
CA LEU A 1254 -28.05 25.88 16.25
C LEU A 1254 -28.20 26.17 14.75
N ILE A 1255 -29.37 25.94 14.15
CA ILE A 1255 -29.64 26.28 12.74
C ILE A 1255 -29.44 27.79 12.48
N LYS A 1256 -29.61 28.63 13.51
CA LYS A 1256 -29.39 30.08 13.44
C LYS A 1256 -27.97 30.51 13.84
N ASP A 1257 -27.11 29.57 14.24
CA ASP A 1257 -25.71 29.83 14.58
C ASP A 1257 -24.94 30.23 13.31
N SER A 1258 -24.10 31.25 13.41
CA SER A 1258 -23.28 31.72 12.28
C SER A 1258 -22.38 30.63 11.70
N ARG A 1259 -21.91 29.69 12.51
CA ARG A 1259 -21.08 28.54 12.09
C ARG A 1259 -21.90 27.56 11.25
N TYR A 1260 -23.13 27.26 11.70
CA TYR A 1260 -24.06 26.41 10.95
C TYR A 1260 -24.41 27.05 9.61
N LEU A 1261 -24.79 28.34 9.62
CA LEU A 1261 -25.13 29.07 8.40
C LEU A 1261 -23.96 29.16 7.41
N ARG A 1262 -22.72 29.28 7.91
CA ARG A 1262 -21.51 29.22 7.07
C ARG A 1262 -21.36 27.84 6.43
N LEU A 1263 -21.41 26.77 7.24
CA LEU A 1263 -21.16 25.41 6.77
C LEU A 1263 -22.27 24.93 5.82
N ILE A 1264 -23.53 25.21 6.12
CA ILE A 1264 -24.65 24.85 5.25
C ILE A 1264 -24.61 25.64 3.95
N ALA A 1265 -24.21 26.92 3.97
CA ALA A 1265 -24.02 27.70 2.74
C ALA A 1265 -22.86 27.20 1.87
N LEU A 1266 -21.88 26.50 2.46
CA LEU A 1266 -20.82 25.80 1.71
C LEU A 1266 -21.35 24.50 1.10
N VAL A 1267 -22.19 23.76 1.83
CA VAL A 1267 -22.87 22.56 1.30
C VAL A 1267 -23.84 22.93 0.18
N GLU A 1268 -24.63 24.00 0.32
CA GLU A 1268 -25.62 24.45 -0.67
C GLU A 1268 -25.00 25.10 -1.92
N LYS A 1269 -23.75 25.58 -1.83
CA LYS A 1269 -23.04 26.20 -2.96
C LYS A 1269 -22.36 25.20 -3.90
N ASN A 1270 -22.10 23.98 -3.42
CA ASN A 1270 -21.43 22.90 -4.13
C ASN A 1270 -22.37 21.71 -4.38
#